data_AF-A0AAU9XYG5-F1
#
_entry.id   AF-A0AAU9XYG5-F1
#
_cell.length_a   1.000
_cell.length_b   1.000
_cell.length_c   1.000
_cell.angle_alpha   90.00
_cell.angle_beta   90.00
_cell.angle_gamma   90.00
#
_symmetry.space_group_name_H-M   'P 1'
#
loop_
_entity.id
_entity.type
_entity.pdbx_description
1 polymer ?
#
loop_
_entity_poly.entity_id
_entity_poly.type
_entity_poly.pdbx_seq_one_letter_code
_entity_poly.pdbx_strand_id
1 'polypeptide(L)'
;MESLRNALIPKTLSILSLVAVTVWSVIGVCLISVVAFIEGSESNSRFRCSIPNTTPNEKADKADFIEERCLGEYEQKYIKLPLSGFVAINFIVIAIIPFAYSLCVKSRIHELETRNADAAAPEQHGSQTKKRLFISYCSHLALKLALAIFFIVLQTEVAYSGNFPSTFLCNLTKGGANSSALSTSDFPQTSSDVYKCYSSLARKRTFWSYLLTAVDGLFAFVTLIEIVWICSRAKNGSHFMEDCHFYDDHLRSNRDPICVPSSEISQQVRNTLQADLKSLKDDVIVGTKQLRDLKQPIRPNPGEGPSPRDLEIDQIFVNLVIHEGRAKYDFLEGRCKQPKVFPIPRVDQHDGEICVENIIDGRHKNILVVGCPGIGKTILSTKLLRVAAFDTLKDGNFDVAFLIKFKRFNSVKNLNLRELFTGSETVKNLNDDVWKYIIQNPSKVLLIFDGVDEFSAKEDICQDDSGYKDIEEEKMPLQCLYYKIASRKLLPGATVITTSRPTAVSCVRQLNFDKIVEILGFSSEEVANYVKKFTEGSNDPVSRETIWQHLRTNINLFTFCYIPVHCFIICSCLSQLHSNGCNLPTKLTKIYSLALKIFFFRHNDEYRGSKDSNDQFIFTRYCELPSQVQSVFSKLGKIALLGLEEGRLTFTAKEVEGVKDCGLLHRLPDLNSPTPLDAGEAQFCFLHLTIQEFLAAKHVVDTMKKTEELRKFVSDKINQSAWQVVMQFVAGLLDPDAAGEMSAVKMFTELLPMATSKTNEKELMNVAWNYAVEEPTTLTCWPTDGDKDLALRICNCLYDLELEQQSAVTSKIEEIGFNAVDFSGCNLAPVDCAALVHFLKNAGTILLTLERNEISWLGCMEVQKWVDQSDSSKCVFKLRSLNLSRNEIGCKGAQQLGDALKHQHCTLTKLQLSYNRIDEKGAKTICDALKENSCKLTTLDLKGNNIGEKGAKYLAIALKNKHCKLTELHLYGNDIRNNGAALLSDALRDENCRLTLLDIGDCKIGNKGLFSLRDALEDVNCKLTVLRLPSNKAKITGATYISHALEDVNCKLTELEFAGNDIGDNGVGHLSRALKVANCKLTVLGLSGNSIGLDGAQQLCDALKDGNCKLTVLDLGRNNVGEYGAAYLADTLKNVSCELIKLDLAFNNVGERGAAHLADALQSVECKLTELNLKANDIGDKGAEHLTDALKERNCKLTVLILERNNLKDQGAAHISEALKNVNCKLIELNLSANCIGDEGAEKLLEAFKNENRTLTEYNVEGNNIREEQLAR
;
A
#
# COMPACT_ATOMS: atom_id res chain seq x y z
N MET A 1 0.89 7.21 -24.70
CA MET A 1 1.03 8.31 -25.68
C MET A 1 2.41 8.31 -26.33
N GLU A 2 3.51 8.44 -25.58
CA GLU A 2 4.88 8.35 -26.13
C GLU A 2 5.15 6.99 -26.80
N SER A 3 4.69 5.87 -26.23
CA SER A 3 4.79 4.56 -26.89
C SER A 3 4.03 4.46 -28.21
N LEU A 4 2.91 5.16 -28.37
CA LEU A 4 2.10 5.12 -29.60
C LEU A 4 2.67 6.06 -30.67
N ARG A 5 3.19 7.22 -30.26
CA ARG A 5 3.95 8.16 -31.10
C ARG A 5 5.30 7.59 -31.55
N ASN A 6 5.95 6.78 -30.72
CA ASN A 6 7.18 6.06 -31.08
C ASN A 6 6.92 4.84 -31.97
N ALA A 7 5.71 4.25 -31.87
CA ALA A 7 5.28 3.14 -32.72
C ALA A 7 4.86 3.58 -34.13
N LEU A 8 4.18 4.74 -34.26
CA LEU A 8 3.84 5.36 -35.54
C LEU A 8 5.03 6.15 -36.08
N ILE A 9 5.58 5.75 -37.23
CA ILE A 9 6.75 6.42 -37.80
C ILE A 9 6.30 7.75 -38.42
N PRO A 10 6.66 8.92 -37.86
CA PRO A 10 6.12 10.21 -38.33
C PRO A 10 6.45 10.51 -39.80
N LYS A 11 7.48 9.85 -40.34
CA LYS A 11 7.95 9.98 -41.73
C LYS A 11 7.08 9.25 -42.77
N THR A 12 6.17 8.37 -42.35
CA THR A 12 5.39 7.53 -43.29
C THR A 12 3.98 8.05 -43.53
N LEU A 13 3.45 8.93 -42.67
CA LEU A 13 2.09 9.45 -42.72
C LEU A 13 2.10 10.96 -43.00
N SER A 14 1.05 11.50 -43.62
CA SER A 14 0.85 12.95 -43.69
C SER A 14 0.60 13.54 -42.29
N ILE A 15 0.83 14.84 -42.09
CA ILE A 15 0.47 15.54 -40.83
C ILE A 15 -1.01 15.33 -40.50
N LEU A 16 -1.89 15.44 -41.50
CA LEU A 16 -3.33 15.29 -41.30
C LEU A 16 -3.68 13.89 -40.80
N SER A 17 -3.08 12.84 -41.38
CA SER A 17 -3.27 11.46 -40.94
C SER A 17 -2.66 11.18 -39.57
N LEU A 18 -1.47 11.73 -39.26
CA LEU A 18 -0.82 11.55 -37.97
C LEU A 18 -1.60 12.22 -36.82
N VAL A 19 -2.07 13.45 -37.05
CA VAL A 19 -2.91 14.18 -36.09
C VAL A 19 -4.25 13.46 -35.92
N ALA A 20 -4.90 13.06 -37.00
CA ALA A 20 -6.18 12.34 -36.94
C ALA A 20 -6.08 11.05 -36.10
N VAL A 21 -5.04 10.23 -36.30
CA VAL A 21 -4.84 8.98 -35.53
C VAL A 21 -4.53 9.25 -34.06
N THR A 22 -3.74 10.29 -33.77
CA THR A 22 -3.40 10.66 -32.40
C THR A 22 -4.64 11.15 -31.64
N VAL A 23 -5.43 12.03 -32.24
CA VAL A 23 -6.70 12.52 -31.68
C VAL A 23 -7.67 11.37 -31.49
N TRP A 24 -7.77 10.45 -32.46
CA TRP A 24 -8.61 9.26 -32.39
C TRP A 24 -8.26 8.36 -31.19
N SER A 25 -6.97 8.09 -30.97
CA SER A 25 -6.54 7.28 -29.82
C SER A 25 -6.85 7.94 -28.48
N VAL A 26 -6.72 9.26 -28.36
CA VAL A 26 -7.05 10.00 -27.13
C VAL A 26 -8.55 9.95 -26.84
N ILE A 27 -9.38 10.24 -27.85
CA ILE A 27 -10.83 10.17 -27.73
C ILE A 27 -11.26 8.74 -27.34
N GLY A 28 -10.65 7.71 -27.91
CA GLY A 28 -10.91 6.31 -27.59
C GLY A 28 -10.67 5.98 -26.12
N VAL A 29 -9.51 6.38 -25.55
CA VAL A 29 -9.20 6.15 -24.13
C VAL A 29 -10.23 6.86 -23.23
N CYS A 30 -10.56 8.11 -23.53
CA CYS A 30 -11.56 8.86 -22.78
C CYS A 30 -12.95 8.21 -22.83
N LEU A 31 -13.42 7.79 -24.01
CA LEU A 31 -14.72 7.16 -24.17
C LEU A 31 -14.78 5.78 -23.49
N ILE A 32 -13.72 4.97 -23.56
CA ILE A 32 -13.65 3.68 -22.86
C ILE A 32 -13.75 3.90 -21.34
N SER A 33 -12.99 4.85 -20.77
CA SER A 33 -13.03 5.14 -19.34
C SER A 33 -14.40 5.64 -18.88
N VAL A 34 -15.05 6.52 -19.65
CA VAL A 34 -16.38 7.05 -19.31
C VAL A 34 -17.46 5.97 -19.42
N VAL A 35 -17.44 5.15 -20.48
CA VAL A 35 -18.41 4.06 -20.66
C VAL A 35 -18.22 2.97 -19.60
N ALA A 36 -16.98 2.60 -19.27
CA ALA A 36 -16.68 1.63 -18.21
C ALA A 36 -17.08 2.15 -16.82
N PHE A 37 -16.91 3.45 -16.55
CA PHE A 37 -17.41 4.08 -15.33
C PHE A 37 -18.93 4.03 -15.24
N ILE A 38 -19.63 4.29 -16.36
CA ILE A 38 -21.08 4.20 -16.41
C ILE A 38 -21.54 2.76 -16.15
N GLU A 39 -20.97 1.76 -16.83
CA GLU A 39 -21.28 0.33 -16.61
C GLU A 39 -20.93 -0.12 -15.18
N GLY A 40 -19.82 0.36 -14.60
CA GLY A 40 -19.45 0.06 -13.22
C GLY A 40 -20.36 0.70 -12.16
N SER A 41 -21.03 1.81 -12.51
CA SER A 41 -22.01 2.48 -11.64
C SER A 41 -23.43 1.86 -11.67
N GLU A 42 -23.64 0.81 -12.47
CA GLU A 42 -24.95 0.17 -12.70
C GLU A 42 -25.50 -0.62 -11.50
N SER A 43 -24.74 -0.80 -10.43
CA SER A 43 -25.18 -1.58 -9.26
C SER A 43 -26.31 -0.93 -8.44
N ASN A 44 -26.73 0.32 -8.72
CA ASN A 44 -27.62 1.07 -7.83
C ASN A 44 -28.75 1.97 -8.43
N SER A 45 -29.22 1.88 -9.69
CA SER A 45 -30.53 2.54 -10.04
C SER A 45 -31.30 2.19 -11.34
N ARG A 46 -32.59 1.86 -11.13
CA ARG A 46 -33.87 2.23 -11.82
C ARG A 46 -34.13 1.86 -13.29
N PHE A 47 -34.31 0.56 -13.57
CA PHE A 47 -35.28 0.05 -14.55
C PHE A 47 -36.60 -0.21 -13.80
N ARG A 48 -37.75 0.31 -14.26
CA ARG A 48 -39.03 0.21 -13.52
C ARG A 48 -40.19 -0.17 -14.43
N CYS A 49 -41.06 -1.08 -14.02
CA CYS A 49 -42.24 -1.49 -14.81
C CYS A 49 -43.56 -1.06 -14.17
N SER A 50 -44.47 -0.46 -14.94
CA SER A 50 -45.79 -0.09 -14.43
C SER A 50 -46.70 -1.31 -14.36
N ILE A 51 -47.09 -1.70 -13.14
CA ILE A 51 -47.98 -2.83 -12.87
C ILE A 51 -49.37 -2.30 -12.47
N PRO A 52 -50.41 -2.52 -13.29
CA PRO A 52 -51.77 -2.08 -12.96
C PRO A 52 -52.42 -2.99 -11.90
N ASN A 53 -53.10 -2.36 -10.92
CA ASN A 53 -54.03 -2.94 -9.93
C ASN A 53 -53.58 -4.18 -9.11
N THR A 54 -52.68 -3.97 -8.13
CA THR A 54 -52.41 -4.93 -7.03
C THR A 54 -52.05 -4.22 -5.71
N THR A 55 -52.32 -4.89 -4.58
CA THR A 55 -52.04 -4.46 -3.20
C THR A 55 -50.54 -4.30 -2.92
N PRO A 56 -50.12 -3.47 -1.93
CA PRO A 56 -48.72 -3.03 -1.77
C PRO A 56 -47.67 -4.14 -1.59
N ASN A 57 -48.01 -5.22 -0.87
CA ASN A 57 -47.04 -6.29 -0.53
C ASN A 57 -46.81 -7.31 -1.68
N GLU A 58 -47.82 -7.62 -2.49
CA GLU A 58 -47.63 -8.47 -3.70
C GLU A 58 -46.92 -7.71 -4.84
N LYS A 59 -46.79 -6.38 -4.71
CA LYS A 59 -46.27 -5.50 -5.75
C LYS A 59 -44.75 -5.54 -5.85
N ALA A 60 -44.03 -5.82 -4.76
CA ALA A 60 -42.56 -5.79 -4.74
C ALA A 60 -41.94 -7.03 -5.42
N ASP A 61 -42.29 -8.24 -4.98
CA ASP A 61 -41.73 -9.48 -5.53
C ASP A 61 -42.13 -9.70 -6.99
N LYS A 62 -43.37 -9.35 -7.34
CA LYS A 62 -43.85 -9.42 -8.72
C LYS A 62 -43.21 -8.31 -9.58
N ALA A 63 -42.92 -7.13 -9.02
CA ALA A 63 -42.19 -6.09 -9.73
C ALA A 63 -40.75 -6.47 -10.00
N ASP A 64 -40.01 -7.01 -9.02
CA ASP A 64 -38.61 -7.36 -9.22
C ASP A 64 -38.47 -8.50 -10.25
N PHE A 65 -39.36 -9.51 -10.20
CA PHE A 65 -39.37 -10.59 -11.20
C PHE A 65 -39.73 -10.10 -12.61
N ILE A 66 -40.74 -9.22 -12.74
CA ILE A 66 -41.13 -8.64 -14.03
C ILE A 66 -40.02 -7.69 -14.52
N GLU A 67 -39.45 -6.86 -13.66
CA GLU A 67 -38.36 -5.94 -13.98
C GLU A 67 -37.12 -6.70 -14.43
N GLU A 68 -36.73 -7.80 -13.79
CA GLU A 68 -35.58 -8.64 -14.18
C GLU A 68 -35.82 -9.32 -15.54
N ARG A 69 -36.99 -9.93 -15.77
CA ARG A 69 -37.29 -10.55 -17.06
C ARG A 69 -37.46 -9.56 -18.20
N CYS A 70 -38.14 -8.45 -17.95
CA CYS A 70 -38.31 -7.39 -18.94
C CYS A 70 -36.99 -6.64 -19.21
N LEU A 71 -36.09 -6.55 -18.23
CA LEU A 71 -34.72 -6.09 -18.45
C LEU A 71 -33.96 -7.07 -19.34
N GLY A 72 -34.06 -8.38 -19.09
CA GLY A 72 -33.48 -9.41 -19.95
C GLY A 72 -33.98 -9.36 -21.39
N GLU A 73 -35.29 -9.20 -21.62
CA GLU A 73 -35.84 -8.99 -22.98
C GLU A 73 -35.39 -7.67 -23.60
N TYR A 74 -35.34 -6.59 -22.80
CA TYR A 74 -34.87 -5.28 -23.25
C TYR A 74 -33.39 -5.37 -23.70
N GLU A 75 -32.55 -6.05 -22.92
CA GLU A 75 -31.14 -6.29 -23.25
C GLU A 75 -31.01 -7.18 -24.48
N GLN A 76 -31.70 -8.31 -24.56
CA GLN A 76 -31.66 -9.16 -25.76
C GLN A 76 -32.12 -8.46 -27.03
N LYS A 77 -33.10 -7.55 -26.93
CA LYS A 77 -33.68 -6.86 -28.09
C LYS A 77 -32.86 -5.66 -28.55
N TYR A 78 -32.31 -4.87 -27.61
CA TYR A 78 -31.65 -3.60 -27.92
C TYR A 78 -30.13 -3.60 -27.69
N ILE A 79 -29.57 -4.62 -27.01
CA ILE A 79 -28.15 -4.73 -26.65
C ILE A 79 -27.62 -6.10 -27.07
N LYS A 80 -27.17 -6.22 -28.32
CA LYS A 80 -26.59 -7.47 -28.83
C LYS A 80 -25.11 -7.65 -28.46
N LEU A 81 -24.43 -6.55 -28.15
CA LEU A 81 -23.02 -6.51 -27.75
C LEU A 81 -22.82 -5.52 -26.59
N PRO A 82 -21.95 -5.81 -25.61
CA PRO A 82 -21.60 -4.86 -24.54
C PRO A 82 -20.97 -3.58 -25.13
N LEU A 83 -21.43 -2.40 -24.67
CA LEU A 83 -21.03 -1.11 -25.24
C LEU A 83 -19.55 -0.81 -25.00
N SER A 84 -19.04 -1.05 -23.78
CA SER A 84 -17.61 -0.89 -23.48
C SER A 84 -16.71 -1.77 -24.37
N GLY A 85 -17.08 -3.03 -24.56
CA GLY A 85 -16.36 -3.97 -25.43
C GLY A 85 -16.39 -3.55 -26.90
N PHE A 86 -17.54 -3.09 -27.39
CA PHE A 86 -17.69 -2.59 -28.76
C PHE A 86 -16.82 -1.34 -29.01
N VAL A 87 -16.86 -0.36 -28.09
CA VAL A 87 -16.02 0.85 -28.17
C VAL A 87 -14.54 0.48 -28.18
N ALA A 88 -14.11 -0.43 -27.30
CA ALA A 88 -12.71 -0.86 -27.25
C ALA A 88 -12.25 -1.49 -28.58
N ILE A 89 -13.06 -2.39 -29.16
CA ILE A 89 -12.73 -3.05 -30.44
C ILE A 89 -12.67 -2.03 -31.59
N ASN A 90 -13.63 -1.11 -31.68
CA ASN A 90 -13.67 -0.08 -32.72
C ASN A 90 -12.38 0.76 -32.74
N PHE A 91 -12.02 1.35 -31.59
CA PHE A 91 -10.84 2.21 -31.50
C PHE A 91 -9.52 1.46 -31.74
N ILE A 92 -9.41 0.22 -31.26
CA ILE A 92 -8.20 -0.60 -31.44
C ILE A 92 -8.03 -1.01 -32.91
N VAL A 93 -9.07 -1.55 -33.55
CA VAL A 93 -8.99 -2.07 -34.93
C VAL A 93 -8.64 -0.96 -35.92
N ILE A 94 -9.27 0.21 -35.79
CA ILE A 94 -8.99 1.35 -36.67
C ILE A 94 -7.57 1.92 -36.44
N ALA A 95 -7.07 1.93 -35.20
CA ALA A 95 -5.73 2.42 -34.88
C ALA A 95 -4.60 1.51 -35.37
N ILE A 96 -4.86 0.21 -35.58
CA ILE A 96 -3.85 -0.75 -36.08
C ILE A 96 -3.54 -0.54 -37.58
N ILE A 97 -4.50 -0.07 -38.39
CA ILE A 97 -4.31 0.05 -39.84
C ILE A 97 -3.17 1.01 -40.23
N PRO A 98 -3.08 2.24 -39.69
CA PRO A 98 -1.94 3.14 -39.95
C PRO A 98 -0.61 2.57 -39.46
N PHE A 99 -0.62 1.81 -38.36
CA PHE A 99 0.58 1.16 -37.82
C PHE A 99 1.09 0.04 -38.75
N ALA A 100 0.19 -0.82 -39.21
CA ALA A 100 0.52 -1.86 -40.19
C ALA A 100 1.06 -1.23 -41.49
N TYR A 101 0.43 -0.15 -41.97
CA TYR A 101 0.92 0.61 -43.10
C TYR A 101 2.33 1.19 -42.87
N SER A 102 2.57 1.88 -41.76
CA SER A 102 3.91 2.41 -41.40
C SER A 102 4.99 1.34 -41.47
N LEU A 103 4.71 0.13 -40.96
CA LEU A 103 5.65 -0.99 -41.00
C LEU A 103 5.89 -1.50 -42.43
N CYS A 104 4.83 -1.65 -43.22
CA CYS A 104 4.92 -2.15 -44.60
C CYS A 104 5.76 -1.23 -45.51
N VAL A 105 5.74 0.08 -45.30
CA VAL A 105 6.42 1.03 -46.20
C VAL A 105 7.71 1.62 -45.66
N LYS A 106 8.07 1.30 -44.41
CA LYS A 106 9.32 1.71 -43.74
C LYS A 106 10.56 1.43 -44.59
N SER A 107 10.69 0.21 -45.13
CA SER A 107 11.86 -0.20 -45.92
C SER A 107 11.96 0.58 -47.23
N ARG A 108 10.82 0.88 -47.88
CA ARG A 108 10.78 1.59 -49.16
C ARG A 108 11.09 3.08 -49.01
N ILE A 109 10.58 3.72 -47.96
CA ILE A 109 10.90 5.12 -47.64
C ILE A 109 12.39 5.27 -47.31
N HIS A 110 12.97 4.33 -46.56
CA HIS A 110 14.40 4.32 -46.28
C HIS A 110 15.25 4.20 -47.57
N GLU A 111 14.81 3.37 -48.53
CA GLU A 111 15.45 3.23 -49.84
C GLU A 111 15.35 4.50 -50.72
N LEU A 112 14.30 5.30 -50.55
CA LEU A 112 14.13 6.58 -51.25
C LEU A 112 14.95 7.70 -50.60
N GLU A 113 15.08 7.70 -49.27
CA GLU A 113 15.96 8.62 -48.54
C GLU A 113 17.43 8.42 -48.92
N THR A 114 17.89 7.17 -49.07
CA THR A 114 19.27 6.87 -49.47
C THR A 114 19.54 7.23 -50.92
N ARG A 115 18.61 6.96 -51.85
CA ARG A 115 18.75 7.37 -53.26
C ARG A 115 18.77 8.89 -53.46
N ASN A 116 17.97 9.64 -52.71
CA ASN A 116 18.01 11.11 -52.76
C ASN A 116 19.27 11.71 -52.11
N ALA A 117 20.00 10.96 -51.27
CA ALA A 117 21.27 11.38 -50.71
C ALA A 117 22.46 11.17 -51.67
N ASP A 118 22.35 10.25 -52.63
CA ASP A 118 23.42 9.84 -53.57
C ASP A 118 23.29 10.44 -54.99
N ALA A 119 22.43 11.43 -55.22
CA ALA A 119 22.23 12.06 -56.53
C ALA A 119 23.40 12.99 -56.95
N ALA A 120 24.53 12.38 -57.30
CA ALA A 120 25.63 12.99 -58.06
C ALA A 120 26.30 11.93 -58.98
N ALA A 121 25.52 11.28 -59.86
CA ALA A 121 26.04 10.53 -61.00
C ALA A 121 24.96 10.40 -62.10
N PRO A 122 25.30 10.45 -63.40
CA PRO A 122 24.32 10.38 -64.48
C PRO A 122 23.78 8.96 -64.68
N GLU A 123 22.49 8.88 -64.98
CA GLU A 123 21.72 7.67 -65.20
C GLU A 123 22.26 6.78 -66.34
N GLN A 124 22.31 5.47 -66.08
CA GLN A 124 22.05 4.48 -67.12
C GLN A 124 21.08 3.39 -66.62
N HIS A 125 20.02 3.24 -67.42
CA HIS A 125 19.11 2.10 -67.54
C HIS A 125 18.08 1.83 -66.42
N GLY A 126 16.85 2.20 -66.76
CA GLY A 126 15.73 1.24 -66.83
C GLY A 126 15.22 0.75 -65.49
N SER A 127 14.37 1.53 -64.83
CA SER A 127 13.59 0.99 -63.71
C SER A 127 12.18 1.55 -63.75
N GLN A 128 11.23 0.63 -63.95
CA GLN A 128 9.78 0.83 -63.87
C GLN A 128 9.39 1.90 -62.86
N THR A 129 8.50 2.82 -63.24
CA THR A 129 7.83 3.77 -62.36
C THR A 129 7.06 3.00 -61.28
N LYS A 130 7.74 2.69 -60.17
CA LYS A 130 7.14 2.04 -59.02
C LYS A 130 6.24 3.09 -58.36
N LYS A 131 4.93 2.86 -58.42
CA LYS A 131 3.87 3.64 -57.73
C LYS A 131 3.43 2.97 -56.42
N ARG A 132 4.30 2.13 -55.84
CA ARG A 132 3.94 1.21 -54.75
C ARG A 132 3.64 1.97 -53.45
N LEU A 133 4.34 3.07 -53.18
CA LEU A 133 4.15 3.94 -52.03
C LEU A 133 2.79 4.64 -52.11
N PHE A 134 2.48 5.26 -53.26
CA PHE A 134 1.19 5.90 -53.52
C PHE A 134 0.02 4.91 -53.40
N ILE A 135 0.12 3.73 -54.03
CA ILE A 135 -0.93 2.69 -53.98
C ILE A 135 -1.12 2.15 -52.56
N SER A 136 -0.04 1.94 -51.80
CA SER A 136 -0.13 1.49 -50.41
C SER A 136 -0.72 2.59 -49.51
N TYR A 137 -0.41 3.87 -49.80
CA TYR A 137 -0.98 5.01 -49.07
C TYR A 137 -2.49 5.12 -49.31
N CYS A 138 -2.93 5.04 -50.57
CA CYS A 138 -4.35 5.05 -50.91
C CYS A 138 -5.08 3.82 -50.35
N SER A 139 -4.45 2.64 -50.38
CA SER A 139 -5.04 1.39 -49.85
C SER A 139 -5.30 1.46 -48.35
N HIS A 140 -4.38 2.01 -47.56
CA HIS A 140 -4.61 2.11 -46.11
C HIS A 140 -5.70 3.14 -45.79
N LEU A 141 -5.76 4.27 -46.51
CA LEU A 141 -6.83 5.26 -46.34
C LEU A 141 -8.20 4.70 -46.73
N ALA A 142 -8.27 3.93 -47.82
CA ALA A 142 -9.50 3.27 -48.27
C ALA A 142 -9.97 2.22 -47.25
N LEU A 143 -9.05 1.40 -46.72
CA LEU A 143 -9.37 0.40 -45.70
C LEU A 143 -9.81 1.06 -44.39
N LYS A 144 -9.16 2.15 -43.99
CA LYS A 144 -9.50 2.95 -42.81
C LYS A 144 -10.91 3.56 -42.94
N LEU A 145 -11.23 4.12 -44.11
CA LEU A 145 -12.57 4.65 -44.40
C LEU A 145 -13.63 3.54 -44.41
N ALA A 146 -13.32 2.40 -45.04
CA ALA A 146 -14.24 1.26 -45.09
C ALA A 146 -14.52 0.70 -43.69
N LEU A 147 -13.51 0.59 -42.82
CA LEU A 147 -13.69 0.15 -41.44
C LEU A 147 -14.48 1.16 -40.60
N ALA A 148 -14.24 2.46 -40.75
CA ALA A 148 -15.03 3.48 -40.05
C ALA A 148 -16.51 3.42 -40.45
N ILE A 149 -16.81 3.27 -41.75
CA ILE A 149 -18.18 3.08 -42.24
C ILE A 149 -18.76 1.75 -41.75
N PHE A 150 -17.96 0.68 -41.77
CA PHE A 150 -18.37 -0.63 -41.27
C PHE A 150 -18.75 -0.57 -39.79
N PHE A 151 -17.98 0.10 -38.93
CA PHE A 151 -18.32 0.22 -37.51
C PHE A 151 -19.56 1.09 -37.28
N ILE A 152 -19.77 2.15 -38.09
CA ILE A 152 -21.02 2.91 -38.07
C ILE A 152 -22.21 2.00 -38.42
N VAL A 153 -22.12 1.25 -39.53
CA VAL A 153 -23.20 0.33 -39.96
C VAL A 153 -23.39 -0.81 -38.94
N LEU A 154 -22.30 -1.37 -38.42
CA LEU A 154 -22.33 -2.41 -37.40
C LEU A 154 -22.99 -1.88 -36.12
N GLN A 155 -22.74 -0.62 -35.76
CA GLN A 155 -23.38 0.03 -34.62
C GLN A 155 -24.88 0.25 -34.88
N THR A 156 -25.26 0.84 -36.01
CA THR A 156 -26.63 1.30 -36.29
C THR A 156 -27.57 0.19 -36.76
N GLU A 157 -27.07 -0.82 -37.47
CA GLU A 157 -27.90 -1.89 -38.06
C GLU A 157 -27.82 -3.21 -37.29
N VAL A 158 -26.68 -3.49 -36.64
CA VAL A 158 -26.43 -4.81 -36.03
C VAL A 158 -26.45 -4.75 -34.51
N ALA A 159 -25.59 -3.95 -33.89
CA ALA A 159 -25.36 -3.92 -32.45
C ALA A 159 -26.48 -3.21 -31.68
N TYR A 160 -26.93 -2.04 -32.18
CA TYR A 160 -27.93 -1.18 -31.54
C TYR A 160 -28.97 -0.71 -32.56
N SER A 161 -29.62 -1.69 -33.21
CA SER A 161 -30.66 -1.48 -34.22
C SER A 161 -31.89 -0.79 -33.60
N GLY A 162 -31.90 0.54 -33.62
CA GLY A 162 -32.92 1.38 -33.01
C GLY A 162 -32.50 1.91 -31.65
N ASN A 163 -32.56 3.23 -31.49
CA ASN A 163 -32.27 3.97 -30.25
C ASN A 163 -32.81 3.25 -29.01
N PHE A 164 -32.07 3.31 -27.89
CA PHE A 164 -32.50 2.74 -26.62
C PHE A 164 -33.79 3.44 -26.16
N PRO A 165 -34.96 2.79 -26.20
CA PRO A 165 -36.21 3.47 -25.92
C PRO A 165 -36.33 3.68 -24.41
N SER A 166 -36.58 4.94 -23.99
CA SER A 166 -36.80 5.24 -22.58
C SER A 166 -38.05 4.57 -22.00
N THR A 167 -38.99 4.17 -22.87
CA THR A 167 -40.17 3.38 -22.52
C THR A 167 -40.20 2.10 -23.35
N PHE A 168 -40.24 0.95 -22.71
CA PHE A 168 -40.26 -0.38 -23.32
C PHE A 168 -41.58 -1.09 -23.00
N LEU A 169 -42.25 -1.62 -24.01
CA LEU A 169 -43.42 -2.48 -23.83
C LEU A 169 -42.93 -3.93 -23.83
N CYS A 170 -42.88 -4.51 -22.64
CA CYS A 170 -42.48 -5.89 -22.41
C CYS A 170 -43.71 -6.80 -22.54
N ASN A 171 -43.63 -7.83 -23.37
CA ASN A 171 -44.74 -8.76 -23.60
C ASN A 171 -44.29 -10.17 -23.24
N LEU A 172 -44.60 -10.59 -22.01
CA LEU A 172 -44.21 -11.89 -21.50
C LEU A 172 -45.16 -12.96 -22.07
N THR A 173 -44.96 -13.36 -23.33
CA THR A 173 -45.66 -14.50 -23.93
C THR A 173 -45.05 -15.82 -23.49
N LYS A 174 -45.89 -16.82 -23.18
CA LYS A 174 -45.47 -18.17 -22.79
C LYS A 174 -44.57 -18.83 -23.85
N GLY A 175 -43.30 -19.01 -23.51
CA GLY A 175 -42.42 -20.14 -23.89
C GLY A 175 -42.02 -20.31 -25.35
N GLY A 176 -40.75 -20.01 -25.65
CA GLY A 176 -39.99 -20.56 -26.78
C GLY A 176 -38.77 -21.34 -26.25
N ALA A 177 -38.66 -22.61 -26.63
CA ALA A 177 -37.74 -23.60 -26.09
C ALA A 177 -36.26 -23.39 -26.51
N ASN A 178 -35.35 -23.39 -25.52
CA ASN A 178 -34.06 -24.12 -25.54
C ASN A 178 -33.18 -23.74 -24.33
N SER A 179 -33.42 -24.39 -23.18
CA SER A 179 -32.37 -24.82 -22.25
C SER A 179 -33.03 -25.58 -21.09
N SER A 180 -32.54 -26.80 -20.86
CA SER A 180 -32.95 -27.83 -19.91
C SER A 180 -33.52 -27.37 -18.55
N ALA A 181 -34.81 -27.70 -18.36
CA ALA A 181 -35.46 -28.27 -17.19
C ALA A 181 -35.15 -27.71 -15.78
N LEU A 182 -36.00 -26.76 -15.33
CA LEU A 182 -36.65 -26.80 -14.02
C LEU A 182 -38.16 -26.86 -14.26
N SER A 183 -38.85 -27.85 -13.70
CA SER A 183 -40.31 -27.97 -13.74
C SER A 183 -40.95 -26.97 -12.78
N THR A 184 -41.75 -26.07 -13.35
CA THR A 184 -42.64 -25.14 -12.65
C THR A 184 -44.07 -25.64 -12.79
N SER A 185 -44.73 -25.90 -11.67
CA SER A 185 -46.19 -25.99 -11.60
C SER A 185 -46.61 -25.19 -10.38
N ASP A 186 -46.97 -23.92 -10.61
CA ASP A 186 -47.96 -23.16 -9.84
C ASP A 186 -47.92 -21.70 -10.30
N PHE A 187 -48.60 -21.36 -11.41
CA PHE A 187 -49.15 -20.02 -11.61
C PHE A 187 -50.34 -20.08 -12.59
N PRO A 188 -51.48 -19.41 -12.29
CA PRO A 188 -52.67 -19.47 -13.12
C PRO A 188 -52.45 -18.83 -14.48
N GLN A 189 -52.91 -19.53 -15.50
CA GLN A 189 -52.84 -19.11 -16.89
C GLN A 189 -53.94 -18.09 -17.19
N THR A 190 -53.64 -16.81 -17.45
CA THR A 190 -54.51 -15.91 -18.24
C THR A 190 -53.76 -14.63 -18.68
N SER A 191 -54.13 -14.13 -19.87
CA SER A 191 -53.74 -12.91 -20.61
C SER A 191 -52.26 -12.61 -20.91
N SER A 192 -52.00 -12.19 -22.15
CA SER A 192 -50.76 -11.54 -22.60
C SER A 192 -50.65 -10.16 -21.95
N ASP A 193 -50.10 -10.10 -20.75
CA ASP A 193 -49.96 -8.84 -20.03
C ASP A 193 -48.76 -8.07 -20.59
N VAL A 194 -49.06 -6.94 -21.25
CA VAL A 194 -48.05 -6.02 -21.76
C VAL A 194 -47.70 -5.02 -20.65
N TYR A 195 -46.49 -5.10 -20.12
CA TYR A 195 -45.98 -4.20 -19.08
C TYR A 195 -45.24 -3.02 -19.70
N LYS A 196 -45.58 -1.80 -19.28
CA LYS A 196 -44.89 -0.58 -19.72
C LYS A 196 -43.75 -0.27 -18.76
N CYS A 197 -42.52 -0.53 -19.20
CA CYS A 197 -41.31 -0.30 -18.42
C CYS A 197 -40.62 0.99 -18.82
N TYR A 198 -39.95 1.65 -17.88
CA TYR A 198 -39.19 2.86 -18.07
C TYR A 198 -37.74 2.66 -17.65
N SER A 199 -36.82 3.06 -18.51
CA SER A 199 -35.39 3.08 -18.24
C SER A 199 -34.87 4.51 -18.23
N SER A 200 -34.44 4.98 -17.06
CA SER A 200 -33.81 6.30 -16.94
C SER A 200 -32.42 6.37 -17.60
N LEU A 201 -31.77 5.22 -17.79
CA LEU A 201 -30.45 5.11 -18.42
C LEU A 201 -30.49 5.02 -19.95
N ALA A 202 -31.63 4.67 -20.56
CA ALA A 202 -31.77 4.57 -22.00
C ALA A 202 -31.41 5.88 -22.74
N ARG A 203 -31.72 7.05 -22.14
CA ARG A 203 -31.36 8.36 -22.71
C ARG A 203 -29.84 8.59 -22.70
N LYS A 204 -29.14 8.18 -21.64
CA LYS A 204 -27.68 8.27 -21.53
C LYS A 204 -27.00 7.32 -22.52
N ARG A 205 -27.44 6.06 -22.60
CA ARG A 205 -26.93 5.08 -23.58
C ARG A 205 -27.16 5.53 -25.03
N THR A 206 -28.31 6.14 -25.31
CA THR A 206 -28.61 6.74 -26.63
C THR A 206 -27.69 7.92 -26.93
N PHE A 207 -27.48 8.82 -25.97
CA PHE A 207 -26.56 9.95 -26.13
C PHE A 207 -25.14 9.49 -26.45
N TRP A 208 -24.59 8.55 -25.68
CA TRP A 208 -23.23 8.03 -25.89
C TRP A 208 -23.10 7.23 -27.20
N SER A 209 -24.13 6.48 -27.58
CA SER A 209 -24.19 5.82 -28.89
C SER A 209 -24.14 6.83 -30.04
N TYR A 210 -24.94 7.91 -29.97
CA TYR A 210 -24.89 8.98 -30.97
C TYR A 210 -23.56 9.72 -31.00
N LEU A 211 -22.97 9.97 -29.83
CA LEU A 211 -21.66 10.60 -29.76
C LEU A 211 -20.60 9.73 -30.41
N LEU A 212 -20.63 8.41 -30.20
CA LEU A 212 -19.73 7.46 -30.86
C LEU A 212 -19.91 7.50 -32.39
N THR A 213 -21.14 7.42 -32.88
CA THR A 213 -21.41 7.49 -34.33
C THR A 213 -21.00 8.83 -34.94
N ALA A 214 -21.15 9.94 -34.21
CA ALA A 214 -20.71 11.27 -34.64
C ALA A 214 -19.19 11.38 -34.71
N VAL A 215 -18.48 10.81 -33.73
CA VAL A 215 -17.01 10.73 -33.71
C VAL A 215 -16.51 9.88 -34.88
N ASP A 216 -17.09 8.70 -35.11
CA ASP A 216 -16.75 7.81 -36.23
C ASP A 216 -17.02 8.49 -37.58
N GLY A 217 -18.16 9.18 -37.71
CA GLY A 217 -18.53 9.93 -38.90
C GLY A 217 -17.58 11.10 -39.19
N LEU A 218 -17.19 11.85 -38.15
CA LEU A 218 -16.21 12.94 -38.28
C LEU A 218 -14.85 12.41 -38.74
N PHE A 219 -14.41 11.27 -38.21
CA PHE A 219 -13.14 10.65 -38.58
C PHE A 219 -13.15 10.09 -40.01
N ALA A 220 -14.26 9.46 -40.42
CA ALA A 220 -14.49 9.05 -41.80
C ALA A 220 -14.45 10.25 -42.74
N PHE A 221 -15.06 11.37 -42.35
CA PHE A 221 -15.07 12.61 -43.14
C PHE A 221 -13.67 13.22 -43.30
N VAL A 222 -12.87 13.30 -42.22
CA VAL A 222 -11.47 13.76 -42.31
C VAL A 222 -10.64 12.84 -43.21
N THR A 223 -10.83 11.52 -43.10
CA THR A 223 -10.16 10.54 -43.99
C THR A 223 -10.58 10.72 -45.45
N LEU A 224 -11.86 11.02 -45.71
CA LEU A 224 -12.39 11.28 -47.05
C LEU A 224 -11.82 12.57 -47.65
N ILE A 225 -11.68 13.65 -46.86
CA ILE A 225 -11.03 14.89 -47.29
C ILE A 225 -9.60 14.60 -47.75
N GLU A 226 -8.86 13.80 -46.98
CA GLU A 226 -7.49 13.42 -47.35
C GLU A 226 -7.45 12.63 -48.67
N ILE A 227 -8.35 11.66 -48.85
CA ILE A 227 -8.48 10.91 -50.11
C ILE A 227 -8.79 11.85 -51.29
N VAL A 228 -9.78 12.74 -51.14
CA VAL A 228 -10.19 13.67 -52.21
C VAL A 228 -9.05 14.62 -52.57
N TRP A 229 -8.32 15.12 -51.57
CA TRP A 229 -7.17 16.00 -51.77
C TRP A 229 -6.02 15.29 -52.53
N ILE A 230 -5.69 14.05 -52.15
CA ILE A 230 -4.68 13.23 -52.83
C ILE A 230 -5.13 12.90 -54.28
N CYS A 231 -6.38 12.49 -54.47
CA CYS A 231 -6.92 12.18 -55.80
C CYS A 231 -6.97 13.41 -56.71
N SER A 232 -7.30 14.58 -56.17
CA SER A 232 -7.29 15.85 -56.91
C SER A 232 -5.88 16.19 -57.41
N ARG A 233 -4.86 16.05 -56.56
CA ARG A 233 -3.46 16.25 -56.95
C ARG A 233 -2.98 15.22 -57.98
N ALA A 234 -3.36 13.96 -57.80
CA ALA A 234 -3.01 12.90 -58.73
C ALA A 234 -3.63 13.09 -60.13
N LYS A 235 -4.78 13.78 -60.24
CA LYS A 235 -5.42 14.12 -61.53
C LYS A 235 -4.70 15.26 -62.27
N ASN A 236 -4.03 16.14 -61.55
CA ASN A 236 -3.34 17.31 -62.12
C ASN A 236 -1.90 17.03 -62.60
N GLY A 237 -1.35 15.84 -62.33
CA GLY A 237 -0.04 15.43 -62.86
C GLY A 237 0.28 13.97 -62.58
N SER A 238 0.58 13.18 -63.62
CA SER A 238 0.87 11.74 -63.49
C SER A 238 2.17 11.44 -62.73
N HIS A 239 3.09 12.41 -62.63
CA HIS A 239 4.35 12.30 -61.90
C HIS A 239 4.18 12.28 -60.38
N PHE A 240 3.11 12.89 -59.83
CA PHE A 240 2.82 12.87 -58.39
C PHE A 240 2.61 11.45 -57.84
N MET A 241 2.20 10.50 -58.69
CA MET A 241 1.97 9.11 -58.28
C MET A 241 3.26 8.28 -58.17
N GLU A 242 4.41 8.82 -58.58
CA GLU A 242 5.70 8.13 -58.50
C GLU A 242 6.26 8.22 -57.08
N ASP A 243 6.86 7.12 -56.60
CA ASP A 243 7.29 6.98 -55.20
C ASP A 243 8.17 8.16 -54.71
N CYS A 244 9.11 8.67 -55.52
CA CYS A 244 10.01 9.77 -55.13
C CYS A 244 9.25 11.10 -54.99
N HIS A 245 8.43 11.44 -55.98
CA HIS A 245 7.65 12.69 -55.99
C HIS A 245 6.55 12.67 -54.93
N PHE A 246 5.85 11.55 -54.74
CA PHE A 246 4.87 11.41 -53.67
C PHE A 246 5.51 11.57 -52.28
N TYR A 247 6.71 11.00 -52.09
CA TYR A 247 7.46 11.17 -50.85
C TYR A 247 7.84 12.63 -50.60
N ASP A 248 8.44 13.31 -51.58
CA ASP A 248 8.90 14.70 -51.42
C ASP A 248 7.74 15.71 -51.32
N ASP A 249 6.71 15.60 -52.15
CA ASP A 249 5.63 16.61 -52.23
C ASP A 249 4.52 16.41 -51.18
N HIS A 250 4.29 15.18 -50.73
CA HIS A 250 3.18 14.87 -49.80
C HIS A 250 3.64 14.45 -48.39
N LEU A 251 4.74 13.68 -48.28
CA LEU A 251 5.22 13.18 -46.98
C LEU A 251 6.33 14.06 -46.38
N ARG A 252 7.17 14.71 -47.21
CA ARG A 252 8.32 15.53 -46.78
C ARG A 252 8.00 17.02 -46.60
N SER A 253 6.88 17.51 -47.12
CA SER A 253 6.38 18.91 -47.01
C SER A 253 6.11 19.39 -45.57
N ASN A 254 6.48 18.63 -44.54
CA ASN A 254 6.33 18.95 -43.12
C ASN A 254 7.44 19.87 -42.58
N ARG A 255 8.00 20.77 -43.40
CA ARG A 255 8.99 21.77 -42.97
C ARG A 255 8.64 23.12 -43.59
N ASP A 256 8.32 24.10 -42.75
CA ASP A 256 8.18 25.52 -43.11
C ASP A 256 9.15 26.37 -42.26
N PRO A 257 9.42 27.65 -42.58
CA PRO A 257 9.73 28.23 -43.89
C PRO A 257 10.98 29.16 -43.84
N ILE A 258 11.58 29.39 -45.02
CA ILE A 258 12.31 30.60 -45.49
C ILE A 258 13.47 31.17 -44.63
N CYS A 259 14.68 31.12 -45.20
CA CYS A 259 15.53 32.33 -45.31
C CYS A 259 16.39 32.31 -46.59
N VAL A 260 16.51 33.51 -47.14
CA VAL A 260 17.07 33.97 -48.43
C VAL A 260 18.60 33.76 -48.53
N PRO A 261 19.22 33.71 -49.73
CA PRO A 261 20.47 33.00 -49.96
C PRO A 261 21.71 33.88 -49.80
N SER A 262 22.82 33.27 -49.35
CA SER A 262 24.15 33.82 -49.55
C SER A 262 25.20 32.72 -49.76
N SER A 263 25.72 32.70 -50.99
CA SER A 263 27.06 32.29 -51.44
C SER A 263 27.61 30.92 -51.07
N GLU A 264 27.92 30.18 -52.13
CA GLU A 264 28.72 28.95 -52.22
C GLU A 264 30.07 29.07 -51.50
N ILE A 265 30.18 28.52 -50.29
CA ILE A 265 31.43 27.98 -49.75
C ILE A 265 31.11 26.63 -49.06
N SER A 266 31.47 25.55 -49.79
CA SER A 266 31.77 24.15 -49.40
C SER A 266 30.80 23.31 -48.54
N GLN A 267 29.92 22.55 -49.23
CA GLN A 267 29.17 21.39 -48.70
C GLN A 267 30.07 20.34 -48.00
N GLN A 268 31.32 20.21 -48.45
CA GLN A 268 32.29 19.23 -47.95
C GLN A 268 32.84 19.56 -46.55
N VAL A 269 33.02 20.85 -46.22
CA VAL A 269 33.44 21.31 -44.88
C VAL A 269 32.33 21.09 -43.85
N ARG A 270 31.06 21.27 -44.25
CA ARG A 270 29.90 20.98 -43.40
C ARG A 270 29.80 19.50 -43.02
N ASN A 271 30.09 18.59 -43.95
CA ASN A 271 30.05 17.14 -43.69
C ASN A 271 31.17 16.69 -42.75
N THR A 272 32.38 17.24 -42.90
CA THR A 272 33.52 16.95 -41.99
C THR A 272 33.24 17.48 -40.59
N LEU A 273 32.79 18.73 -40.46
CA LEU A 273 32.42 19.32 -39.18
C LEU A 273 31.31 18.53 -38.46
N GLN A 274 30.30 18.06 -39.18
CA GLN A 274 29.25 17.19 -38.61
C GLN A 274 29.79 15.84 -38.11
N ALA A 275 30.77 15.25 -38.80
CA ALA A 275 31.43 14.02 -38.36
C ALA A 275 32.26 14.24 -37.08
N ASP A 276 32.98 15.36 -37.01
CA ASP A 276 33.80 15.70 -35.84
C ASP A 276 32.95 16.04 -34.61
N LEU A 277 31.84 16.77 -34.79
CA LEU A 277 30.85 17.03 -33.74
C LEU A 277 30.23 15.73 -33.22
N LYS A 278 29.96 14.77 -34.12
CA LYS A 278 29.47 13.44 -33.74
C LYS A 278 30.51 12.64 -32.94
N SER A 279 31.78 12.68 -33.35
CA SER A 279 32.88 12.04 -32.61
C SER A 279 32.98 12.55 -31.17
N LEU A 280 32.79 13.86 -30.95
CA LEU A 280 32.80 14.47 -29.62
C LEU A 280 31.65 13.95 -28.74
N LYS A 281 30.46 13.76 -29.33
CA LYS A 281 29.30 13.14 -28.67
C LYS A 281 29.56 11.67 -28.33
N ASP A 282 30.17 10.90 -29.23
CA ASP A 282 30.53 9.50 -28.99
C ASP A 282 31.56 9.35 -27.86
N ASP A 283 32.55 10.24 -27.79
CA ASP A 283 33.54 10.29 -26.69
C ASP A 283 32.87 10.55 -25.34
N VAL A 284 31.86 11.41 -25.27
CA VAL A 284 31.04 11.61 -24.07
C VAL A 284 30.34 10.31 -23.67
N ILE A 285 29.68 9.63 -24.61
CA ILE A 285 28.92 8.40 -24.36
C ILE A 285 29.83 7.29 -23.83
N VAL A 286 31.02 7.12 -24.40
CA VAL A 286 31.97 6.09 -23.96
C VAL A 286 32.63 6.48 -22.64
N GLY A 287 33.11 7.72 -22.52
CA GLY A 287 33.88 8.21 -21.36
C GLY A 287 33.08 8.28 -20.06
N THR A 288 31.75 8.40 -20.14
CA THR A 288 30.88 8.52 -18.96
C THR A 288 30.05 7.27 -18.66
N LYS A 289 30.23 6.18 -19.40
CA LYS A 289 29.44 4.94 -19.26
C LYS A 289 29.59 4.27 -17.89
N GLN A 290 30.82 4.16 -17.40
CA GLN A 290 31.17 3.56 -16.11
C GLN A 290 31.90 4.57 -15.23
N LEU A 291 31.18 5.16 -14.29
CA LEU A 291 31.74 6.13 -13.36
C LEU A 291 32.53 5.47 -12.24
N ARG A 292 33.64 6.09 -11.83
CA ARG A 292 34.44 5.63 -10.68
C ARG A 292 33.63 5.62 -9.39
N ASP A 293 32.65 6.52 -9.26
CA ASP A 293 31.80 6.68 -8.08
C ASP A 293 30.74 5.57 -7.95
N LEU A 294 30.46 4.84 -9.04
CA LEU A 294 29.53 3.70 -9.09
C LEU A 294 30.21 2.34 -8.86
N LYS A 295 31.51 2.34 -8.54
CA LYS A 295 32.22 1.14 -8.12
C LYS A 295 31.80 0.76 -6.70
N GLN A 296 31.47 -0.52 -6.48
CA GLN A 296 31.02 -1.02 -5.19
C GLN A 296 32.01 -0.65 -4.07
N PRO A 297 31.53 -0.15 -2.91
CA PRO A 297 32.40 0.32 -1.83
C PRO A 297 33.22 -0.78 -1.17
N ILE A 298 32.60 -1.95 -1.02
CA ILE A 298 33.23 -3.13 -0.47
C ILE A 298 33.43 -4.06 -1.67
N ARG A 299 34.57 -4.73 -1.78
CA ARG A 299 34.82 -5.71 -2.85
C ARG A 299 35.09 -7.08 -2.24
N PRO A 300 34.60 -8.18 -2.85
CA PRO A 300 34.93 -9.51 -2.38
C PRO A 300 36.45 -9.75 -2.52
N ASN A 301 37.02 -10.55 -1.62
CA ASN A 301 38.39 -11.02 -1.77
C ASN A 301 38.52 -11.81 -3.08
N PRO A 302 39.68 -11.77 -3.76
CA PRO A 302 39.89 -12.58 -4.96
C PRO A 302 39.65 -14.07 -4.65
N GLY A 303 38.57 -14.64 -5.22
CA GLY A 303 38.22 -16.06 -5.04
C GLY A 303 37.05 -16.35 -4.09
N GLU A 304 36.51 -15.36 -3.36
CA GLU A 304 35.30 -15.52 -2.53
C GLU A 304 34.12 -14.75 -3.13
N GLY A 305 33.05 -15.45 -3.54
CA GLY A 305 31.79 -14.83 -3.97
C GLY A 305 31.71 -14.39 -5.45
N PRO A 306 30.54 -13.91 -5.91
CA PRO A 306 30.34 -13.42 -7.28
C PRO A 306 31.17 -12.15 -7.53
N SER A 307 31.64 -11.97 -8.77
CA SER A 307 32.52 -10.85 -9.14
C SER A 307 31.86 -9.48 -8.84
N PRO A 308 32.63 -8.49 -8.34
CA PRO A 308 32.08 -7.16 -8.04
C PRO A 308 31.48 -6.54 -9.30
N ARG A 309 30.19 -6.18 -9.21
CA ARG A 309 29.42 -5.67 -10.34
C ARG A 309 29.53 -4.15 -10.40
N ASP A 310 30.41 -3.66 -11.26
CA ASP A 310 30.52 -2.22 -11.53
C ASP A 310 29.29 -1.78 -12.35
N LEU A 311 28.46 -0.90 -11.78
CA LEU A 311 27.17 -0.48 -12.38
C LEU A 311 27.38 0.60 -13.45
N GLU A 312 26.66 0.49 -14.57
CA GLU A 312 26.63 1.52 -15.62
C GLU A 312 25.62 2.63 -15.25
N ILE A 313 25.95 3.89 -15.55
CA ILE A 313 25.11 5.04 -15.18
C ILE A 313 23.68 4.92 -15.75
N ASP A 314 23.52 4.48 -16.99
CA ASP A 314 22.20 4.39 -17.63
C ASP A 314 21.34 3.24 -17.08
N GLN A 315 21.97 2.24 -16.45
CA GLN A 315 21.27 1.12 -15.81
C GLN A 315 20.77 1.49 -14.41
N ILE A 316 21.54 2.29 -13.66
CA ILE A 316 21.26 2.58 -12.25
C ILE A 316 20.61 3.95 -12.00
N PHE A 317 20.73 4.90 -12.94
CA PHE A 317 20.19 6.25 -12.75
C PHE A 317 18.67 6.21 -12.54
N VAL A 318 18.23 6.87 -11.47
CA VAL A 318 16.83 7.14 -11.14
C VAL A 318 16.69 8.66 -11.07
N ASN A 319 15.49 9.14 -11.38
CA ASN A 319 15.20 10.57 -11.28
C ASN A 319 15.40 11.05 -9.83
N LEU A 320 15.65 12.35 -9.72
CA LEU A 320 15.82 13.04 -8.46
C LEU A 320 14.69 14.05 -8.34
N VAL A 321 14.17 14.20 -7.13
CA VAL A 321 13.31 15.32 -6.77
C VAL A 321 14.15 16.59 -6.77
N ILE A 322 13.76 17.57 -7.58
CA ILE A 322 14.46 18.86 -7.72
C ILE A 322 13.45 19.98 -7.53
N HIS A 323 13.84 20.98 -6.73
CA HIS A 323 13.03 22.15 -6.42
C HIS A 323 13.63 23.41 -7.04
N GLU A 324 12.81 24.28 -7.63
CA GLU A 324 13.23 25.58 -8.14
C GLU A 324 13.44 26.59 -7.00
N GLY A 325 14.62 27.19 -6.92
CA GLY A 325 15.09 27.98 -5.78
C GLY A 325 15.77 27.14 -4.70
N ARG A 326 15.96 27.72 -3.51
CA ARG A 326 16.41 27.01 -2.30
C ARG A 326 15.20 26.58 -1.48
N ALA A 327 15.09 25.30 -1.14
CA ALA A 327 13.98 24.76 -0.38
C ALA A 327 13.96 25.31 1.05
N LYS A 328 12.76 25.55 1.59
CA LYS A 328 12.55 25.89 3.00
C LYS A 328 12.20 24.62 3.77
N TYR A 329 12.85 24.41 4.90
CA TYR A 329 12.70 23.21 5.72
C TYR A 329 11.95 23.54 7.02
N ASP A 330 10.84 22.85 7.29
CA ASP A 330 10.15 22.92 8.58
C ASP A 330 10.59 21.74 9.47
N PHE A 331 11.37 22.05 10.50
CA PHE A 331 11.80 21.08 11.50
C PHE A 331 10.70 20.96 12.59
N LEU A 332 9.71 20.09 12.40
CA LEU A 332 8.69 19.82 13.40
C LEU A 332 9.30 19.15 14.66
N GLU A 333 8.82 19.50 15.85
CA GLU A 333 9.27 18.92 17.12
C GLU A 333 8.89 17.43 17.25
N GLY A 334 9.91 16.57 17.31
CA GLY A 334 9.82 15.18 17.79
C GLY A 334 9.50 14.09 16.74
N ARG A 335 10.05 12.88 16.98
CA ARG A 335 9.82 11.65 16.18
C ARG A 335 8.34 11.29 16.00
N CYS A 336 7.48 11.62 16.96
CA CYS A 336 6.05 11.26 16.94
C CYS A 336 5.25 11.88 15.79
N LYS A 337 5.75 12.94 15.13
CA LYS A 337 5.11 13.57 13.96
C LYS A 337 5.92 13.42 12.67
N GLN A 338 7.08 12.75 12.70
CA GLN A 338 8.02 12.63 11.59
C GLN A 338 8.12 11.22 10.94
N PRO A 339 7.07 10.37 10.83
CA PRO A 339 7.22 9.08 10.17
C PRO A 339 7.39 9.19 8.64
N LYS A 340 7.49 10.41 8.07
CA LYS A 340 7.68 10.64 6.63
C LYS A 340 8.79 11.64 6.36
N VAL A 341 9.99 11.09 6.14
CA VAL A 341 11.10 11.69 5.37
C VAL A 341 11.71 12.96 6.01
N PHE A 342 12.92 13.29 5.58
CA PHE A 342 13.56 14.60 5.69
C PHE A 342 12.54 15.77 5.74
N PRO A 343 12.81 16.88 6.47
CA PRO A 343 11.87 18.00 6.61
C PRO A 343 11.13 18.31 5.30
N ILE A 344 9.81 18.12 5.36
CA ILE A 344 8.90 18.28 4.22
C ILE A 344 9.02 19.75 3.77
N PRO A 345 9.38 20.03 2.50
CA PRO A 345 9.29 21.38 1.96
C PRO A 345 7.86 21.90 2.16
N ARG A 346 7.69 23.13 2.63
CA ARG A 346 6.35 23.69 2.94
C ARG A 346 5.32 23.32 1.87
N VAL A 347 4.28 22.61 2.30
CA VAL A 347 3.14 22.22 1.46
C VAL A 347 2.23 23.45 1.32
N ASP A 348 2.64 24.36 0.45
CA ASP A 348 1.73 25.19 -0.32
C ASP A 348 1.99 24.86 -1.79
N GLN A 349 1.33 23.81 -2.27
CA GLN A 349 1.21 23.42 -3.69
C GLN A 349 2.47 22.77 -4.30
N HIS A 350 2.27 21.88 -5.28
CA HIS A 350 3.30 21.33 -6.17
C HIS A 350 3.98 22.40 -7.07
N ASP A 351 4.05 23.64 -6.61
CA ASP A 351 4.64 24.77 -7.31
C ASP A 351 6.17 24.70 -7.15
N GLY A 352 6.86 24.31 -8.22
CA GLY A 352 8.32 24.40 -8.32
C GLY A 352 9.09 23.08 -8.32
N GLU A 353 8.43 21.92 -8.23
CA GLU A 353 9.10 20.64 -8.49
C GLU A 353 9.32 20.47 -10.00
N ILE A 354 10.57 20.23 -10.40
CA ILE A 354 10.95 20.09 -11.81
C ILE A 354 11.67 18.77 -12.05
N CYS A 355 11.39 18.12 -13.18
CA CYS A 355 12.15 16.95 -13.61
C CYS A 355 13.57 17.34 -14.02
N VAL A 356 14.49 16.37 -14.01
CA VAL A 356 15.88 16.53 -14.47
C VAL A 356 15.95 17.12 -15.89
N GLU A 357 15.03 16.73 -16.77
CA GLU A 357 14.95 17.23 -18.14
C GLU A 357 14.52 18.70 -18.24
N ASN A 358 13.88 19.24 -17.19
CA ASN A 358 13.35 20.60 -17.13
C ASN A 358 14.29 21.57 -16.38
N ILE A 359 15.45 21.11 -15.91
CA ILE A 359 16.51 22.00 -15.41
C ILE A 359 16.90 22.98 -16.54
N ILE A 360 17.00 22.48 -17.77
CA ILE A 360 17.28 23.28 -18.97
C ILE A 360 15.98 23.53 -19.72
N ASP A 361 15.45 24.75 -19.62
CA ASP A 361 14.19 25.17 -20.28
C ASP A 361 14.41 26.09 -21.49
N GLY A 362 15.67 26.23 -21.94
CA GLY A 362 16.07 27.07 -23.06
C GLY A 362 16.08 28.58 -22.77
N ARG A 363 15.32 29.04 -21.77
CA ARG A 363 15.20 30.46 -21.36
C ARG A 363 16.35 30.89 -20.46
N HIS A 364 16.65 30.10 -19.43
CA HIS A 364 17.70 30.39 -18.46
C HIS A 364 19.06 29.92 -19.02
N LYS A 365 20.08 30.78 -18.98
CA LYS A 365 21.42 30.51 -19.55
C LYS A 365 22.50 30.34 -18.49
N ASN A 366 22.34 30.86 -17.28
CA ASN A 366 23.26 30.67 -16.17
C ASN A 366 22.49 30.06 -15.00
N ILE A 367 22.72 28.77 -14.74
CA ILE A 367 21.92 27.95 -13.83
C ILE A 367 22.80 27.44 -12.70
N LEU A 368 22.40 27.65 -11.45
CA LEU A 368 23.08 27.11 -10.26
C LEU A 368 22.32 25.91 -9.71
N VAL A 369 22.99 24.75 -9.63
CA VAL A 369 22.47 23.53 -9.02
C VAL A 369 23.11 23.34 -7.65
N VAL A 370 22.30 23.39 -6.61
CA VAL A 370 22.71 23.25 -5.21
C VAL A 370 22.24 21.90 -4.67
N GLY A 371 22.98 21.31 -3.73
CA GLY A 371 22.52 20.12 -3.03
C GLY A 371 23.50 19.61 -1.98
N CYS A 372 23.03 18.81 -1.04
CA CYS A 372 23.85 18.29 0.05
C CYS A 372 24.96 17.32 -0.45
N PRO A 373 26.00 17.03 0.35
CA PRO A 373 26.97 15.98 0.06
C PRO A 373 26.29 14.65 -0.26
N GLY A 374 26.75 13.95 -1.30
CA GLY A 374 26.21 12.64 -1.65
C GLY A 374 24.86 12.62 -2.39
N ILE A 375 24.21 13.78 -2.59
CA ILE A 375 22.87 13.84 -3.20
C ILE A 375 22.83 13.54 -4.71
N GLY A 376 23.98 13.38 -5.35
CA GLY A 376 24.06 13.00 -6.77
C GLY A 376 24.37 14.13 -7.75
N LYS A 377 24.84 15.31 -7.30
CA LYS A 377 25.25 16.43 -8.18
C LYS A 377 26.14 16.01 -9.35
N THR A 378 27.28 15.34 -9.09
CA THR A 378 28.20 14.88 -10.14
C THR A 378 27.57 13.83 -11.07
N ILE A 379 26.72 12.94 -10.53
CA ILE A 379 25.99 11.95 -11.34
C ILE A 379 24.98 12.67 -12.26
N LEU A 380 24.28 13.69 -11.75
CA LEU A 380 23.39 14.55 -12.52
C LEU A 380 24.15 15.33 -13.60
N SER A 381 25.27 15.98 -13.27
CA SER A 381 26.15 16.67 -14.25
C SER A 381 26.57 15.75 -15.38
N THR A 382 26.94 14.51 -15.04
CA THR A 382 27.30 13.48 -16.01
C THR A 382 26.09 13.06 -16.85
N LYS A 383 24.92 12.88 -16.22
CA LYS A 383 23.70 12.50 -16.94
C LYS A 383 23.26 13.61 -17.90
N LEU A 384 23.29 14.88 -17.49
CA LEU A 384 22.99 16.02 -18.36
C LEU A 384 23.94 16.08 -19.55
N LEU A 385 25.24 15.87 -19.33
CA LEU A 385 26.23 15.77 -20.42
C LEU A 385 25.87 14.66 -21.41
N ARG A 386 25.47 13.47 -20.92
CA ARG A 386 25.05 12.34 -21.76
C ARG A 386 23.78 12.65 -22.54
N VAL A 387 22.74 13.19 -21.89
CA VAL A 387 21.46 13.51 -22.53
C VAL A 387 21.66 14.57 -23.62
N ALA A 388 22.54 15.55 -23.39
CA ALA A 388 22.95 16.52 -24.41
C ALA A 388 23.67 15.85 -25.60
N ALA A 389 24.47 14.81 -25.38
CA ALA A 389 25.12 14.04 -26.45
C ALA A 389 24.16 13.13 -27.24
N PHE A 390 23.02 12.73 -26.67
CA PHE A 390 22.02 11.88 -27.32
C PHE A 390 20.90 12.65 -28.04
N ASP A 391 20.97 13.99 -28.13
CA ASP A 391 19.94 14.85 -28.75
C ASP A 391 18.51 14.65 -28.18
N THR A 392 18.40 14.39 -26.88
CA THR A 392 17.13 14.04 -26.20
C THR A 392 16.54 15.14 -25.31
N LEU A 393 17.19 16.32 -25.23
CA LEU A 393 16.64 17.48 -24.53
C LEU A 393 15.51 18.12 -25.36
N LYS A 394 14.31 18.23 -24.77
CA LYS A 394 13.09 18.70 -25.46
C LYS A 394 13.18 20.17 -25.93
N ASP A 395 13.84 21.04 -25.15
CA ASP A 395 13.86 22.51 -25.39
C ASP A 395 15.27 23.11 -25.55
N GLY A 396 16.32 22.28 -25.60
CA GLY A 396 17.72 22.70 -25.70
C GLY A 396 18.47 21.98 -26.82
N ASN A 397 18.50 22.56 -28.02
CA ASN A 397 19.23 22.01 -29.16
C ASN A 397 20.71 22.45 -29.10
N PHE A 398 21.52 21.73 -28.30
CA PHE A 398 22.97 21.95 -28.18
C PHE A 398 23.74 21.04 -29.13
N ASP A 399 24.71 21.62 -29.84
CA ASP A 399 25.57 20.88 -30.76
C ASP A 399 26.83 20.37 -30.03
N VAL A 400 27.25 21.07 -28.96
CA VAL A 400 28.45 20.75 -28.16
C VAL A 400 28.17 20.91 -26.66
N ALA A 401 28.67 19.97 -25.84
CA ALA A 401 28.60 20.05 -24.38
C ALA A 401 29.94 19.68 -23.72
N PHE A 402 30.35 20.41 -22.68
CA PHE A 402 31.59 20.19 -21.94
C PHE A 402 31.34 20.05 -20.43
N LEU A 403 31.97 19.05 -19.80
CA LEU A 403 31.97 18.87 -18.34
C LEU A 403 33.34 19.23 -17.76
N ILE A 404 33.36 20.30 -16.98
CA ILE A 404 34.55 20.92 -16.41
C ILE A 404 34.50 20.71 -14.89
N LYS A 405 35.33 19.79 -14.38
CA LYS A 405 35.44 19.54 -12.94
C LYS A 405 36.47 20.47 -12.33
N PHE A 406 36.05 21.36 -11.41
CA PHE A 406 36.96 22.30 -10.76
C PHE A 406 38.19 21.63 -10.15
N LYS A 407 38.00 20.47 -9.50
CA LYS A 407 39.06 19.68 -8.88
C LYS A 407 40.22 19.34 -9.82
N ARG A 408 39.99 19.15 -11.12
CA ARG A 408 41.06 18.81 -12.09
C ARG A 408 42.03 19.97 -12.32
N PHE A 409 41.60 21.20 -12.05
CA PHE A 409 42.34 22.40 -12.40
C PHE A 409 42.98 23.09 -11.19
N ASN A 410 42.85 22.55 -9.97
CA ASN A 410 43.49 23.09 -8.75
C ASN A 410 45.01 23.23 -8.88
N SER A 411 45.66 22.39 -9.69
CA SER A 411 47.12 22.44 -9.90
C SER A 411 47.56 23.34 -11.06
N VAL A 412 46.61 23.92 -11.80
CA VAL A 412 46.90 24.68 -13.02
C VAL A 412 46.88 26.18 -12.74
N LYS A 413 47.93 26.90 -13.13
CA LYS A 413 48.09 28.33 -12.83
C LYS A 413 47.25 29.23 -13.74
N ASN A 414 47.53 29.23 -15.06
CA ASN A 414 46.85 30.08 -16.04
C ASN A 414 46.44 29.24 -17.27
N LEU A 415 45.26 29.51 -17.80
CA LEU A 415 44.63 28.82 -18.92
C LEU A 415 43.94 29.85 -19.83
N ASN A 416 43.88 29.56 -21.14
CA ASN A 416 42.91 30.23 -22.03
C ASN A 416 41.66 29.37 -22.24
N LEU A 417 40.67 29.90 -22.97
CA LEU A 417 39.38 29.23 -23.15
C LEU A 417 39.50 27.88 -23.88
N ARG A 418 40.40 27.79 -24.87
CA ARG A 418 40.65 26.55 -25.63
C ARG A 418 41.31 25.47 -24.78
N GLU A 419 42.28 25.86 -23.94
CA GLU A 419 42.96 24.96 -22.99
C GLU A 419 41.99 24.42 -21.93
N LEU A 420 41.03 25.25 -21.47
CA LEU A 420 39.97 24.81 -20.55
C LEU A 420 39.10 23.70 -21.16
N PHE A 421 38.63 23.87 -22.40
CA PHE A 421 37.75 22.88 -23.04
C PHE A 421 38.50 21.61 -23.42
N THR A 422 39.76 21.74 -23.82
CA THR A 422 40.64 20.58 -24.09
C THR A 422 40.90 19.78 -22.81
N GLY A 423 40.97 20.44 -21.65
CA GLY A 423 41.14 19.81 -20.34
C GLY A 423 39.87 19.20 -19.72
N SER A 424 38.72 19.32 -20.38
CA SER A 424 37.43 18.80 -19.88
C SER A 424 37.36 17.27 -19.88
N GLU A 425 36.40 16.68 -19.15
CA GLU A 425 36.48 15.28 -18.72
C GLU A 425 36.47 14.24 -19.85
N THR A 426 35.82 14.55 -20.97
CA THR A 426 35.56 13.61 -22.07
C THR A 426 36.27 13.99 -23.37
N VAL A 427 36.94 15.14 -23.42
CA VAL A 427 37.54 15.66 -24.67
C VAL A 427 38.94 15.11 -24.85
N LYS A 428 39.17 14.43 -25.98
CA LYS A 428 40.50 13.92 -26.35
C LYS A 428 41.28 14.89 -27.24
N ASN A 429 40.61 15.52 -28.20
CA ASN A 429 41.20 16.51 -29.09
C ASN A 429 40.12 17.50 -29.58
N LEU A 430 40.48 18.78 -29.72
CA LEU A 430 39.61 19.87 -30.17
C LEU A 430 40.20 20.44 -31.47
N ASN A 431 39.70 19.97 -32.61
CA ASN A 431 40.18 20.41 -33.91
C ASN A 431 39.80 21.87 -34.19
N ASP A 432 40.48 22.49 -35.16
CA ASP A 432 40.33 23.92 -35.43
C ASP A 432 38.94 24.28 -35.98
N ASP A 433 38.32 23.38 -36.75
CA ASP A 433 36.99 23.60 -37.34
C ASP A 433 35.89 23.59 -36.27
N VAL A 434 35.94 22.64 -35.31
CA VAL A 434 35.04 22.58 -34.17
C VAL A 434 35.27 23.77 -33.23
N TRP A 435 36.53 24.15 -32.98
CA TRP A 435 36.84 25.35 -32.20
C TRP A 435 36.23 26.61 -32.82
N LYS A 436 36.43 26.81 -34.14
CA LYS A 436 35.85 27.94 -34.86
C LYS A 436 34.32 27.93 -34.82
N TYR A 437 33.70 26.75 -34.91
CA TYR A 437 32.26 26.59 -34.80
C TYR A 437 31.73 26.99 -33.40
N ILE A 438 32.41 26.60 -32.32
CA ILE A 438 32.05 26.94 -30.93
C ILE A 438 32.03 28.46 -30.72
N ILE A 439 33.06 29.16 -31.19
CA ILE A 439 33.16 30.62 -31.07
C ILE A 439 32.06 31.32 -31.90
N GLN A 440 31.73 30.80 -33.08
CA GLN A 440 30.71 31.37 -33.96
C GLN A 440 29.27 31.07 -33.50
N ASN A 441 29.04 30.01 -32.73
CA ASN A 441 27.71 29.55 -32.33
C ASN A 441 27.60 29.32 -30.81
N PRO A 442 27.85 30.34 -29.96
CA PRO A 442 27.84 30.18 -28.52
C PRO A 442 26.49 29.70 -27.97
N SER A 443 25.37 30.06 -28.61
CA SER A 443 24.02 29.60 -28.23
C SER A 443 23.78 28.09 -28.34
N LYS A 444 24.69 27.37 -29.01
CA LYS A 444 24.67 25.93 -29.22
C LYS A 444 25.59 25.16 -28.27
N VAL A 445 26.21 25.86 -27.31
CA VAL A 445 27.20 25.30 -26.38
C VAL A 445 26.62 25.18 -24.98
N LEU A 446 26.76 24.00 -24.37
CA LEU A 446 26.45 23.72 -22.97
C LEU A 446 27.74 23.52 -22.17
N LEU A 447 27.93 24.31 -21.11
CA LEU A 447 29.07 24.22 -20.20
C LEU A 447 28.59 23.79 -18.82
N ILE A 448 29.09 22.67 -18.31
CA ILE A 448 28.76 22.16 -16.98
C ILE A 448 30.00 22.26 -16.11
N PHE A 449 30.00 23.20 -15.17
CA PHE A 449 31.03 23.36 -14.15
C PHE A 449 30.64 22.59 -12.89
N ASP A 450 31.33 21.47 -12.63
CA ASP A 450 31.00 20.57 -11.54
C ASP A 450 31.92 20.78 -10.33
N GLY A 451 31.31 21.03 -9.16
CA GLY A 451 31.96 21.02 -7.85
C GLY A 451 32.73 22.29 -7.49
N VAL A 452 32.07 23.45 -7.44
CA VAL A 452 32.69 24.71 -6.96
C VAL A 452 33.31 24.54 -5.56
N ASP A 453 32.67 23.73 -4.70
CA ASP A 453 33.17 23.43 -3.35
C ASP A 453 34.56 22.78 -3.34
N GLU A 454 34.91 22.08 -4.42
CA GLU A 454 36.19 21.36 -4.58
C GLU A 454 37.30 22.23 -5.19
N PHE A 455 36.99 23.47 -5.56
CA PHE A 455 37.97 24.42 -6.07
C PHE A 455 38.77 25.05 -4.92
N SER A 456 40.09 25.03 -5.02
CA SER A 456 40.98 25.51 -3.96
C SER A 456 41.04 27.03 -3.85
N ALA A 457 40.76 27.77 -4.94
CA ALA A 457 40.74 29.23 -4.99
C ALA A 457 39.30 29.76 -5.15
N LYS A 458 38.32 29.07 -4.55
CA LYS A 458 36.89 29.40 -4.67
C LYS A 458 36.56 30.78 -4.09
N GLU A 459 37.26 31.21 -3.04
CA GLU A 459 37.06 32.54 -2.44
C GLU A 459 37.44 33.69 -3.40
N ASP A 460 38.21 33.41 -4.46
CA ASP A 460 38.73 34.41 -5.39
C ASP A 460 37.89 34.53 -6.69
N ILE A 461 36.83 33.73 -6.88
CA ILE A 461 35.99 33.72 -8.10
C ILE A 461 35.38 35.08 -8.45
N CYS A 462 35.08 35.92 -7.46
CA CYS A 462 34.44 37.21 -7.67
C CYS A 462 35.36 38.40 -7.34
N GLN A 463 36.69 38.22 -7.33
CA GLN A 463 37.65 39.31 -7.13
C GLN A 463 38.04 39.98 -8.46
N ASP A 464 38.62 41.19 -8.38
CA ASP A 464 38.91 42.12 -9.49
C ASP A 464 39.47 41.44 -10.76
N ASP A 465 38.69 41.49 -11.86
CA ASP A 465 39.03 40.89 -13.16
C ASP A 465 39.61 41.90 -14.16
N SER A 466 39.85 43.16 -13.74
CA SER A 466 40.22 44.29 -14.59
C SER A 466 41.56 44.14 -15.32
N GLY A 467 42.44 43.25 -14.85
CA GLY A 467 43.75 42.98 -15.45
C GLY A 467 43.73 42.08 -16.69
N TYR A 468 42.62 41.42 -17.01
CA TYR A 468 42.53 40.44 -18.11
C TYR A 468 41.50 40.85 -19.17
N LYS A 469 41.90 40.79 -20.44
CA LYS A 469 41.03 41.10 -21.58
C LYS A 469 39.93 40.06 -21.77
N ASP A 470 38.78 40.50 -22.25
CA ASP A 470 37.63 39.65 -22.60
C ASP A 470 37.79 39.03 -24.01
N ILE A 471 38.90 38.33 -24.24
CA ILE A 471 39.20 37.63 -25.50
C ILE A 471 39.57 36.16 -25.22
N GLU A 472 39.31 35.26 -26.17
CA GLU A 472 39.41 33.81 -25.97
C GLU A 472 40.85 33.30 -25.82
N GLU A 473 41.83 33.98 -26.43
CA GLU A 473 43.24 33.60 -26.41
C GLU A 473 43.98 34.05 -25.13
N GLU A 474 43.43 34.97 -24.35
CA GLU A 474 44.05 35.52 -23.15
C GLU A 474 44.19 34.42 -22.07
N LYS A 475 45.40 34.28 -21.51
CA LYS A 475 45.66 33.31 -20.43
C LYS A 475 45.39 33.94 -19.07
N MET A 476 44.51 33.32 -18.30
CA MET A 476 44.12 33.81 -16.97
C MET A 476 43.89 32.65 -15.98
N PRO A 477 43.87 32.93 -14.67
CA PRO A 477 43.50 31.94 -13.66
C PRO A 477 42.07 31.42 -13.88
N LEU A 478 41.80 30.18 -13.45
CA LEU A 478 40.48 29.55 -13.65
C LEU A 478 39.34 30.35 -13.02
N GLN A 479 39.57 30.95 -11.85
CA GLN A 479 38.59 31.80 -11.18
C GLN A 479 38.11 32.94 -12.07
N CYS A 480 39.05 33.62 -12.75
CA CYS A 480 38.75 34.73 -13.65
C CYS A 480 38.07 34.24 -14.94
N LEU A 481 38.55 33.12 -15.51
CA LEU A 481 37.97 32.53 -16.71
C LEU A 481 36.51 32.08 -16.47
N TYR A 482 36.26 31.40 -15.35
CA TYR A 482 34.92 31.01 -14.93
C TYR A 482 34.01 32.21 -14.68
N TYR A 483 34.50 33.25 -13.98
CA TYR A 483 33.76 34.49 -13.76
C TYR A 483 33.33 35.15 -15.07
N LYS A 484 34.25 35.28 -16.04
CA LYS A 484 33.96 35.88 -17.34
C LYS A 484 32.99 35.05 -18.19
N ILE A 485 33.06 33.72 -18.12
CA ILE A 485 32.08 32.82 -18.78
C ILE A 485 30.70 32.93 -18.13
N ALA A 486 30.61 32.79 -16.81
CA ALA A 486 29.34 32.84 -16.08
C ALA A 486 28.67 34.23 -16.16
N SER A 487 29.47 35.30 -16.21
CA SER A 487 29.00 36.69 -16.39
C SER A 487 28.73 37.05 -17.85
N ARG A 488 28.88 36.11 -18.79
CA ARG A 488 28.65 36.28 -20.24
C ARG A 488 29.58 37.30 -20.93
N LYS A 489 30.73 37.61 -20.32
CA LYS A 489 31.79 38.39 -20.97
C LYS A 489 32.54 37.57 -22.02
N LEU A 490 32.67 36.26 -21.80
CA LEU A 490 33.19 35.27 -22.76
C LEU A 490 32.07 34.30 -23.17
N LEU A 491 31.98 33.98 -24.48
CA LEU A 491 30.92 33.16 -25.09
C LEU A 491 29.49 33.62 -24.79
N PRO A 492 29.11 34.88 -25.14
CA PRO A 492 27.78 35.41 -24.90
C PRO A 492 26.71 34.59 -25.65
N GLY A 493 25.94 33.79 -24.91
CA GLY A 493 24.89 32.92 -25.45
C GLY A 493 24.97 31.47 -25.01
N ALA A 494 26.13 31.02 -24.53
CA ALA A 494 26.31 29.67 -23.99
C ALA A 494 25.45 29.45 -22.74
N THR A 495 24.95 28.22 -22.58
CA THR A 495 24.27 27.81 -21.35
C THR A 495 25.29 27.24 -20.39
N VAL A 496 25.39 27.81 -19.19
CA VAL A 496 26.30 27.44 -18.11
C VAL A 496 25.50 26.84 -16.96
N ILE A 497 25.87 25.64 -16.53
CA ILE A 497 25.35 24.96 -15.34
C ILE A 497 26.48 24.83 -14.35
N THR A 498 26.31 25.37 -13.16
CA THR A 498 27.29 25.27 -12.08
C THR A 498 26.72 24.41 -10.97
N THR A 499 27.45 23.39 -10.52
CA THR A 499 27.07 22.62 -9.32
C THR A 499 27.89 23.04 -8.11
N SER A 500 27.23 23.16 -6.96
CA SER A 500 27.89 23.56 -5.71
C SER A 500 27.22 22.95 -4.48
N ARG A 501 28.00 22.69 -3.43
CA ARG A 501 27.43 22.50 -2.08
C ARG A 501 26.93 23.84 -1.55
N PRO A 502 25.86 23.85 -0.72
CA PRO A 502 25.38 25.08 -0.07
C PRO A 502 26.48 25.85 0.68
N THR A 503 27.48 25.17 1.24
CA THR A 503 28.64 25.79 1.92
C THR A 503 29.44 26.72 1.01
N ALA A 504 29.59 26.37 -0.28
CA ALA A 504 30.36 27.13 -1.25
C ALA A 504 29.53 28.09 -2.13
N VAL A 505 28.20 28.15 -1.96
CA VAL A 505 27.32 29.06 -2.73
C VAL A 505 27.68 30.53 -2.51
N SER A 506 28.16 30.91 -1.32
CA SER A 506 28.59 32.29 -1.03
C SER A 506 29.74 32.76 -1.92
N CYS A 507 30.60 31.84 -2.37
CA CYS A 507 31.75 32.16 -3.24
C CYS A 507 31.33 32.58 -4.66
N VAL A 508 30.12 32.19 -5.07
CA VAL A 508 29.56 32.46 -6.40
C VAL A 508 28.33 33.35 -6.36
N ARG A 509 27.94 33.86 -5.18
CA ARG A 509 26.71 34.64 -4.97
C ARG A 509 26.63 35.92 -5.81
N GLN A 510 27.79 36.49 -6.17
CA GLN A 510 27.86 37.71 -6.99
C GLN A 510 27.69 37.44 -8.49
N LEU A 511 27.72 36.17 -8.92
CA LEU A 511 27.35 35.78 -10.27
C LEU A 511 25.83 35.83 -10.39
N ASN A 512 25.31 36.67 -11.29
CA ASN A 512 23.87 36.73 -11.55
C ASN A 512 23.42 35.43 -12.23
N PHE A 513 22.84 34.52 -11.46
CA PHE A 513 22.21 33.29 -11.97
C PHE A 513 20.78 33.58 -12.40
N ASP A 514 20.40 33.13 -13.59
CA ASP A 514 19.03 33.28 -14.08
C ASP A 514 18.08 32.30 -13.37
N LYS A 515 18.60 31.14 -12.95
CA LYS A 515 17.83 30.08 -12.27
C LYS A 515 18.71 29.41 -11.21
N ILE A 516 18.13 29.14 -10.04
CA ILE A 516 18.75 28.34 -8.98
C ILE A 516 17.85 27.14 -8.75
N VAL A 517 18.42 25.94 -8.59
CA VAL A 517 17.67 24.72 -8.28
C VAL A 517 18.36 23.96 -7.16
N GLU A 518 17.60 23.33 -6.28
CA GLU A 518 18.11 22.49 -5.19
C GLU A 518 17.70 21.03 -5.41
N ILE A 519 18.68 20.12 -5.40
CA ILE A 519 18.43 18.68 -5.44
C ILE A 519 18.02 18.26 -4.04
N LEU A 520 16.82 17.71 -3.96
CA LEU A 520 16.26 17.20 -2.72
C LEU A 520 16.76 15.77 -2.49
N GLY A 521 16.56 14.83 -3.42
CA GLY A 521 17.01 13.44 -3.28
C GLY A 521 16.06 12.45 -3.95
N PHE A 522 15.95 11.23 -3.39
CA PHE A 522 15.00 10.21 -3.82
C PHE A 522 13.70 10.26 -3.02
N SER A 523 12.56 10.39 -3.68
CA SER A 523 11.26 10.02 -3.12
C SER A 523 11.19 8.53 -2.74
N SER A 524 10.19 8.13 -1.96
CA SER A 524 9.98 6.73 -1.57
C SER A 524 9.82 5.79 -2.78
N GLU A 525 9.19 6.27 -3.86
CA GLU A 525 9.05 5.53 -5.12
C GLU A 525 10.39 5.41 -5.85
N GLU A 526 11.21 6.47 -5.83
CA GLU A 526 12.54 6.46 -6.44
C GLU A 526 13.52 5.55 -5.69
N VAL A 527 13.43 5.46 -4.35
CA VAL A 527 14.18 4.45 -3.58
C VAL A 527 13.79 3.03 -4.02
N ALA A 528 12.50 2.75 -4.21
CA ALA A 528 12.04 1.45 -4.71
C ALA A 528 12.57 1.14 -6.10
N ASN A 529 12.49 2.12 -7.01
CA ASN A 529 13.01 2.01 -8.37
C ASN A 529 14.53 1.82 -8.39
N TYR A 530 15.25 2.50 -7.50
CA TYR A 530 16.70 2.37 -7.36
C TYR A 530 17.08 0.98 -6.89
N VAL A 531 16.46 0.47 -5.83
CA VAL A 531 16.69 -0.89 -5.31
C VAL A 531 16.39 -1.94 -6.38
N LYS A 532 15.32 -1.73 -7.15
CA LYS A 532 14.97 -2.60 -8.29
C LYS A 532 16.06 -2.59 -9.36
N LYS A 533 16.50 -1.42 -9.82
CA LYS A 533 17.57 -1.28 -10.84
C LYS A 533 18.92 -1.81 -10.35
N PHE A 534 19.25 -1.59 -9.07
CA PHE A 534 20.47 -2.10 -8.44
C PHE A 534 20.54 -3.63 -8.50
N THR A 535 19.40 -4.29 -8.32
CA THR A 535 19.28 -5.76 -8.25
C THR A 535 18.86 -6.40 -9.58
N GLU A 536 18.56 -5.62 -10.62
CA GLU A 536 17.99 -6.10 -11.90
C GLU A 536 18.89 -7.01 -12.74
N GLY A 537 20.16 -7.19 -12.39
CA GLY A 537 21.01 -8.20 -13.05
C GLY A 537 21.85 -9.03 -12.11
N SER A 538 21.41 -9.19 -10.86
CA SER A 538 21.64 -10.45 -10.15
C SER A 538 20.64 -11.47 -10.69
N ASN A 539 21.10 -12.66 -11.09
CA ASN A 539 20.24 -13.76 -11.52
C ASN A 539 19.33 -14.32 -10.39
N ASP A 540 19.34 -13.70 -9.21
CA ASP A 540 18.55 -14.09 -8.05
C ASP A 540 17.44 -13.05 -7.74
N PRO A 541 16.19 -13.30 -8.12
CA PRO A 541 15.05 -12.45 -7.77
C PRO A 541 14.71 -12.48 -6.28
N VAL A 542 15.22 -13.45 -5.50
CA VAL A 542 15.02 -13.54 -4.05
C VAL A 542 15.81 -12.45 -3.33
N SER A 543 17.07 -12.21 -3.72
CA SER A 543 17.90 -11.09 -3.25
C SER A 543 17.19 -9.74 -3.38
N ARG A 544 16.54 -9.47 -4.52
CA ARG A 544 15.83 -8.20 -4.76
C ARG A 544 14.68 -7.98 -3.79
N GLU A 545 13.78 -8.96 -3.70
CA GLU A 545 12.61 -8.85 -2.83
C GLU A 545 13.03 -8.77 -1.36
N THR A 546 14.09 -9.49 -0.99
CA THR A 546 14.61 -9.50 0.38
C THR A 546 15.22 -8.15 0.76
N ILE A 547 16.09 -7.57 -0.08
CA ILE A 547 16.69 -6.24 0.16
C ILE A 547 15.61 -5.17 0.21
N TRP A 548 14.66 -5.18 -0.74
CA TRP A 548 13.57 -4.22 -0.76
C TRP A 548 12.68 -4.34 0.47
N GLN A 549 12.26 -5.55 0.86
CA GLN A 549 11.43 -5.75 2.03
C GLN A 549 12.16 -5.37 3.32
N HIS A 550 13.45 -5.69 3.46
CA HIS A 550 14.24 -5.31 4.63
C HIS A 550 14.36 -3.78 4.74
N LEU A 551 14.60 -3.08 3.63
CA LEU A 551 14.58 -1.62 3.60
C LEU A 551 13.20 -1.07 3.94
N ARG A 552 12.15 -1.50 3.24
CA ARG A 552 10.77 -1.01 3.40
C ARG A 552 10.25 -1.18 4.83
N THR A 553 10.63 -2.27 5.47
CA THR A 553 10.16 -2.59 6.83
C THR A 553 11.03 -1.99 7.93
N ASN A 554 12.25 -1.54 7.63
CA ASN A 554 13.10 -0.80 8.57
C ASN A 554 13.09 0.69 8.22
N ILE A 555 12.18 1.45 8.84
CA ILE A 555 11.99 2.88 8.54
C ILE A 555 13.27 3.71 8.75
N ASN A 556 14.11 3.33 9.73
CA ASN A 556 15.38 4.02 9.97
C ASN A 556 16.35 3.84 8.80
N LEU A 557 16.41 2.66 8.17
CA LEU A 557 17.24 2.45 6.98
C LEU A 557 16.61 3.06 5.72
N PHE A 558 15.29 2.93 5.59
CA PHE A 558 14.54 3.42 4.43
C PHE A 558 14.67 4.93 4.25
N THR A 559 14.45 5.69 5.32
CA THR A 559 14.56 7.16 5.32
C THR A 559 15.98 7.64 5.02
N PHE A 560 16.98 6.86 5.44
CA PHE A 560 18.37 7.14 5.13
C PHE A 560 18.70 7.00 3.63
N CYS A 561 18.01 6.10 2.92
CA CYS A 561 18.16 5.87 1.48
C CYS A 561 17.64 7.03 0.60
N TYR A 562 17.00 8.05 1.18
CA TYR A 562 16.64 9.27 0.47
C TYR A 562 17.85 9.94 -0.21
N ILE A 563 19.02 9.90 0.44
CA ILE A 563 20.26 10.38 -0.16
C ILE A 563 20.82 9.27 -1.05
N PRO A 564 20.97 9.46 -2.37
CA PRO A 564 21.36 8.41 -3.30
C PRO A 564 22.63 7.64 -2.94
N VAL A 565 23.66 8.32 -2.42
CA VAL A 565 24.88 7.63 -1.98
C VAL A 565 24.64 6.70 -0.78
N HIS A 566 23.74 7.05 0.13
CA HIS A 566 23.37 6.18 1.25
C HIS A 566 22.61 4.95 0.75
N CYS A 567 21.67 5.14 -0.19
CA CYS A 567 20.97 4.02 -0.82
C CYS A 567 21.95 3.07 -1.51
N PHE A 568 22.93 3.60 -2.25
CA PHE A 568 23.98 2.81 -2.88
C PHE A 568 24.82 2.03 -1.85
N ILE A 569 25.25 2.67 -0.76
CA ILE A 569 26.05 2.03 0.29
C ILE A 569 25.25 0.93 0.99
N ILE A 570 24.01 1.22 1.40
CA ILE A 570 23.16 0.23 2.09
C ILE A 570 22.87 -0.96 1.18
N CYS A 571 22.44 -0.72 -0.08
CA CYS A 571 22.20 -1.81 -1.02
C CYS A 571 23.46 -2.65 -1.26
N SER A 572 24.64 -2.02 -1.33
CA SER A 572 25.91 -2.73 -1.46
C SER A 572 26.23 -3.59 -0.23
N CYS A 573 26.03 -3.05 0.98
CA CYS A 573 26.26 -3.79 2.23
C CYS A 573 25.30 -4.98 2.36
N LEU A 574 24.00 -4.77 2.13
CA LEU A 574 22.98 -5.82 2.20
C LEU A 574 23.22 -6.91 1.15
N SER A 575 23.60 -6.53 -0.08
CA SER A 575 23.88 -7.48 -1.16
C SER A 575 25.08 -8.39 -0.85
N GLN A 576 26.12 -7.88 -0.22
CA GLN A 576 27.29 -8.69 0.13
C GLN A 576 27.04 -9.62 1.30
N LEU A 577 26.36 -9.13 2.34
CA LEU A 577 26.02 -9.94 3.50
C LEU A 577 25.09 -11.09 3.09
N HIS A 578 24.17 -10.85 2.16
CA HIS A 578 23.34 -11.90 1.56
C HIS A 578 24.14 -12.90 0.72
N SER A 579 25.10 -12.43 -0.09
CA SER A 579 25.90 -13.30 -0.99
C SER A 579 26.85 -14.23 -0.24
N ASN A 580 27.26 -13.87 0.97
CA ASN A 580 28.14 -14.69 1.83
C ASN A 580 27.38 -15.71 2.70
N GLY A 581 26.06 -15.88 2.49
CA GLY A 581 25.25 -16.78 3.31
C GLY A 581 25.07 -16.32 4.77
N CYS A 582 25.48 -15.10 5.10
CA CYS A 582 25.23 -14.50 6.40
C CYS A 582 23.79 -13.98 6.45
N ASN A 583 23.11 -14.15 7.59
CA ASN A 583 21.86 -13.44 7.85
C ASN A 583 22.12 -11.93 7.68
N LEU A 584 21.20 -11.23 7.02
CA LEU A 584 21.26 -9.77 6.93
C LEU A 584 21.39 -9.21 8.35
N PRO A 585 22.24 -8.19 8.57
CA PRO A 585 22.46 -7.65 9.90
C PRO A 585 21.12 -7.14 10.44
N THR A 586 20.66 -7.73 11.53
CA THR A 586 19.40 -7.35 12.19
C THR A 586 19.60 -6.22 13.18
N LYS A 587 20.84 -6.00 13.64
CA LYS A 587 21.19 -4.97 14.63
C LYS A 587 21.39 -3.62 13.97
N LEU A 588 20.59 -2.64 14.37
CA LEU A 588 20.57 -1.29 13.79
C LEU A 588 21.94 -0.60 13.96
N THR A 589 22.53 -0.75 15.15
CA THR A 589 23.82 -0.13 15.51
C THR A 589 24.97 -0.54 14.59
N LYS A 590 25.03 -1.82 14.19
CA LYS A 590 26.10 -2.31 13.30
C LYS A 590 26.00 -1.72 11.90
N ILE A 591 24.79 -1.64 11.35
CA ILE A 591 24.55 -1.09 10.01
C ILE A 591 24.93 0.38 9.96
N TYR A 592 24.49 1.16 10.94
CA TYR A 592 24.78 2.59 11.03
C TYR A 592 26.26 2.88 11.28
N SER A 593 26.90 2.11 12.16
CA SER A 593 28.34 2.22 12.41
C SER A 593 29.17 2.04 11.13
N LEU A 594 28.81 1.05 10.30
CA LEU A 594 29.47 0.79 9.02
C LEU A 594 29.19 1.90 8.00
N ALA A 595 27.91 2.26 7.82
CA ALA A 595 27.49 3.27 6.84
C ALA A 595 28.13 4.64 7.11
N LEU A 596 28.20 5.06 8.38
CA LEU A 596 28.73 6.36 8.79
C LEU A 596 30.24 6.48 8.51
N LYS A 597 31.03 5.43 8.74
CA LYS A 597 32.47 5.41 8.40
C LYS A 597 32.69 5.49 6.89
N ILE A 598 31.97 4.67 6.12
CA ILE A 598 32.05 4.69 4.65
C ILE A 598 31.73 6.10 4.13
N PHE A 599 30.69 6.72 4.69
CA PHE A 599 30.28 8.06 4.31
C PHE A 599 31.33 9.12 4.66
N PHE A 600 31.83 9.14 5.90
CA PHE A 600 32.86 10.09 6.35
C PHE A 600 34.12 10.03 5.48
N PHE A 601 34.70 8.84 5.28
CA PHE A 601 35.96 8.69 4.53
C PHE A 601 35.81 8.97 3.03
N ARG A 602 34.60 8.84 2.46
CA ARG A 602 34.34 9.18 1.05
C ARG A 602 34.16 10.68 0.81
N HIS A 603 33.68 11.43 1.81
CA HIS A 603 33.28 12.83 1.63
C HIS A 603 34.18 13.85 2.32
N ASN A 604 35.09 13.41 3.20
CA ASN A 604 36.12 14.25 3.77
C ASN A 604 37.26 14.50 2.76
N ASP A 605 37.54 15.77 2.48
CA ASP A 605 38.50 16.18 1.44
C ASP A 605 39.94 15.69 1.69
N GLU A 606 40.32 15.49 2.95
CA GLU A 606 41.65 15.00 3.35
C GLU A 606 41.86 13.52 2.97
N TYR A 607 40.81 12.70 3.03
CA TYR A 607 40.89 11.25 2.86
C TYR A 607 40.37 10.75 1.50
N ARG A 608 39.76 11.60 0.67
CA ARG A 608 39.09 11.22 -0.60
C ARG A 608 40.00 10.66 -1.71
N GLY A 609 41.33 10.60 -1.52
CA GLY A 609 42.34 10.30 -2.56
C GLY A 609 43.12 8.97 -2.46
N SER A 610 43.18 8.30 -1.30
CA SER A 610 44.02 7.11 -1.07
C SER A 610 43.17 5.85 -0.83
N LYS A 611 42.86 5.07 -1.88
CA LYS A 611 41.99 3.88 -1.75
C LYS A 611 42.60 2.75 -0.92
N ASP A 612 43.89 2.48 -1.06
CA ASP A 612 44.50 1.28 -0.46
C ASP A 612 44.62 1.34 1.08
N SER A 613 44.59 2.54 1.67
CA SER A 613 44.62 2.76 3.12
C SER A 613 43.24 2.96 3.76
N ASN A 614 42.23 3.36 2.98
CA ASN A 614 40.91 3.73 3.51
C ASN A 614 39.99 2.53 3.77
N ASP A 615 40.12 1.45 2.99
CA ASP A 615 39.29 0.25 3.17
C ASP A 615 39.60 -0.45 4.50
N GLN A 616 40.83 -0.28 5.03
CA GLN A 616 41.23 -0.79 6.34
C GLN A 616 40.47 -0.12 7.49
N PHE A 617 40.17 1.19 7.40
CA PHE A 617 39.51 1.95 8.47
C PHE A 617 37.99 1.73 8.57
N ILE A 618 37.38 1.11 7.55
CA ILE A 618 35.92 0.88 7.52
C ILE A 618 35.53 -0.15 8.60
N PHE A 619 36.35 -1.17 8.81
CA PHE A 619 36.08 -2.28 9.74
C PHE A 619 36.78 -2.16 11.10
N THR A 620 37.67 -1.17 11.30
CA THR A 620 38.35 -0.95 12.59
C THR A 620 37.42 -0.37 13.65
N ARG A 621 37.72 -0.60 14.94
CA ARG A 621 36.95 0.02 16.04
C ARG A 621 37.20 1.54 16.05
N TYR A 622 36.21 2.33 16.50
CA TYR A 622 36.36 3.79 16.54
C TYR A 622 37.54 4.26 17.39
N CYS A 623 37.92 3.51 18.43
CA CYS A 623 39.08 3.77 19.28
C CYS A 623 40.43 3.53 18.59
N GLU A 624 40.45 2.81 17.46
CA GLU A 624 41.64 2.48 16.67
C GLU A 624 41.85 3.44 15.48
N LEU A 625 40.94 4.39 15.27
CA LEU A 625 41.05 5.38 14.20
C LEU A 625 42.14 6.43 14.51
N PRO A 626 42.68 7.17 13.51
CA PRO A 626 43.63 8.25 13.74
C PRO A 626 43.09 9.31 14.73
N SER A 627 43.94 9.86 15.59
CA SER A 627 43.55 10.81 16.65
C SER A 627 42.83 12.06 16.12
N GLN A 628 43.22 12.54 14.93
CA GLN A 628 42.53 13.63 14.22
C GLN A 628 41.08 13.25 13.89
N VAL A 629 40.84 12.05 13.34
CA VAL A 629 39.49 11.54 13.01
C VAL A 629 38.65 11.33 14.28
N GLN A 630 39.26 10.80 15.35
CA GLN A 630 38.59 10.68 16.64
C GLN A 630 38.16 12.03 17.20
N SER A 631 39.00 13.07 17.06
CA SER A 631 38.66 14.43 17.51
C SER A 631 37.47 15.03 16.76
N VAL A 632 37.35 14.74 15.46
CA VAL A 632 36.21 15.18 14.63
C VAL A 632 34.92 14.51 15.10
N PHE A 633 34.91 13.18 15.27
CA PHE A 633 33.74 12.47 15.78
C PHE A 633 33.37 12.88 17.20
N SER A 634 34.34 13.17 18.06
CA SER A 634 34.10 13.67 19.42
C SER A 634 33.39 15.03 19.40
N LYS A 635 33.87 15.97 18.56
CA LYS A 635 33.24 17.29 18.41
C LYS A 635 31.84 17.20 17.81
N LEU A 636 31.65 16.40 16.77
CA LEU A 636 30.33 16.17 16.17
C LEU A 636 29.37 15.50 17.15
N GLY A 637 29.84 14.54 17.94
CA GLY A 637 29.05 13.87 18.97
C GLY A 637 28.58 14.83 20.07
N LYS A 638 29.44 15.77 20.49
CA LYS A 638 29.06 16.83 21.43
C LYS A 638 27.97 17.75 20.87
N ILE A 639 28.13 18.19 19.63
CA ILE A 639 27.14 19.04 18.94
C ILE A 639 25.82 18.29 18.79
N ALA A 640 25.89 17.01 18.41
CA ALA A 640 24.73 16.15 18.24
C ALA A 640 23.94 15.98 19.55
N LEU A 641 24.63 15.71 20.65
CA LEU A 641 24.03 15.56 21.98
C LEU A 641 23.34 16.86 22.42
N LEU A 642 24.04 17.99 22.34
CA LEU A 642 23.49 19.31 22.67
C LEU A 642 22.23 19.64 21.85
N GLY A 643 22.26 19.34 20.55
CA GLY A 643 21.09 19.55 19.69
C GLY A 643 19.88 18.73 20.12
N LEU A 644 20.07 17.46 20.51
CA LEU A 644 18.98 16.61 21.00
C LEU A 644 18.46 17.05 22.37
N GLU A 645 19.33 17.50 23.27
CA GLU A 645 18.95 18.02 24.58
C GLU A 645 18.13 19.32 24.48
N GLU A 646 18.50 20.19 23.54
CA GLU A 646 17.84 21.47 23.28
C GLU A 646 16.66 21.35 22.29
N GLY A 647 16.36 20.14 21.79
CA GLY A 647 15.26 19.90 20.86
C GLY A 647 15.44 20.56 19.48
N ARG A 648 16.68 20.85 19.08
CA ARG A 648 17.01 21.56 17.84
C ARG A 648 17.80 20.69 16.86
N LEU A 649 17.55 20.95 15.58
CA LEU A 649 18.22 20.30 14.46
C LEU A 649 19.18 21.24 13.72
N THR A 650 19.24 22.51 14.12
CA THR A 650 20.02 23.56 13.49
C THR A 650 21.09 24.13 14.41
N PHE A 651 22.28 24.37 13.86
CA PHE A 651 23.49 24.82 14.55
C PHE A 651 24.11 26.01 13.81
N THR A 652 24.64 26.97 14.55
CA THR A 652 25.31 28.14 13.99
C THR A 652 26.69 27.81 13.43
N ALA A 653 27.21 28.66 12.55
CA ALA A 653 28.55 28.53 12.00
C ALA A 653 29.67 28.51 13.06
N LYS A 654 29.45 29.12 14.24
CA LYS A 654 30.43 29.10 15.34
C LYS A 654 30.48 27.73 16.02
N GLU A 655 29.32 27.10 16.22
CA GLU A 655 29.23 25.79 16.89
C GLU A 655 29.90 24.69 16.07
N VAL A 656 29.72 24.70 14.75
CA VAL A 656 30.26 23.69 13.84
C VAL A 656 31.65 24.02 13.28
N GLU A 657 32.33 25.04 13.81
CA GLU A 657 33.65 25.46 13.33
C GLU A 657 34.67 24.31 13.35
N GLY A 658 35.52 24.20 12.31
CA GLY A 658 36.47 23.10 12.16
C GLY A 658 35.86 21.74 11.79
N VAL A 659 34.53 21.60 11.76
CA VAL A 659 33.83 20.39 11.28
C VAL A 659 32.80 20.68 10.19
N LYS A 660 32.71 21.92 9.69
CA LYS A 660 31.77 22.37 8.65
C LYS A 660 31.82 21.51 7.39
N ASP A 661 33.03 21.10 6.99
CA ASP A 661 33.28 20.37 5.74
C ASP A 661 33.58 18.88 5.96
N CYS A 662 33.25 18.34 7.14
CA CYS A 662 33.46 16.91 7.46
C CYS A 662 32.60 15.93 6.63
N GLY A 663 31.70 16.46 5.79
CA GLY A 663 30.77 15.70 4.96
C GLY A 663 29.46 15.35 5.67
N LEU A 664 29.40 15.31 7.01
CA LEU A 664 28.22 14.88 7.79
C LEU A 664 27.20 16.01 8.08
N LEU A 665 27.53 17.24 7.70
CA LEU A 665 26.70 18.44 7.92
C LEU A 665 26.23 19.05 6.59
N HIS A 666 25.05 19.68 6.61
CA HIS A 666 24.44 20.42 5.51
C HIS A 666 24.18 21.87 5.92
N ARG A 667 24.51 22.84 5.06
CA ARG A 667 24.27 24.28 5.30
C ARG A 667 22.93 24.71 4.72
N LEU A 668 22.09 25.32 5.56
CA LEU A 668 20.76 25.84 5.23
C LEU A 668 20.85 27.23 4.55
N PRO A 669 19.78 27.68 3.87
CA PRO A 669 19.69 29.05 3.35
C PRO A 669 19.74 30.09 4.48
N ASP A 670 20.39 31.23 4.23
CA ASP A 670 20.41 32.33 5.19
C ASP A 670 18.97 32.91 5.33
N LEU A 671 18.46 33.06 6.56
CA LEU A 671 17.17 33.72 6.80
C LEU A 671 17.27 35.20 6.42
N ASN A 672 16.38 35.69 5.56
CA ASN A 672 16.29 37.11 5.23
C ASN A 672 15.91 37.89 6.50
N SER A 673 16.90 38.50 7.16
CA SER A 673 16.66 39.54 8.14
C SER A 673 16.07 40.77 7.43
N PRO A 674 15.01 41.41 7.97
CA PRO A 674 14.44 42.64 7.40
C PRO A 674 15.38 43.85 7.48
N THR A 675 16.55 43.75 8.13
CA THR A 675 17.48 44.87 8.35
C THR A 675 18.84 44.63 7.68
N PRO A 676 19.38 45.57 6.87
CA PRO A 676 20.65 45.44 6.16
C PRO A 676 21.91 45.31 7.03
N LEU A 677 21.79 45.35 8.36
CA LEU A 677 22.88 45.31 9.32
C LEU A 677 23.11 43.92 9.95
N ASP A 678 22.18 42.98 9.77
CA ASP A 678 22.32 41.58 10.22
C ASP A 678 22.36 40.66 9.00
N ALA A 679 23.55 40.45 8.44
CA ALA A 679 23.77 39.30 7.56
C ALA A 679 23.49 38.04 8.40
N GLY A 680 22.35 37.37 8.16
CA GLY A 680 21.90 36.22 8.94
C GLY A 680 23.03 35.20 9.15
N GLU A 681 23.24 34.77 10.40
CA GLU A 681 24.30 33.82 10.76
C GLU A 681 24.06 32.47 10.06
N ALA A 682 25.06 31.95 9.35
CA ALA A 682 24.92 30.73 8.57
C ALA A 682 24.55 29.53 9.47
N GLN A 683 23.51 28.79 9.06
CA GLN A 683 22.95 27.67 9.80
C GLN A 683 23.31 26.32 9.17
N PHE A 684 23.51 25.30 10.00
CA PHE A 684 23.90 23.95 9.63
C PHE A 684 22.99 22.91 10.30
N CYS A 685 22.75 21.77 9.67
CA CYS A 685 22.08 20.61 10.26
C CYS A 685 22.84 19.32 9.92
N PHE A 686 22.60 18.22 10.63
CA PHE A 686 23.10 16.92 10.20
C PHE A 686 22.40 16.45 8.93
N LEU A 687 23.05 15.60 8.13
CA LEU A 687 22.45 15.04 6.91
C LEU A 687 21.26 14.12 7.16
N HIS A 688 21.13 13.60 8.37
CA HIS A 688 19.96 12.83 8.79
C HIS A 688 19.87 12.83 10.31
N LEU A 689 18.64 12.80 10.85
CA LEU A 689 18.43 12.75 12.29
C LEU A 689 19.09 11.53 12.92
N THR A 690 19.02 10.36 12.28
CA THR A 690 19.66 9.14 12.81
C THR A 690 21.19 9.21 12.85
N ILE A 691 21.83 10.04 12.02
CA ILE A 691 23.27 10.34 12.15
C ILE A 691 23.52 11.14 13.43
N GLN A 692 22.71 12.17 13.68
CA GLN A 692 22.78 12.96 14.92
C GLN A 692 22.56 12.04 16.13
N GLU A 693 21.53 11.20 16.11
CA GLU A 693 21.21 10.25 17.18
C GLU A 693 22.34 9.24 17.44
N PHE A 694 22.94 8.69 16.38
CA PHE A 694 24.08 7.77 16.50
C PHE A 694 25.32 8.46 17.09
N LEU A 695 25.65 9.67 16.62
CA LEU A 695 26.80 10.42 17.12
C LEU A 695 26.61 10.90 18.56
N ALA A 696 25.38 11.26 18.94
CA ALA A 696 25.02 11.57 20.31
C ALA A 696 25.16 10.33 21.21
N ALA A 697 24.62 9.18 20.79
CA ALA A 697 24.77 7.91 21.51
C ALA A 697 26.24 7.54 21.71
N LYS A 698 27.05 7.67 20.66
CA LYS A 698 28.49 7.45 20.75
C LYS A 698 29.16 8.41 21.73
N HIS A 699 28.83 9.69 21.70
CA HIS A 699 29.39 10.67 22.63
C HIS A 699 29.03 10.35 24.08
N VAL A 700 27.78 9.95 24.34
CA VAL A 700 27.31 9.51 25.66
C VAL A 700 28.16 8.34 26.16
N VAL A 701 28.34 7.30 25.34
CA VAL A 701 29.15 6.11 25.71
C VAL A 701 30.63 6.45 25.91
N ASP A 702 31.21 7.33 25.07
CA ASP A 702 32.63 7.71 25.16
C ASP A 702 32.93 8.60 26.40
N THR A 703 31.96 9.41 26.85
CA THR A 703 32.14 10.42 27.90
C THR A 703 31.65 9.96 29.28
N MET A 704 30.51 9.28 29.36
CA MET A 704 29.91 8.79 30.61
C MET A 704 30.55 7.47 31.06
N LYS A 705 31.83 7.55 31.46
CA LYS A 705 32.64 6.38 31.85
C LYS A 705 32.22 5.72 33.17
N LYS A 706 31.41 6.41 33.98
CA LYS A 706 30.87 5.87 35.25
C LYS A 706 29.50 5.24 35.01
N THR A 707 29.35 3.97 35.40
CA THR A 707 28.13 3.19 35.18
C THR A 707 26.87 3.84 35.78
N GLU A 708 26.98 4.52 36.91
CA GLU A 708 25.83 5.18 37.56
C GLU A 708 25.36 6.46 36.84
N GLU A 709 26.29 7.20 36.23
CA GLU A 709 25.96 8.39 35.44
C GLU A 709 25.21 8.00 34.17
N LEU A 710 25.71 6.96 33.48
CA LEU A 710 25.06 6.39 32.31
C LEU A 710 23.69 5.79 32.66
N ARG A 711 23.58 5.08 33.79
CA ARG A 711 22.31 4.52 34.28
C ARG A 711 21.26 5.61 34.50
N LYS A 712 21.64 6.70 35.16
CA LYS A 712 20.76 7.85 35.37
C LYS A 712 20.32 8.45 34.03
N PHE A 713 21.25 8.63 33.10
CA PHE A 713 20.93 9.12 31.75
C PHE A 713 19.93 8.23 31.02
N VAL A 714 20.13 6.91 31.02
CA VAL A 714 19.20 5.95 30.39
C VAL A 714 17.83 6.03 31.06
N SER A 715 17.77 6.00 32.39
CA SER A 715 16.50 6.08 33.15
C SER A 715 15.73 7.37 32.87
N ASP A 716 16.41 8.51 32.79
CA ASP A 716 15.78 9.82 32.58
C ASP A 716 15.26 10.00 31.14
N LYS A 717 15.91 9.36 30.15
CA LYS A 717 15.66 9.60 28.72
C LYS A 717 14.88 8.48 28.01
N ILE A 718 14.85 7.24 28.50
CA ILE A 718 14.24 6.09 27.79
C ILE A 718 12.75 6.25 27.47
N ASN A 719 12.02 6.98 28.33
CA ASN A 719 10.59 7.25 28.14
C ASN A 719 10.32 8.34 27.10
N GLN A 720 11.32 9.15 26.75
CA GLN A 720 11.17 10.26 25.82
C GLN A 720 11.25 9.76 24.37
N SER A 721 10.23 10.04 23.57
CA SER A 721 10.15 9.58 22.18
C SER A 721 11.28 10.11 21.27
N ALA A 722 11.90 11.24 21.64
CA ALA A 722 13.06 11.78 20.93
C ALA A 722 14.33 10.94 21.10
N TRP A 723 14.42 10.12 22.14
CA TRP A 723 15.65 9.40 22.51
C TRP A 723 15.62 7.90 22.19
N GLN A 724 14.53 7.39 21.60
CA GLN A 724 14.32 5.94 21.44
C GLN A 724 15.46 5.24 20.68
N VAL A 725 15.86 5.78 19.53
CA VAL A 725 16.96 5.20 18.73
C VAL A 725 18.33 5.54 19.30
N VAL A 726 18.47 6.67 20.00
CA VAL A 726 19.69 6.96 20.78
C VAL A 726 19.91 5.85 21.80
N MET A 727 18.86 5.43 22.53
CA MET A 727 18.97 4.34 23.52
C MET A 727 19.36 3.02 22.88
N GLN A 728 18.78 2.68 21.72
CA GLN A 728 19.16 1.48 20.98
C GLN A 728 20.63 1.52 20.54
N PHE A 729 21.12 2.67 20.06
CA PHE A 729 22.53 2.85 19.72
C PHE A 729 23.45 2.83 20.94
N VAL A 730 23.04 3.43 22.06
CA VAL A 730 23.77 3.34 23.34
C VAL A 730 23.93 1.88 23.72
N ALA A 731 22.84 1.10 23.68
CA ALA A 731 22.87 -0.33 23.97
C ALA A 731 23.85 -1.09 23.05
N GLY A 732 23.76 -0.89 21.73
CA GLY A 732 24.63 -1.59 20.77
C GLY A 732 26.11 -1.14 20.76
N LEU A 733 26.44 0.02 21.35
CA LEU A 733 27.81 0.52 21.46
C LEU A 733 28.50 0.15 22.78
N LEU A 734 27.73 -0.29 23.79
CA LEU A 734 28.28 -0.73 25.06
C LEU A 734 28.99 -2.08 24.92
N ASP A 735 30.14 -2.20 25.59
CA ASP A 735 30.88 -3.45 25.67
C ASP A 735 30.18 -4.38 26.69
N PRO A 736 29.69 -5.57 26.27
CA PRO A 736 29.02 -6.50 27.19
C PRO A 736 29.97 -7.07 28.27
N ASP A 737 31.29 -7.07 28.03
CA ASP A 737 32.30 -7.67 28.88
C ASP A 737 33.04 -6.66 29.77
N ALA A 738 32.61 -5.39 29.79
CA ALA A 738 33.18 -4.38 30.67
C ALA A 738 33.00 -4.79 32.14
N ALA A 739 34.06 -5.35 32.73
CA ALA A 739 34.09 -5.87 34.08
C ALA A 739 33.79 -4.77 35.12
N GLY A 740 32.54 -4.73 35.60
CA GLY A 740 32.06 -3.86 36.67
C GLY A 740 30.83 -4.45 37.37
N GLU A 741 30.45 -3.90 38.54
CA GLU A 741 29.37 -4.41 39.41
C GLU A 741 27.95 -4.38 38.78
N MET A 742 27.75 -3.68 37.66
CA MET A 742 26.48 -3.55 36.94
C MET A 742 26.71 -3.72 35.44
N SER A 743 26.28 -4.83 34.85
CA SER A 743 26.38 -5.06 33.41
C SER A 743 25.36 -4.20 32.63
N ALA A 744 25.67 -3.84 31.38
CA ALA A 744 24.74 -3.12 30.51
C ALA A 744 23.38 -3.82 30.39
N VAL A 745 23.38 -5.15 30.40
CA VAL A 745 22.17 -5.99 30.43
C VAL A 745 21.30 -5.66 31.64
N LYS A 746 21.89 -5.63 32.84
CA LYS A 746 21.17 -5.35 34.08
C LYS A 746 20.57 -3.95 34.10
N MET A 747 21.28 -2.96 33.55
CA MET A 747 20.78 -1.58 33.42
C MET A 747 19.47 -1.50 32.64
N PHE A 748 19.36 -2.20 31.50
CA PHE A 748 18.14 -2.20 30.70
C PHE A 748 17.05 -3.14 31.27
N THR A 749 17.42 -4.29 31.86
CA THR A 749 16.40 -5.20 32.43
C THR A 749 15.72 -4.63 33.68
N GLU A 750 16.41 -3.80 34.46
CA GLU A 750 15.80 -3.10 35.61
C GLU A 750 14.72 -2.08 35.20
N LEU A 751 14.75 -1.60 33.95
CA LEU A 751 13.77 -0.64 33.42
C LEU A 751 12.53 -1.31 32.82
N LEU A 752 12.49 -2.65 32.73
CA LEU A 752 11.34 -3.37 32.17
C LEU A 752 10.08 -3.10 33.02
N PRO A 753 8.93 -2.87 32.37
CA PRO A 753 7.67 -2.71 33.09
C PRO A 753 7.32 -4.01 33.81
N MET A 754 7.07 -3.90 35.12
CA MET A 754 6.72 -5.02 35.99
C MET A 754 5.21 -5.29 36.04
N ALA A 755 4.39 -4.34 35.58
CA ALA A 755 2.94 -4.45 35.66
C ALA A 755 2.42 -5.51 34.68
N THR A 756 1.42 -6.27 35.12
CA THR A 756 0.70 -7.26 34.31
C THR A 756 -0.80 -7.06 34.49
N SER A 757 -1.59 -7.46 33.49
CA SER A 757 -3.05 -7.45 33.56
C SER A 757 -3.60 -8.87 33.62
N LYS A 758 -4.72 -9.04 34.32
CA LYS A 758 -5.50 -10.29 34.24
C LYS A 758 -6.47 -10.16 33.07
N THR A 759 -6.46 -11.14 32.19
CA THR A 759 -7.37 -11.24 31.05
C THR A 759 -7.67 -12.71 30.79
N ASN A 760 -8.42 -13.01 29.74
CA ASN A 760 -8.67 -14.37 29.30
C ASN A 760 -8.29 -14.56 27.83
N GLU A 761 -8.15 -15.83 27.44
CA GLU A 761 -7.74 -16.16 26.07
C GLU A 761 -8.76 -15.65 25.02
N LYS A 762 -10.06 -15.60 25.36
CA LYS A 762 -11.11 -15.17 24.42
C LYS A 762 -10.99 -13.69 24.06
N GLU A 763 -10.73 -12.85 25.06
CA GLU A 763 -10.48 -11.41 24.90
C GLU A 763 -9.23 -11.15 24.05
N LEU A 764 -8.10 -11.75 24.41
CA LEU A 764 -6.83 -11.55 23.70
C LEU A 764 -6.84 -12.08 22.26
N MET A 765 -7.60 -13.14 22.01
CA MET A 765 -7.69 -13.76 20.69
C MET A 765 -8.88 -13.22 19.86
N ASN A 766 -9.61 -12.22 20.37
CA ASN A 766 -10.70 -11.52 19.68
C ASN A 766 -11.73 -12.48 19.04
N VAL A 767 -12.10 -13.55 19.75
CA VAL A 767 -13.02 -14.59 19.26
C VAL A 767 -14.46 -14.12 19.46
N ALA A 768 -14.94 -13.28 18.53
CA ALA A 768 -16.18 -12.51 18.65
C ALA A 768 -17.50 -13.32 18.76
N TRP A 769 -17.47 -14.65 18.62
CA TRP A 769 -18.69 -15.47 18.61
C TRP A 769 -18.38 -16.79 19.30
N ASN A 770 -18.66 -16.92 20.59
CA ASN A 770 -18.74 -18.20 21.27
C ASN A 770 -19.84 -18.06 22.33
N TYR A 771 -20.97 -18.71 22.07
CA TYR A 771 -22.12 -18.83 22.98
C TYR A 771 -21.91 -19.94 24.04
N ALA A 772 -20.83 -20.71 23.93
CA ALA A 772 -20.43 -21.71 24.91
C ALA A 772 -19.68 -21.06 26.10
N VAL A 773 -20.21 -21.33 27.29
CA VAL A 773 -19.62 -21.04 28.60
C VAL A 773 -18.51 -22.05 28.87
N GLU A 774 -17.32 -21.83 28.31
CA GLU A 774 -16.11 -22.39 28.93
C GLU A 774 -15.62 -21.38 29.97
N GLU A 775 -15.29 -21.85 31.17
CA GLU A 775 -14.68 -21.00 32.18
C GLU A 775 -13.38 -20.40 31.61
N PRO A 776 -13.26 -19.07 31.52
CA PRO A 776 -12.11 -18.44 30.90
C PRO A 776 -10.85 -18.77 31.70
N THR A 777 -9.88 -19.45 31.07
CA THR A 777 -8.53 -19.58 31.65
C THR A 777 -7.99 -18.18 31.91
N THR A 778 -7.82 -17.82 33.17
CA THR A 778 -7.25 -16.52 33.54
C THR A 778 -5.77 -16.49 33.14
N LEU A 779 -5.41 -15.53 32.31
CA LEU A 779 -4.06 -15.27 31.83
C LEU A 779 -3.48 -14.05 32.54
N THR A 780 -2.18 -14.10 32.78
CA THR A 780 -1.38 -12.95 33.24
C THR A 780 -0.66 -12.40 32.02
N CYS A 781 -1.16 -11.29 31.50
CA CYS A 781 -0.72 -10.67 30.26
C CYS A 781 0.32 -9.57 30.54
N TRP A 782 1.37 -9.55 29.71
CA TRP A 782 2.41 -8.54 29.70
C TRP A 782 2.69 -8.04 28.28
N PRO A 783 3.07 -6.77 28.10
CA PRO A 783 2.96 -5.65 29.05
C PRO A 783 1.50 -5.15 29.17
N THR A 784 1.24 -4.22 30.09
CA THR A 784 -0.05 -3.49 30.10
C THR A 784 -0.13 -2.55 28.90
N ASP A 785 -1.34 -2.12 28.51
CA ASP A 785 -1.52 -1.25 27.32
C ASP A 785 -0.70 0.05 27.38
N GLY A 786 -0.54 0.65 28.56
CA GLY A 786 0.28 1.85 28.75
C GLY A 786 1.80 1.61 28.68
N ASP A 787 2.23 0.35 28.83
CA ASP A 787 3.64 -0.03 28.94
C ASP A 787 4.21 -0.66 27.65
N LYS A 788 3.37 -0.94 26.64
CA LYS A 788 3.75 -1.58 25.37
C LYS A 788 4.96 -0.92 24.70
N ASP A 789 4.93 0.40 24.57
CA ASP A 789 6.02 1.13 23.91
C ASP A 789 7.33 1.06 24.70
N LEU A 790 7.28 1.14 26.03
CA LEU A 790 8.48 1.06 26.88
C LEU A 790 9.07 -0.35 26.83
N ALA A 791 8.22 -1.37 26.98
CA ALA A 791 8.61 -2.77 26.86
C ALA A 791 9.31 -3.05 25.53
N LEU A 792 8.70 -2.63 24.42
CA LEU A 792 9.25 -2.84 23.08
C LEU A 792 10.61 -2.15 22.90
N ARG A 793 10.73 -0.89 23.35
CA ARG A 793 12.00 -0.14 23.34
C ARG A 793 13.11 -0.88 24.07
N ILE A 794 12.81 -1.40 25.25
CA ILE A 794 13.80 -2.14 26.06
C ILE A 794 14.14 -3.47 25.40
N CYS A 795 13.15 -4.21 24.86
CA CYS A 795 13.41 -5.43 24.09
C CYS A 795 14.37 -5.16 22.92
N ASN A 796 14.19 -4.06 22.20
CA ASN A 796 15.09 -3.64 21.12
C ASN A 796 16.50 -3.27 21.61
N CYS A 797 16.62 -2.58 22.74
CA CYS A 797 17.93 -2.29 23.36
C CYS A 797 18.64 -3.58 23.79
N LEU A 798 17.92 -4.51 24.44
CA LEU A 798 18.43 -5.81 24.84
C LEU A 798 18.85 -6.66 23.63
N TYR A 799 18.13 -6.58 22.52
CA TYR A 799 18.48 -7.28 21.29
C TYR A 799 19.77 -6.75 20.65
N ASP A 800 20.00 -5.42 20.70
CA ASP A 800 21.21 -4.81 20.15
C ASP A 800 22.46 -5.11 21.00
N LEU A 801 22.32 -5.35 22.31
CA LEU A 801 23.40 -5.87 23.16
C LEU A 801 23.87 -7.25 22.65
N GLU A 802 25.19 -7.47 22.53
CA GLU A 802 25.75 -8.79 22.21
C GLU A 802 25.66 -9.69 23.45
N LEU A 803 24.50 -10.34 23.62
CA LEU A 803 24.16 -11.10 24.82
C LEU A 803 24.83 -12.47 24.85
N GLU A 804 25.95 -12.58 25.58
CA GLU A 804 26.39 -13.87 26.16
C GLU A 804 25.70 -14.14 27.52
N GLN A 805 25.14 -13.12 28.19
CA GLN A 805 24.51 -13.22 29.53
C GLN A 805 22.97 -13.33 29.48
N GLN A 806 22.45 -14.41 28.89
CA GLN A 806 21.00 -14.66 28.80
C GLN A 806 20.31 -14.92 30.16
N SER A 807 21.08 -15.17 31.23
CA SER A 807 20.57 -15.49 32.57
C SER A 807 19.88 -14.32 33.27
N ALA A 808 20.39 -13.09 33.12
CA ALA A 808 19.81 -11.90 33.76
C ALA A 808 18.42 -11.56 33.16
N VAL A 809 18.28 -11.64 31.84
CA VAL A 809 17.00 -11.46 31.14
C VAL A 809 16.00 -12.53 31.57
N THR A 810 16.44 -13.80 31.66
CA THR A 810 15.58 -14.91 32.08
C THR A 810 15.10 -14.72 33.52
N SER A 811 15.99 -14.35 34.45
CA SER A 811 15.63 -14.05 35.84
C SER A 811 14.61 -12.93 35.94
N LYS A 812 14.71 -11.90 35.09
CA LYS A 812 13.76 -10.78 35.09
C LYS A 812 12.40 -11.18 34.52
N ILE A 813 12.36 -12.02 33.49
CA ILE A 813 11.11 -12.59 32.96
C ILE A 813 10.39 -13.42 34.01
N GLU A 814 11.12 -14.24 34.77
CA GLU A 814 10.58 -15.02 35.89
C GLU A 814 10.03 -14.11 37.01
N GLU A 815 10.71 -13.00 37.30
CA GLU A 815 10.27 -11.99 38.26
C GLU A 815 8.96 -11.29 37.84
N ILE A 816 8.78 -11.00 36.54
CA ILE A 816 7.54 -10.39 36.02
C ILE A 816 6.37 -11.38 36.09
N GLY A 817 6.62 -12.67 35.83
CA GLY A 817 5.64 -13.74 36.07
C GLY A 817 4.45 -13.77 35.10
N PHE A 818 4.67 -13.51 33.80
CA PHE A 818 3.62 -13.56 32.77
C PHE A 818 3.53 -14.91 32.03
N ASN A 819 2.35 -15.20 31.48
CA ASN A 819 2.13 -16.37 30.61
C ASN A 819 1.45 -16.02 29.28
N ALA A 820 1.04 -14.77 29.08
CA ALA A 820 0.54 -14.22 27.84
C ALA A 820 1.29 -12.94 27.48
N VAL A 821 1.51 -12.69 26.20
CA VAL A 821 2.18 -11.49 25.69
C VAL A 821 1.33 -10.80 24.64
N ASP A 822 1.10 -9.50 24.80
CA ASP A 822 0.33 -8.66 23.87
C ASP A 822 1.13 -7.45 23.38
N PHE A 823 1.47 -7.46 22.09
CA PHE A 823 2.00 -6.29 21.38
C PHE A 823 1.10 -5.92 20.19
N SER A 824 -0.21 -6.09 20.33
CA SER A 824 -1.17 -5.74 19.29
C SER A 824 -1.26 -4.23 19.09
N GLY A 825 -1.25 -3.77 17.84
CA GLY A 825 -1.38 -2.36 17.49
C GLY A 825 -0.14 -1.48 17.74
N CYS A 826 1.02 -2.09 17.96
CA CYS A 826 2.29 -1.40 18.24
C CYS A 826 3.08 -0.97 16.98
N ASN A 827 2.56 -1.25 15.77
CA ASN A 827 3.23 -0.98 14.50
C ASN A 827 4.62 -1.66 14.37
N LEU A 828 4.68 -2.95 14.70
CA LEU A 828 5.94 -3.71 14.76
C LEU A 828 6.57 -3.95 13.37
N ALA A 829 7.85 -3.63 13.23
CA ALA A 829 8.68 -4.05 12.12
C ALA A 829 9.23 -5.50 12.33
N PRO A 830 9.74 -6.17 11.29
CA PRO A 830 10.40 -7.47 11.42
C PRO A 830 11.56 -7.49 12.44
N VAL A 831 12.29 -6.37 12.59
CA VAL A 831 13.34 -6.25 13.61
C VAL A 831 12.77 -6.27 15.03
N ASP A 832 11.60 -5.68 15.23
CA ASP A 832 10.88 -5.72 16.51
C ASP A 832 10.44 -7.15 16.81
N CYS A 833 9.92 -7.87 15.80
CA CYS A 833 9.60 -9.29 15.92
C CYS A 833 10.84 -10.12 16.31
N ALA A 834 12.01 -9.83 15.72
CA ALA A 834 13.26 -10.50 16.06
C ALA A 834 13.67 -10.23 17.52
N ALA A 835 13.55 -8.98 17.98
CA ALA A 835 13.83 -8.60 19.35
C ALA A 835 12.88 -9.27 20.34
N LEU A 836 11.57 -9.31 20.02
CA LEU A 836 10.56 -9.99 20.83
C LEU A 836 10.80 -11.50 20.89
N VAL A 837 11.05 -12.16 19.77
CA VAL A 837 11.35 -13.61 19.74
C VAL A 837 12.60 -13.92 20.54
N HIS A 838 13.64 -13.07 20.42
CA HIS A 838 14.86 -13.21 21.20
C HIS A 838 14.62 -13.04 22.70
N PHE A 839 13.88 -12.00 23.09
CA PHE A 839 13.52 -11.72 24.48
C PHE A 839 12.70 -12.86 25.10
N LEU A 840 11.71 -13.36 24.37
CA LEU A 840 10.78 -14.40 24.82
C LEU A 840 11.36 -15.82 24.73
N LYS A 841 12.58 -16.01 24.23
CA LYS A 841 13.16 -17.33 23.91
C LYS A 841 13.10 -18.32 25.08
N ASN A 842 13.27 -17.83 26.30
CA ASN A 842 13.25 -18.62 27.53
C ASN A 842 12.02 -18.36 28.40
N ALA A 843 11.05 -17.59 27.91
CA ALA A 843 9.84 -17.26 28.66
C ALA A 843 8.88 -18.45 28.69
N GLY A 844 8.16 -18.60 29.80
CA GLY A 844 7.04 -19.54 29.94
C GLY A 844 5.78 -19.12 29.16
N THR A 845 5.93 -18.38 28.05
CA THR A 845 4.84 -17.80 27.28
C THR A 845 4.00 -18.90 26.63
N ILE A 846 2.69 -18.87 26.91
CA ILE A 846 1.70 -19.79 26.36
C ILE A 846 0.93 -19.13 25.22
N LEU A 847 0.71 -17.81 25.29
CA LEU A 847 -0.01 -17.04 24.28
C LEU A 847 0.79 -15.81 23.84
N LEU A 848 0.86 -15.57 22.53
CA LEU A 848 1.46 -14.38 21.93
C LEU A 848 0.48 -13.80 20.91
N THR A 849 0.11 -12.53 21.10
CA THR A 849 -0.67 -11.78 20.11
C THR A 849 0.13 -10.61 19.57
N LEU A 850 0.23 -10.55 18.24
CA LEU A 850 0.85 -9.47 17.47
C LEU A 850 -0.18 -8.89 16.48
N GLU A 851 -1.47 -8.85 16.84
CA GLU A 851 -2.54 -8.37 15.96
C GLU A 851 -2.28 -6.92 15.47
N ARG A 852 -2.58 -6.60 14.21
CA ARG A 852 -2.54 -5.21 13.67
C ARG A 852 -1.16 -4.53 13.72
N ASN A 853 -0.12 -5.18 13.18
CA ASN A 853 1.26 -4.66 13.23
C ASN A 853 1.98 -4.55 11.87
N GLU A 854 1.35 -4.90 10.74
CA GLU A 854 1.98 -4.85 9.41
C GLU A 854 3.31 -5.66 9.27
N ILE A 855 3.52 -6.69 10.10
CA ILE A 855 4.81 -7.42 10.19
C ILE A 855 5.26 -8.07 8.87
N SER A 856 4.32 -8.36 7.95
CA SER A 856 4.55 -9.01 6.65
C SER A 856 5.22 -10.41 6.75
N TRP A 857 5.56 -11.00 5.60
CA TRP A 857 6.24 -12.31 5.56
C TRP A 857 7.64 -12.32 6.18
N LEU A 858 8.35 -11.18 6.22
CA LEU A 858 9.65 -11.07 6.90
C LEU A 858 9.48 -11.15 8.42
N GLY A 859 8.49 -10.46 8.97
CA GLY A 859 8.16 -10.59 10.38
C GLY A 859 7.78 -12.02 10.71
N CYS A 860 7.05 -12.72 9.84
CA CYS A 860 6.80 -14.15 10.02
C CYS A 860 8.08 -15.00 10.01
N MET A 861 9.09 -14.67 9.20
CA MET A 861 10.38 -15.37 9.25
C MET A 861 11.08 -15.20 10.60
N GLU A 862 10.94 -14.05 11.25
CA GLU A 862 11.50 -13.83 12.58
C GLU A 862 10.65 -14.53 13.64
N VAL A 863 9.32 -14.37 13.57
CA VAL A 863 8.36 -15.05 14.45
C VAL A 863 8.62 -16.55 14.42
N GLN A 864 8.80 -17.19 13.25
CA GLN A 864 9.01 -18.64 13.10
C GLN A 864 10.23 -19.21 13.84
N LYS A 865 11.20 -18.37 14.23
CA LYS A 865 12.39 -18.81 14.98
C LYS A 865 12.09 -19.22 16.42
N TRP A 866 10.89 -18.95 16.94
CA TRP A 866 10.39 -19.59 18.18
C TRP A 866 10.43 -21.12 18.14
N VAL A 867 10.43 -21.71 16.94
CA VAL A 867 10.42 -23.16 16.70
C VAL A 867 11.81 -23.70 16.33
N ASP A 868 12.74 -22.86 15.84
CA ASP A 868 14.11 -23.25 15.48
C ASP A 868 14.97 -23.44 16.74
N GLN A 869 15.10 -24.70 17.17
CA GLN A 869 15.88 -25.12 18.32
C GLN A 869 17.16 -25.84 17.84
N SER A 870 18.11 -25.09 17.31
CA SER A 870 19.43 -25.62 16.93
C SER A 870 20.28 -26.05 18.14
N ASP A 871 19.85 -25.78 19.38
CA ASP A 871 20.56 -26.18 20.60
C ASP A 871 19.59 -26.78 21.65
N SER A 872 19.53 -28.10 21.66
CA SER A 872 18.44 -28.92 22.23
C SER A 872 18.54 -29.21 23.74
N SER A 873 19.29 -28.42 24.52
CA SER A 873 19.54 -28.77 25.94
C SER A 873 18.99 -27.82 27.00
N LYS A 874 18.48 -26.61 26.66
CA LYS A 874 17.97 -25.65 27.68
C LYS A 874 16.79 -24.74 27.32
N CYS A 875 16.34 -24.63 26.07
CA CYS A 875 15.28 -23.66 25.70
C CYS A 875 13.89 -24.33 25.66
N VAL A 876 12.88 -23.75 26.31
CA VAL A 876 11.50 -24.25 26.28
C VAL A 876 10.52 -23.12 25.88
N PHE A 877 10.42 -22.84 24.58
CA PHE A 877 9.34 -21.98 24.07
C PHE A 877 8.02 -22.78 24.10
N LYS A 878 7.11 -22.44 25.03
CA LYS A 878 5.87 -23.20 25.32
C LYS A 878 4.62 -22.65 24.61
N LEU A 879 4.80 -21.91 23.52
CA LEU A 879 3.71 -21.17 22.89
C LEU A 879 2.65 -22.11 22.29
N ARG A 880 1.43 -22.05 22.84
CA ARG A 880 0.27 -22.83 22.41
C ARG A 880 -0.68 -22.05 21.50
N SER A 881 -0.75 -20.74 21.69
CA SER A 881 -1.70 -19.86 21.01
C SER A 881 -0.96 -18.67 20.39
N LEU A 882 -1.10 -18.49 19.07
CA LEU A 882 -0.45 -17.42 18.32
C LEU A 882 -1.49 -16.66 17.49
N ASN A 883 -1.65 -15.37 17.76
CA ASN A 883 -2.48 -14.47 16.97
C ASN A 883 -1.61 -13.53 16.12
N LEU A 884 -1.68 -13.70 14.81
CA LEU A 884 -1.02 -12.85 13.82
C LEU A 884 -2.05 -12.20 12.88
N SER A 885 -3.27 -11.97 13.32
CA SER A 885 -4.31 -11.40 12.47
C SER A 885 -3.99 -9.94 12.07
N ARG A 886 -4.43 -9.53 10.87
CA ARG A 886 -4.26 -8.16 10.33
C ARG A 886 -2.79 -7.72 10.20
N ASN A 887 -1.96 -8.52 9.53
CA ASN A 887 -0.50 -8.33 9.45
C ASN A 887 0.10 -8.40 8.04
N GLU A 888 -0.73 -8.46 6.99
CA GLU A 888 -0.29 -8.54 5.58
C GLU A 888 0.71 -9.69 5.29
N ILE A 889 0.53 -10.83 5.94
CA ILE A 889 1.46 -11.99 5.87
C ILE A 889 1.60 -12.56 4.45
N GLY A 890 0.50 -12.62 3.69
CA GLY A 890 0.46 -13.19 2.35
C GLY A 890 0.88 -14.67 2.28
N CYS A 891 1.05 -15.19 1.06
CA CYS A 891 1.36 -16.60 0.84
C CYS A 891 2.78 -17.02 1.28
N LYS A 892 3.77 -16.12 1.18
CA LYS A 892 5.13 -16.40 1.64
C LYS A 892 5.21 -16.53 3.15
N GLY A 893 4.55 -15.65 3.91
CA GLY A 893 4.54 -15.75 5.35
C GLY A 893 3.74 -16.98 5.84
N ALA A 894 2.65 -17.32 5.15
CA ALA A 894 1.93 -18.58 5.40
C ALA A 894 2.78 -19.82 5.11
N GLN A 895 3.72 -19.75 4.15
CA GLN A 895 4.70 -20.80 3.93
C GLN A 895 5.66 -20.94 5.12
N GLN A 896 6.23 -19.83 5.61
CA GLN A 896 7.12 -19.85 6.79
C GLN A 896 6.43 -20.47 8.01
N LEU A 897 5.20 -20.02 8.31
CA LEU A 897 4.40 -20.58 9.39
C LEU A 897 4.08 -22.07 9.15
N GLY A 898 3.75 -22.45 7.92
CA GLY A 898 3.53 -23.84 7.53
C GLY A 898 4.78 -24.71 7.78
N ASP A 899 5.97 -24.21 7.48
CA ASP A 899 7.22 -24.94 7.72
C ASP A 899 7.53 -25.07 9.23
N ALA A 900 7.27 -24.02 10.01
CA ALA A 900 7.37 -24.08 11.47
C ALA A 900 6.40 -25.10 12.09
N LEU A 901 5.16 -25.20 11.58
CA LEU A 901 4.17 -26.16 12.06
C LEU A 901 4.58 -27.63 11.82
N LYS A 902 5.49 -27.91 10.89
CA LYS A 902 6.00 -29.27 10.61
C LYS A 902 7.07 -29.69 11.61
N HIS A 903 7.69 -28.75 12.32
CA HIS A 903 8.80 -29.05 13.22
C HIS A 903 8.37 -29.90 14.42
N GLN A 904 9.21 -30.83 14.86
CA GLN A 904 8.86 -31.80 15.91
C GLN A 904 8.63 -31.16 17.29
N HIS A 905 9.27 -30.02 17.55
CA HIS A 905 9.17 -29.27 18.80
C HIS A 905 8.10 -28.18 18.78
N CYS A 906 7.32 -28.06 17.68
CA CYS A 906 6.21 -27.12 17.63
C CYS A 906 5.11 -27.53 18.61
N THR A 907 4.75 -26.61 19.52
CA THR A 907 3.74 -26.83 20.57
C THR A 907 2.40 -26.13 20.26
N LEU A 908 2.29 -25.48 19.09
CA LEU A 908 1.11 -24.70 18.73
C LEU A 908 -0.15 -25.55 18.59
N THR A 909 -1.20 -25.16 19.30
CA THR A 909 -2.54 -25.73 19.21
C THR A 909 -3.52 -24.77 18.56
N LYS A 910 -3.33 -23.45 18.69
CA LYS A 910 -4.22 -22.43 18.12
C LYS A 910 -3.44 -21.41 17.29
N LEU A 911 -3.86 -21.19 16.05
CA LEU A 911 -3.23 -20.25 15.12
C LEU A 911 -4.29 -19.36 14.49
N GLN A 912 -4.17 -18.04 14.71
CA GLN A 912 -5.03 -17.05 14.08
C GLN A 912 -4.29 -16.24 13.03
N LEU A 913 -4.82 -16.28 11.81
CA LEU A 913 -4.29 -15.63 10.63
C LEU A 913 -5.36 -14.82 9.90
N SER A 914 -6.35 -14.31 10.64
CA SER A 914 -7.45 -13.54 10.07
C SER A 914 -6.96 -12.27 9.36
N TYR A 915 -7.56 -11.93 8.22
CA TYR A 915 -7.28 -10.71 7.45
C TYR A 915 -5.81 -10.51 7.06
N ASN A 916 -5.19 -11.52 6.44
CA ASN A 916 -3.76 -11.53 6.10
C ASN A 916 -3.45 -11.64 4.60
N ARG A 917 -4.47 -11.57 3.73
CA ARG A 917 -4.32 -11.75 2.27
C ARG A 917 -3.66 -13.08 1.88
N ILE A 918 -3.92 -14.14 2.64
CA ILE A 918 -3.43 -15.50 2.34
C ILE A 918 -4.25 -16.07 1.17
N ASP A 919 -3.58 -16.47 0.09
CA ASP A 919 -4.20 -17.05 -1.11
C ASP A 919 -4.26 -18.59 -1.06
N GLU A 920 -4.68 -19.24 -2.15
CA GLU A 920 -4.75 -20.69 -2.21
C GLU A 920 -3.39 -21.39 -2.06
N LYS A 921 -2.27 -20.71 -2.38
CA LYS A 921 -0.91 -21.27 -2.24
C LYS A 921 -0.48 -21.24 -0.78
N GLY A 922 -0.76 -20.13 -0.07
CA GLY A 922 -0.52 -20.05 1.38
C GLY A 922 -1.41 -21.01 2.16
N ALA A 923 -2.67 -21.20 1.73
CA ALA A 923 -3.55 -22.23 2.29
C ALA A 923 -2.94 -23.62 2.15
N LYS A 924 -2.40 -23.94 0.96
CA LYS A 924 -1.77 -25.23 0.68
C LYS A 924 -0.63 -25.54 1.63
N THR A 925 0.27 -24.59 1.91
CA THR A 925 1.45 -24.84 2.76
C THR A 925 1.05 -25.13 4.21
N ILE A 926 0.04 -24.44 4.73
CA ILE A 926 -0.53 -24.72 6.05
C ILE A 926 -1.18 -26.11 6.05
N CYS A 927 -1.98 -26.43 5.02
CA CYS A 927 -2.61 -27.74 4.87
C CYS A 927 -1.59 -28.88 4.73
N ASP A 928 -0.45 -28.62 4.10
CA ASP A 928 0.66 -29.57 4.02
C ASP A 928 1.21 -29.88 5.42
N ALA A 929 1.32 -28.87 6.29
CA ALA A 929 1.73 -29.06 7.68
C ALA A 929 0.68 -29.80 8.53
N LEU A 930 -0.61 -29.55 8.32
CA LEU A 930 -1.70 -30.23 9.06
C LEU A 930 -1.73 -31.75 8.85
N LYS A 931 -1.10 -32.25 7.79
CA LYS A 931 -0.97 -33.70 7.51
C LYS A 931 0.19 -34.36 8.25
N GLU A 932 1.07 -33.57 8.87
CA GLU A 932 2.22 -34.09 9.61
C GLU A 932 1.84 -34.47 11.04
N ASN A 933 2.42 -35.57 11.54
CA ASN A 933 2.20 -36.04 12.92
C ASN A 933 2.67 -35.05 14.00
N SER A 934 3.71 -34.27 13.67
CA SER A 934 4.31 -33.26 14.53
C SER A 934 3.34 -32.12 14.80
N CYS A 935 2.52 -31.73 13.80
CA CYS A 935 1.57 -30.63 13.93
C CYS A 935 0.56 -30.91 15.06
N LYS A 936 0.44 -29.98 16.01
CA LYS A 936 -0.47 -30.07 17.17
C LYS A 936 -1.72 -29.21 17.04
N LEU A 937 -1.92 -28.57 15.89
CA LEU A 937 -2.96 -27.58 15.68
C LEU A 937 -4.36 -28.19 15.77
N THR A 938 -5.18 -27.65 16.68
CA THR A 938 -6.60 -27.98 16.90
C THR A 938 -7.51 -26.86 16.41
N THR A 939 -7.06 -25.60 16.47
CA THR A 939 -7.82 -24.43 16.02
C THR A 939 -7.04 -23.66 14.96
N LEU A 940 -7.66 -23.44 13.80
CA LEU A 940 -7.11 -22.65 12.71
C LEU A 940 -8.11 -21.59 12.28
N ASP A 941 -7.71 -20.33 12.43
CA ASP A 941 -8.50 -19.20 11.97
C ASP A 941 -7.86 -18.55 10.74
N LEU A 942 -8.60 -18.57 9.63
CA LEU A 942 -8.24 -18.01 8.33
C LEU A 942 -9.28 -17.00 7.83
N LYS A 943 -10.12 -16.39 8.69
CA LYS A 943 -11.18 -15.45 8.23
C LYS A 943 -10.61 -14.28 7.41
N GLY A 944 -11.38 -13.77 6.45
CA GLY A 944 -11.05 -12.58 5.66
C GLY A 944 -9.77 -12.71 4.83
N ASN A 945 -9.50 -13.90 4.28
CA ASN A 945 -8.39 -14.17 3.38
C ASN A 945 -8.89 -14.50 1.95
N ASN A 946 -8.00 -14.91 1.07
CA ASN A 946 -8.28 -15.20 -0.35
C ASN A 946 -8.16 -16.71 -0.63
N ILE A 947 -8.65 -17.56 0.28
CA ILE A 947 -8.46 -19.01 0.23
C ILE A 947 -9.15 -19.63 -1.00
N GLY A 948 -10.40 -19.24 -1.28
CA GLY A 948 -11.17 -19.66 -2.45
C GLY A 948 -11.45 -21.17 -2.56
N GLU A 949 -12.06 -21.59 -3.67
CA GLU A 949 -12.40 -23.00 -3.94
C GLU A 949 -11.17 -23.93 -3.93
N LYS A 950 -10.02 -23.47 -4.44
CA LYS A 950 -8.78 -24.25 -4.48
C LYS A 950 -8.17 -24.43 -3.09
N GLY A 951 -8.17 -23.39 -2.26
CA GLY A 951 -7.74 -23.49 -0.87
C GLY A 951 -8.66 -24.40 -0.06
N ALA A 952 -9.98 -24.32 -0.28
CA ALA A 952 -10.96 -25.25 0.31
C ALA A 952 -10.68 -26.72 -0.04
N LYS A 953 -10.23 -26.99 -1.28
CA LYS A 953 -9.79 -28.32 -1.69
C LYS A 953 -8.60 -28.82 -0.86
N TYR A 954 -7.59 -27.97 -0.62
CA TYR A 954 -6.44 -28.35 0.19
C TYR A 954 -6.81 -28.59 1.66
N LEU A 955 -7.70 -27.77 2.21
CA LEU A 955 -8.26 -27.97 3.55
C LEU A 955 -9.02 -29.31 3.64
N ALA A 956 -9.89 -29.60 2.68
CA ALA A 956 -10.61 -30.87 2.62
C ALA A 956 -9.66 -32.08 2.59
N ILE A 957 -8.59 -32.02 1.78
CA ILE A 957 -7.56 -33.09 1.73
C ILE A 957 -6.85 -33.24 3.08
N ALA A 958 -6.51 -32.14 3.75
CA ALA A 958 -5.87 -32.18 5.05
C ALA A 958 -6.79 -32.75 6.14
N LEU A 959 -8.07 -32.37 6.16
CA LEU A 959 -9.07 -32.83 7.13
C LEU A 959 -9.32 -34.35 7.05
N LYS A 960 -9.21 -34.95 5.87
CA LYS A 960 -9.30 -36.41 5.68
C LYS A 960 -8.07 -37.18 6.16
N ASN A 961 -6.98 -36.49 6.52
CA ASN A 961 -5.76 -37.14 6.95
C ASN A 961 -5.84 -37.53 8.43
N LYS A 962 -5.55 -38.80 8.76
CA LYS A 962 -5.55 -39.35 10.13
C LYS A 962 -4.67 -38.58 11.14
N HIS A 963 -3.65 -37.86 10.66
CA HIS A 963 -2.73 -37.07 11.47
C HIS A 963 -3.23 -35.65 11.75
N CYS A 964 -4.23 -35.18 11.01
CA CYS A 964 -4.86 -33.88 11.25
C CYS A 964 -5.58 -33.90 12.61
N LYS A 965 -5.28 -32.91 13.44
CA LYS A 965 -5.85 -32.75 14.79
C LYS A 965 -6.88 -31.62 14.86
N LEU A 966 -7.19 -31.00 13.74
CA LEU A 966 -8.03 -29.81 13.66
C LEU A 966 -9.48 -30.14 14.06
N THR A 967 -9.97 -29.46 15.10
CA THR A 967 -11.34 -29.53 15.62
C THR A 967 -12.13 -28.27 15.29
N GLU A 968 -11.46 -27.13 15.11
CA GLU A 968 -12.07 -25.83 14.82
C GLU A 968 -11.44 -25.19 13.60
N LEU A 969 -12.28 -24.83 12.63
CA LEU A 969 -11.85 -24.21 11.38
C LEU A 969 -12.71 -22.99 11.09
N HIS A 970 -12.06 -21.83 11.00
CA HIS A 970 -12.73 -20.58 10.65
C HIS A 970 -12.30 -20.06 9.28
N LEU A 971 -13.28 -19.85 8.42
CA LEU A 971 -13.13 -19.47 7.02
C LEU A 971 -14.06 -18.31 6.63
N TYR A 972 -14.68 -17.60 7.56
CA TYR A 972 -15.56 -16.46 7.25
C TYR A 972 -14.93 -15.52 6.21
N GLY A 973 -15.65 -15.12 5.16
CA GLY A 973 -15.16 -14.13 4.18
C GLY A 973 -14.06 -14.61 3.24
N ASN A 974 -14.08 -15.87 2.78
CA ASN A 974 -13.01 -16.48 1.95
C ASN A 974 -13.42 -16.95 0.54
N ASP A 975 -14.58 -16.54 0.02
CA ASP A 975 -15.04 -16.90 -1.33
C ASP A 975 -14.99 -18.42 -1.64
N ILE A 976 -15.33 -19.26 -0.65
CA ILE A 976 -15.29 -20.73 -0.75
C ILE A 976 -16.25 -21.27 -1.82
N ARG A 977 -17.41 -20.61 -2.01
CA ARG A 977 -18.44 -20.93 -3.02
C ARG A 977 -18.98 -22.37 -2.91
N ASN A 978 -19.87 -22.74 -3.83
CA ASN A 978 -20.54 -24.04 -3.83
C ASN A 978 -19.57 -25.23 -3.94
N ASN A 979 -18.58 -25.17 -4.83
CA ASN A 979 -17.65 -26.29 -5.03
C ASN A 979 -16.74 -26.48 -3.81
N GLY A 980 -16.24 -25.39 -3.22
CA GLY A 980 -15.45 -25.47 -2.00
C GLY A 980 -16.26 -26.02 -0.83
N ALA A 981 -17.51 -25.59 -0.68
CA ALA A 981 -18.43 -26.12 0.33
C ALA A 981 -18.71 -27.61 0.14
N ALA A 982 -18.89 -28.07 -1.11
CA ALA A 982 -19.06 -29.49 -1.42
C ALA A 982 -17.82 -30.33 -1.05
N LEU A 983 -16.61 -29.82 -1.31
CA LEU A 983 -15.36 -30.48 -0.95
C LEU A 983 -15.16 -30.55 0.58
N LEU A 984 -15.48 -29.48 1.30
CA LEU A 984 -15.44 -29.48 2.77
C LEU A 984 -16.50 -30.45 3.33
N SER A 985 -17.70 -30.49 2.75
CA SER A 985 -18.76 -31.42 3.13
C SER A 985 -18.33 -32.87 2.93
N ASP A 986 -17.68 -33.18 1.81
CA ASP A 986 -17.09 -34.50 1.56
C ASP A 986 -15.98 -34.86 2.56
N ALA A 987 -15.24 -33.89 3.10
CA ALA A 987 -14.29 -34.11 4.18
C ALA A 987 -14.96 -34.36 5.54
N LEU A 988 -16.07 -33.70 5.84
CA LEU A 988 -16.82 -33.90 7.11
C LEU A 988 -17.36 -35.33 7.25
N ARG A 989 -17.56 -36.04 6.14
CA ARG A 989 -18.05 -37.43 6.10
C ARG A 989 -16.96 -38.48 6.31
N ASP A 990 -15.69 -38.06 6.33
CA ASP A 990 -14.55 -38.95 6.53
C ASP A 990 -14.36 -39.28 8.01
N GLU A 991 -14.10 -40.55 8.33
CA GLU A 991 -13.91 -41.02 9.71
C GLU A 991 -12.75 -40.30 10.44
N ASN A 992 -11.75 -39.85 9.68
CA ASN A 992 -10.56 -39.18 10.20
C ASN A 992 -10.81 -37.71 10.51
N CYS A 993 -11.84 -37.10 9.92
CA CYS A 993 -12.17 -35.70 10.17
C CYS A 993 -12.57 -35.52 11.64
N ARG A 994 -11.91 -34.58 12.34
CA ARG A 994 -12.13 -34.30 13.77
C ARG A 994 -12.91 -33.02 14.02
N LEU A 995 -13.37 -32.37 12.95
CA LEU A 995 -13.95 -31.05 13.02
C LEU A 995 -15.29 -31.06 13.76
N THR A 996 -15.36 -30.29 14.84
CA THR A 996 -16.56 -30.05 15.65
C THR A 996 -17.12 -28.66 15.41
N LEU A 997 -16.30 -27.71 14.97
CA LEU A 997 -16.71 -26.35 14.60
C LEU A 997 -16.25 -25.98 13.19
N LEU A 998 -17.20 -25.52 12.37
CA LEU A 998 -16.95 -24.99 11.03
C LEU A 998 -17.63 -23.63 10.89
N ASP A 999 -16.83 -22.58 10.69
CA ASP A 999 -17.29 -21.25 10.35
C ASP A 999 -16.99 -20.95 8.89
N ILE A 1000 -18.03 -20.87 8.08
CA ILE A 1000 -18.00 -20.62 6.63
C ILE A 1000 -18.99 -19.50 6.27
N GLY A 1001 -19.11 -18.50 7.14
CA GLY A 1001 -19.91 -17.30 6.89
C GLY A 1001 -19.34 -16.43 5.76
N ASP A 1002 -20.18 -15.65 5.07
CA ASP A 1002 -19.79 -14.74 3.99
C ASP A 1002 -18.87 -15.40 2.95
N CYS A 1003 -19.15 -16.65 2.61
CA CYS A 1003 -18.34 -17.48 1.71
C CYS A 1003 -18.97 -17.65 0.33
N LYS A 1004 -20.07 -16.92 0.06
CA LYS A 1004 -20.87 -17.02 -1.18
C LYS A 1004 -21.35 -18.45 -1.43
N ILE A 1005 -21.74 -19.16 -0.37
CA ILE A 1005 -22.28 -20.52 -0.46
C ILE A 1005 -23.75 -20.44 -0.87
N GLY A 1006 -24.05 -20.83 -2.10
CA GLY A 1006 -25.42 -20.95 -2.58
C GLY A 1006 -26.06 -22.29 -2.18
N ASN A 1007 -27.29 -22.49 -2.65
CA ASN A 1007 -28.11 -23.67 -2.33
C ASN A 1007 -27.43 -25.01 -2.65
N LYS A 1008 -26.59 -25.08 -3.68
CA LYS A 1008 -25.86 -26.32 -4.01
C LYS A 1008 -24.83 -26.67 -2.94
N GLY A 1009 -24.12 -25.69 -2.40
CA GLY A 1009 -23.19 -25.92 -1.29
C GLY A 1009 -23.91 -26.29 0.00
N LEU A 1010 -25.05 -25.65 0.30
CA LEU A 1010 -25.87 -25.98 1.47
C LEU A 1010 -26.51 -27.38 1.37
N PHE A 1011 -26.87 -27.82 0.16
CA PHE A 1011 -27.30 -29.19 -0.08
C PHE A 1011 -26.21 -30.20 0.27
N SER A 1012 -24.95 -29.95 -0.15
CA SER A 1012 -23.83 -30.81 0.24
C SER A 1012 -23.55 -30.80 1.74
N LEU A 1013 -23.72 -29.64 2.41
CA LEU A 1013 -23.59 -29.55 3.86
C LEU A 1013 -24.68 -30.37 4.57
N ARG A 1014 -25.92 -30.33 4.09
CA ARG A 1014 -26.98 -31.21 4.58
C ARG A 1014 -26.56 -32.68 4.49
N ASP A 1015 -26.11 -33.14 3.32
CA ASP A 1015 -25.68 -34.54 3.13
C ASP A 1015 -24.53 -34.92 4.09
N ALA A 1016 -23.65 -33.98 4.42
CA ALA A 1016 -22.60 -34.22 5.41
C ALA A 1016 -23.13 -34.28 6.84
N LEU A 1017 -24.08 -33.43 7.22
CA LEU A 1017 -24.67 -33.40 8.56
C LEU A 1017 -25.54 -34.64 8.86
N GLU A 1018 -26.13 -35.24 7.82
CA GLU A 1018 -26.90 -36.49 7.89
C GLU A 1018 -25.99 -37.75 7.99
N ASP A 1019 -24.68 -37.60 7.76
CA ASP A 1019 -23.72 -38.70 7.79
C ASP A 1019 -23.27 -39.04 9.23
N VAL A 1020 -23.26 -40.33 9.57
CA VAL A 1020 -22.91 -40.83 10.91
C VAL A 1020 -21.50 -40.42 11.36
N ASN A 1021 -20.58 -40.25 10.40
CA ASN A 1021 -19.19 -39.89 10.66
C ASN A 1021 -19.00 -38.41 10.96
N CYS A 1022 -19.96 -37.56 10.60
CA CYS A 1022 -19.85 -36.11 10.84
C CYS A 1022 -19.80 -35.82 12.34
N LYS A 1023 -18.79 -35.09 12.79
CA LYS A 1023 -18.57 -34.75 14.21
C LYS A 1023 -18.98 -33.31 14.54
N LEU A 1024 -19.56 -32.60 13.57
CA LEU A 1024 -19.86 -31.18 13.68
C LEU A 1024 -20.97 -30.94 14.72
N THR A 1025 -20.67 -30.12 15.72
CA THR A 1025 -21.61 -29.66 16.74
C THR A 1025 -21.92 -28.16 16.60
N VAL A 1026 -21.01 -27.40 15.99
CA VAL A 1026 -21.16 -25.96 15.75
C VAL A 1026 -21.01 -25.68 14.26
N LEU A 1027 -22.04 -25.09 13.66
CA LEU A 1027 -22.02 -24.64 12.27
C LEU A 1027 -22.35 -23.15 12.20
N ARG A 1028 -21.43 -22.36 11.64
CA ARG A 1028 -21.64 -20.94 11.39
C ARG A 1028 -21.66 -20.66 9.91
N LEU A 1029 -22.81 -20.15 9.46
CA LEU A 1029 -23.13 -19.88 8.06
C LEU A 1029 -23.63 -18.44 7.82
N PRO A 1030 -23.23 -17.40 8.59
CA PRO A 1030 -23.85 -16.10 8.42
C PRO A 1030 -23.58 -15.51 7.03
N SER A 1031 -24.50 -14.71 6.49
CA SER A 1031 -24.30 -13.93 5.24
C SER A 1031 -23.98 -14.74 3.98
N ASN A 1032 -24.52 -15.97 3.83
CA ASN A 1032 -24.32 -16.78 2.62
C ASN A 1032 -25.45 -16.67 1.58
N LYS A 1033 -26.49 -15.85 1.83
CA LYS A 1033 -27.69 -15.74 0.97
C LYS A 1033 -28.37 -17.10 0.77
N ALA A 1034 -28.49 -17.88 1.84
CA ALA A 1034 -29.12 -19.20 1.82
C ALA A 1034 -30.58 -19.17 1.33
N LYS A 1035 -31.29 -18.06 1.61
CA LYS A 1035 -32.73 -17.90 1.36
C LYS A 1035 -33.55 -19.05 1.98
N ILE A 1036 -34.81 -19.13 1.60
CA ILE A 1036 -35.74 -20.17 2.07
C ILE A 1036 -35.21 -21.58 1.78
N THR A 1037 -34.72 -21.84 0.55
CA THR A 1037 -34.25 -23.19 0.16
C THR A 1037 -33.07 -23.68 1.01
N GLY A 1038 -32.12 -22.80 1.32
CA GLY A 1038 -31.01 -23.14 2.20
C GLY A 1038 -31.47 -23.43 3.62
N ALA A 1039 -32.43 -22.65 4.15
CA ALA A 1039 -33.06 -22.94 5.44
C ALA A 1039 -33.78 -24.30 5.44
N THR A 1040 -34.46 -24.67 4.35
CA THR A 1040 -35.07 -25.99 4.19
C THR A 1040 -34.02 -27.09 4.30
N TYR A 1041 -32.87 -27.00 3.61
CA TYR A 1041 -31.82 -28.02 3.69
C TYR A 1041 -31.23 -28.17 5.09
N ILE A 1042 -30.94 -27.07 5.77
CA ILE A 1042 -30.43 -27.13 7.15
C ILE A 1042 -31.50 -27.71 8.09
N SER A 1043 -32.77 -27.35 7.91
CA SER A 1043 -33.87 -27.91 8.71
C SER A 1043 -33.97 -29.43 8.53
N HIS A 1044 -33.87 -29.94 7.31
CA HIS A 1044 -33.86 -31.38 7.04
C HIS A 1044 -32.70 -32.09 7.76
N ALA A 1045 -31.50 -31.52 7.72
CA ALA A 1045 -30.37 -32.07 8.46
C ALA A 1045 -30.62 -32.08 9.97
N LEU A 1046 -31.25 -31.04 10.55
CA LEU A 1046 -31.57 -30.98 11.98
C LEU A 1046 -32.62 -32.02 12.42
N GLU A 1047 -33.46 -32.51 11.51
CA GLU A 1047 -34.45 -33.56 11.77
C GLU A 1047 -33.82 -34.97 11.82
N ASP A 1048 -32.64 -35.14 11.22
CA ASP A 1048 -31.95 -36.43 11.12
C ASP A 1048 -31.32 -36.86 12.46
N VAL A 1049 -31.37 -38.16 12.74
CA VAL A 1049 -30.84 -38.77 13.98
C VAL A 1049 -29.32 -38.63 14.12
N ASN A 1050 -28.60 -38.61 12.99
CA ASN A 1050 -27.14 -38.54 12.96
C ASN A 1050 -26.63 -37.12 13.17
N CYS A 1051 -27.45 -36.10 12.96
CA CYS A 1051 -27.04 -34.71 13.14
C CYS A 1051 -26.64 -34.44 14.59
N LYS A 1052 -25.46 -33.85 14.78
CA LYS A 1052 -24.86 -33.57 16.10
C LYS A 1052 -24.86 -32.08 16.45
N LEU A 1053 -25.46 -31.24 15.60
CA LEU A 1053 -25.47 -29.79 15.80
C LEU A 1053 -26.20 -29.38 17.08
N THR A 1054 -25.50 -28.64 17.92
CA THR A 1054 -25.99 -27.97 19.12
C THR A 1054 -26.03 -26.45 18.94
N GLU A 1055 -25.17 -25.90 18.08
CA GLU A 1055 -25.13 -24.47 17.73
C GLU A 1055 -25.22 -24.26 16.22
N LEU A 1056 -26.15 -23.40 15.82
CA LEU A 1056 -26.33 -22.95 14.45
C LEU A 1056 -26.38 -21.42 14.42
N GLU A 1057 -25.37 -20.81 13.81
CA GLU A 1057 -25.37 -19.38 13.49
C GLU A 1057 -25.74 -19.19 12.02
N PHE A 1058 -26.92 -18.64 11.77
CA PHE A 1058 -27.51 -18.52 10.44
C PHE A 1058 -27.94 -17.08 10.10
N ALA A 1059 -27.34 -16.08 10.77
CA ALA A 1059 -27.62 -14.67 10.53
C ALA A 1059 -27.42 -14.20 9.08
N GLY A 1060 -28.17 -13.20 8.62
CA GLY A 1060 -27.91 -12.51 7.35
C GLY A 1060 -28.17 -13.35 6.09
N ASN A 1061 -29.00 -14.38 6.16
CA ASN A 1061 -29.22 -15.33 5.06
C ASN A 1061 -30.51 -15.09 4.26
N ASP A 1062 -31.30 -14.07 4.62
CA ASP A 1062 -32.53 -13.69 3.92
C ASP A 1062 -33.55 -14.84 3.85
N ILE A 1063 -33.71 -15.57 4.95
CA ILE A 1063 -34.56 -16.76 5.00
C ILE A 1063 -36.06 -16.41 5.14
N GLY A 1064 -36.37 -15.23 5.70
CA GLY A 1064 -37.74 -14.77 5.95
C GLY A 1064 -38.57 -15.69 6.83
N ASP A 1065 -39.86 -15.37 6.97
CA ASP A 1065 -40.79 -16.12 7.83
C ASP A 1065 -40.98 -17.58 7.37
N ASN A 1066 -41.01 -17.82 6.06
CA ASN A 1066 -41.12 -19.18 5.51
C ASN A 1066 -39.90 -20.05 5.83
N GLY A 1067 -38.69 -19.48 5.72
CA GLY A 1067 -37.46 -20.19 6.06
C GLY A 1067 -37.39 -20.52 7.56
N VAL A 1068 -37.80 -19.57 8.41
CA VAL A 1068 -37.94 -19.79 9.86
C VAL A 1068 -38.99 -20.85 10.17
N GLY A 1069 -40.07 -20.94 9.40
CA GLY A 1069 -41.07 -21.99 9.56
C GLY A 1069 -40.52 -23.40 9.40
N HIS A 1070 -39.60 -23.60 8.45
CA HIS A 1070 -38.90 -24.88 8.32
C HIS A 1070 -38.03 -25.19 9.54
N LEU A 1071 -37.27 -24.21 10.03
CA LEU A 1071 -36.45 -24.39 11.24
C LEU A 1071 -37.31 -24.68 12.47
N SER A 1072 -38.42 -23.96 12.60
CA SER A 1072 -39.40 -24.14 13.69
C SER A 1072 -40.01 -25.54 13.69
N ARG A 1073 -40.25 -26.13 12.51
CA ARG A 1073 -40.69 -27.53 12.40
C ARG A 1073 -39.60 -28.50 12.85
N ALA A 1074 -38.35 -28.28 12.45
CA ALA A 1074 -37.22 -29.13 12.85
C ALA A 1074 -36.97 -29.10 14.37
N LEU A 1075 -37.13 -27.94 15.01
CA LEU A 1075 -36.97 -27.78 16.47
C LEU A 1075 -37.95 -28.62 17.30
N LYS A 1076 -39.11 -29.00 16.74
CA LYS A 1076 -40.12 -29.85 17.40
C LYS A 1076 -39.81 -31.34 17.29
N VAL A 1077 -38.81 -31.72 16.49
CA VAL A 1077 -38.42 -33.12 16.30
C VAL A 1077 -37.50 -33.54 17.43
N ALA A 1078 -37.80 -34.67 18.08
CA ALA A 1078 -37.06 -35.17 19.25
C ALA A 1078 -35.55 -35.38 19.00
N ASN A 1079 -35.17 -35.65 17.74
CA ASN A 1079 -33.78 -35.82 17.32
C ASN A 1079 -32.99 -34.52 17.26
N CYS A 1080 -33.66 -33.36 17.18
CA CYS A 1080 -32.98 -32.08 17.14
C CYS A 1080 -32.21 -31.86 18.46
N LYS A 1081 -30.91 -31.54 18.34
CA LYS A 1081 -30.00 -31.32 19.50
C LYS A 1081 -29.67 -29.85 19.71
N LEU A 1082 -30.28 -28.97 18.93
CA LEU A 1082 -29.97 -27.55 18.91
C LEU A 1082 -30.33 -26.89 20.24
N THR A 1083 -29.37 -26.21 20.84
CA THR A 1083 -29.52 -25.42 22.06
C THR A 1083 -29.28 -23.93 21.81
N VAL A 1084 -28.50 -23.60 20.77
CA VAL A 1084 -28.19 -22.23 20.36
C VAL A 1084 -28.59 -22.01 18.91
N LEU A 1085 -29.43 -21.00 18.69
CA LEU A 1085 -29.89 -20.60 17.35
C LEU A 1085 -29.72 -19.10 17.13
N GLY A 1086 -28.81 -18.75 16.23
CA GLY A 1086 -28.58 -17.39 15.75
C GLY A 1086 -29.30 -17.13 14.43
N LEU A 1087 -30.21 -16.16 14.43
CA LEU A 1087 -31.06 -15.80 13.29
C LEU A 1087 -31.03 -14.29 13.01
N SER A 1088 -30.02 -13.58 13.48
CA SER A 1088 -29.93 -12.13 13.32
C SER A 1088 -29.98 -11.68 11.85
N GLY A 1089 -30.71 -10.62 11.50
CA GLY A 1089 -30.66 -10.07 10.13
C GLY A 1089 -31.26 -10.96 9.04
N ASN A 1090 -32.33 -11.70 9.31
CA ASN A 1090 -32.95 -12.65 8.39
C ASN A 1090 -34.33 -12.21 7.84
N SER A 1091 -34.70 -10.95 8.06
CA SER A 1091 -36.00 -10.40 7.66
C SER A 1091 -37.19 -11.15 8.29
N ILE A 1092 -37.04 -11.58 9.54
CA ILE A 1092 -38.08 -12.30 10.30
C ILE A 1092 -39.10 -11.29 10.81
N GLY A 1093 -40.36 -11.46 10.42
CA GLY A 1093 -41.50 -10.66 10.83
C GLY A 1093 -42.32 -11.31 11.94
N LEU A 1094 -43.56 -10.85 12.07
CA LEU A 1094 -44.52 -11.35 13.06
C LEU A 1094 -44.80 -12.85 12.90
N ASP A 1095 -45.04 -13.30 11.67
CA ASP A 1095 -45.44 -14.69 11.40
C ASP A 1095 -44.29 -15.66 11.71
N GLY A 1096 -43.05 -15.29 11.39
CA GLY A 1096 -41.86 -16.08 11.72
C GLY A 1096 -41.61 -16.11 13.22
N ALA A 1097 -41.78 -14.98 13.92
CA ALA A 1097 -41.67 -14.91 15.38
C ALA A 1097 -42.72 -15.81 16.06
N GLN A 1098 -43.96 -15.81 15.58
CA GLN A 1098 -45.02 -16.68 16.09
C GLN A 1098 -44.67 -18.16 15.88
N GLN A 1099 -44.16 -18.55 14.71
CA GLN A 1099 -43.78 -19.93 14.43
C GLN A 1099 -42.64 -20.43 15.33
N LEU A 1100 -41.66 -19.57 15.63
CA LEU A 1100 -40.61 -19.88 16.61
C LEU A 1100 -41.18 -20.04 18.01
N CYS A 1101 -42.09 -19.15 18.42
CA CYS A 1101 -42.79 -19.24 19.70
C CYS A 1101 -43.55 -20.58 19.85
N ASP A 1102 -44.24 -21.03 18.80
CA ASP A 1102 -44.92 -22.32 18.79
C ASP A 1102 -43.94 -23.49 18.91
N ALA A 1103 -42.73 -23.37 18.36
CA ALA A 1103 -41.69 -24.39 18.52
C ALA A 1103 -41.09 -24.39 19.93
N LEU A 1104 -40.85 -23.22 20.52
CA LEU A 1104 -40.30 -23.06 21.88
C LEU A 1104 -41.24 -23.57 22.98
N LYS A 1105 -42.55 -23.65 22.71
CA LYS A 1105 -43.55 -24.24 23.61
C LYS A 1105 -43.61 -25.77 23.51
N ASP A 1106 -42.99 -26.37 22.50
CA ASP A 1106 -42.94 -27.82 22.31
C ASP A 1106 -41.92 -28.45 23.25
N GLY A 1107 -42.30 -29.55 23.92
CA GLY A 1107 -41.44 -30.22 24.89
C GLY A 1107 -40.19 -30.89 24.29
N ASN A 1108 -40.11 -31.01 22.97
CA ASN A 1108 -38.90 -31.50 22.29
C ASN A 1108 -37.87 -30.39 22.01
N CYS A 1109 -38.26 -29.12 22.11
CA CYS A 1109 -37.36 -28.00 21.84
C CYS A 1109 -36.34 -27.86 22.97
N LYS A 1110 -35.05 -27.82 22.62
CA LYS A 1110 -33.92 -27.75 23.57
C LYS A 1110 -33.23 -26.38 23.58
N LEU A 1111 -33.81 -25.39 22.89
CA LEU A 1111 -33.21 -24.07 22.75
C LEU A 1111 -33.13 -23.36 24.09
N THR A 1112 -31.93 -22.93 24.44
CA THR A 1112 -31.63 -22.10 25.60
C THR A 1112 -31.15 -20.70 25.21
N VAL A 1113 -30.62 -20.55 23.98
CA VAL A 1113 -30.17 -19.27 23.43
C VAL A 1113 -30.83 -19.03 22.08
N LEU A 1114 -31.50 -17.88 21.95
CA LEU A 1114 -32.10 -17.43 20.70
C LEU A 1114 -31.66 -15.99 20.40
N ASP A 1115 -30.98 -15.80 19.27
CA ASP A 1115 -30.67 -14.47 18.74
C ASP A 1115 -31.57 -14.15 17.54
N LEU A 1116 -32.44 -13.16 17.72
CA LEU A 1116 -33.33 -12.60 16.71
C LEU A 1116 -32.96 -11.16 16.35
N GLY A 1117 -31.76 -10.69 16.66
CA GLY A 1117 -31.35 -9.31 16.40
C GLY A 1117 -31.53 -8.86 14.94
N ARG A 1118 -31.66 -7.56 14.68
CA ARG A 1118 -31.78 -6.97 13.33
C ARG A 1118 -32.87 -7.61 12.46
N ASN A 1119 -34.00 -8.01 13.05
CA ASN A 1119 -35.17 -8.49 12.34
C ASN A 1119 -36.33 -7.49 12.48
N ASN A 1120 -37.55 -7.88 12.08
CA ASN A 1120 -38.75 -7.07 12.14
C ASN A 1120 -39.82 -7.70 13.04
N VAL A 1121 -39.39 -8.21 14.21
CA VAL A 1121 -40.27 -8.88 15.18
C VAL A 1121 -41.38 -7.95 15.68
N GLY A 1122 -41.05 -6.68 15.97
CA GLY A 1122 -42.00 -5.65 16.38
C GLY A 1122 -42.66 -5.88 17.76
N GLU A 1123 -43.58 -4.98 18.13
CA GLU A 1123 -44.29 -5.02 19.42
C GLU A 1123 -45.12 -6.31 19.61
N TYR A 1124 -45.81 -6.76 18.56
CA TYR A 1124 -46.65 -7.96 18.62
C TYR A 1124 -45.83 -9.24 18.66
N GLY A 1125 -44.69 -9.29 17.96
CA GLY A 1125 -43.78 -10.43 18.04
C GLY A 1125 -43.14 -10.53 19.43
N ALA A 1126 -42.80 -9.39 20.05
CA ALA A 1126 -42.36 -9.34 21.44
C ALA A 1126 -43.45 -9.84 22.42
N ALA A 1127 -44.73 -9.56 22.13
CA ALA A 1127 -45.84 -10.10 22.91
C ALA A 1127 -45.94 -11.64 22.81
N TYR A 1128 -45.73 -12.23 21.63
CA TYR A 1128 -45.69 -13.69 21.48
C TYR A 1128 -44.50 -14.31 22.21
N LEU A 1129 -43.33 -13.68 22.16
CA LEU A 1129 -42.15 -14.12 22.91
C LEU A 1129 -42.40 -14.04 24.42
N ALA A 1130 -43.01 -12.97 24.90
CA ALA A 1130 -43.40 -12.82 26.30
C ALA A 1130 -44.36 -13.92 26.77
N ASP A 1131 -45.40 -14.24 25.98
CA ASP A 1131 -46.30 -15.37 26.29
C ASP A 1131 -45.57 -16.71 26.33
N THR A 1132 -44.61 -16.90 25.41
CA THR A 1132 -43.77 -18.10 25.34
C THR A 1132 -42.85 -18.25 26.54
N LEU A 1133 -42.23 -17.16 27.00
CA LEU A 1133 -41.36 -17.15 28.18
C LEU A 1133 -42.09 -17.50 29.48
N LYS A 1134 -43.42 -17.40 29.50
CA LYS A 1134 -44.27 -17.83 30.63
C LYS A 1134 -44.63 -19.32 30.59
N ASN A 1135 -44.29 -20.03 29.52
CA ASN A 1135 -44.58 -21.44 29.36
C ASN A 1135 -43.53 -22.31 30.05
N VAL A 1136 -43.98 -23.31 30.82
CA VAL A 1136 -43.11 -24.24 31.58
C VAL A 1136 -42.11 -25.01 30.70
N SER A 1137 -42.49 -25.29 29.44
CA SER A 1137 -41.66 -26.01 28.46
C SER A 1137 -40.57 -25.13 27.84
N CYS A 1138 -40.64 -23.80 28.00
CA CYS A 1138 -39.63 -22.91 27.45
C CYS A 1138 -38.34 -23.02 28.27
N GLU A 1139 -37.22 -23.31 27.61
CA GLU A 1139 -35.89 -23.43 28.22
C GLU A 1139 -34.99 -22.21 27.94
N LEU A 1140 -35.53 -21.13 27.37
CA LEU A 1140 -34.74 -19.95 27.03
C LEU A 1140 -34.17 -19.25 28.27
N ILE A 1141 -32.85 -19.11 28.26
CA ILE A 1141 -32.02 -18.44 29.26
C ILE A 1141 -31.49 -17.12 28.68
N LYS A 1142 -31.22 -17.07 27.38
CA LYS A 1142 -30.74 -15.87 26.67
C LYS A 1142 -31.61 -15.55 25.45
N LEU A 1143 -32.00 -14.29 25.34
CA LEU A 1143 -32.77 -13.76 24.23
C LEU A 1143 -32.17 -12.45 23.74
N ASP A 1144 -31.75 -12.43 22.47
CA ASP A 1144 -31.33 -11.22 21.78
C ASP A 1144 -32.41 -10.72 20.84
N LEU A 1145 -32.90 -9.51 21.10
CA LEU A 1145 -33.88 -8.78 20.29
C LEU A 1145 -33.33 -7.43 19.82
N ALA A 1146 -32.01 -7.23 19.78
CA ALA A 1146 -31.43 -5.96 19.36
C ALA A 1146 -31.94 -5.54 17.97
N PHE A 1147 -32.26 -4.27 17.74
CA PHE A 1147 -32.73 -3.76 16.43
C PHE A 1147 -33.99 -4.49 15.88
N ASN A 1148 -35.04 -4.64 16.69
CA ASN A 1148 -36.30 -5.29 16.28
C ASN A 1148 -37.55 -4.40 16.34
N ASN A 1149 -37.39 -3.12 16.65
CA ASN A 1149 -38.50 -2.18 16.80
C ASN A 1149 -39.55 -2.66 17.84
N VAL A 1150 -39.07 -3.18 18.97
CA VAL A 1150 -39.92 -3.72 20.06
C VAL A 1150 -40.82 -2.63 20.66
N GLY A 1151 -40.29 -1.41 20.82
CA GLY A 1151 -41.01 -0.26 21.36
C GLY A 1151 -41.43 -0.38 22.83
N GLU A 1152 -42.04 0.67 23.36
CA GLU A 1152 -42.57 0.75 24.74
C GLU A 1152 -43.50 -0.42 25.09
N ARG A 1153 -44.48 -0.72 24.21
CA ARG A 1153 -45.48 -1.76 24.46
C ARG A 1153 -44.88 -3.17 24.45
N GLY A 1154 -43.96 -3.44 23.52
CA GLY A 1154 -43.23 -4.70 23.50
C GLY A 1154 -42.38 -4.89 24.76
N ALA A 1155 -41.75 -3.80 25.25
CA ALA A 1155 -41.02 -3.81 26.51
C ALA A 1155 -41.94 -4.14 27.70
N ALA A 1156 -43.16 -3.58 27.72
CA ALA A 1156 -44.17 -3.87 28.74
C ALA A 1156 -44.55 -5.36 28.76
N HIS A 1157 -44.73 -5.99 27.60
CA HIS A 1157 -45.01 -7.43 27.50
C HIS A 1157 -43.83 -8.28 28.01
N LEU A 1158 -42.60 -7.94 27.62
CA LEU A 1158 -41.42 -8.66 28.09
C LEU A 1158 -41.25 -8.50 29.61
N ALA A 1159 -41.51 -7.30 30.15
CA ALA A 1159 -41.51 -7.04 31.59
C ALA A 1159 -42.55 -7.89 32.35
N ASP A 1160 -43.76 -8.06 31.82
CA ASP A 1160 -44.77 -8.98 32.38
C ASP A 1160 -44.26 -10.42 32.43
N ALA A 1161 -43.61 -10.89 31.37
CA ALA A 1161 -43.05 -12.24 31.32
C ALA A 1161 -41.92 -12.46 32.35
N LEU A 1162 -41.05 -11.47 32.53
CA LEU A 1162 -39.93 -11.52 33.49
C LEU A 1162 -40.38 -11.67 34.96
N GLN A 1163 -41.63 -11.33 35.28
CA GLN A 1163 -42.21 -11.47 36.61
C GLN A 1163 -42.74 -12.89 36.89
N SER A 1164 -42.89 -13.71 35.84
CA SER A 1164 -43.39 -15.07 35.96
C SER A 1164 -42.38 -16.01 36.60
N VAL A 1165 -42.86 -16.92 37.46
CA VAL A 1165 -42.03 -17.97 38.07
C VAL A 1165 -41.44 -18.95 37.04
N GLU A 1166 -42.15 -19.14 35.93
CA GLU A 1166 -41.78 -20.05 34.84
C GLU A 1166 -40.69 -19.45 33.93
N CYS A 1167 -40.52 -18.12 33.92
CA CYS A 1167 -39.50 -17.48 33.09
C CYS A 1167 -38.10 -17.87 33.56
N LYS A 1168 -37.27 -18.40 32.66
CA LYS A 1168 -35.88 -18.82 32.92
C LYS A 1168 -34.83 -17.83 32.44
N LEU A 1169 -35.26 -16.72 31.83
CA LEU A 1169 -34.38 -15.76 31.18
C LEU A 1169 -33.46 -15.05 32.19
N THR A 1170 -32.16 -15.13 31.94
CA THR A 1170 -31.12 -14.43 32.71
C THR A 1170 -30.43 -13.34 31.90
N GLU A 1171 -30.46 -13.43 30.56
CA GLU A 1171 -29.87 -12.42 29.68
C GLU A 1171 -30.87 -11.92 28.63
N LEU A 1172 -31.03 -10.60 28.57
CA LEU A 1172 -31.92 -9.94 27.62
C LEU A 1172 -31.21 -8.77 26.95
N ASN A 1173 -31.09 -8.85 25.62
CA ASN A 1173 -30.57 -7.76 24.81
C ASN A 1173 -31.70 -7.06 24.05
N LEU A 1174 -31.92 -5.79 24.37
CA LEU A 1174 -32.91 -4.91 23.76
C LEU A 1174 -32.25 -3.71 23.08
N LYS A 1175 -30.97 -3.78 22.74
CA LYS A 1175 -30.25 -2.68 22.06
C LYS A 1175 -31.02 -2.13 20.86
N ALA A 1176 -31.14 -0.81 20.75
CA ALA A 1176 -31.72 -0.11 19.60
C ALA A 1176 -33.15 -0.55 19.24
N ASN A 1177 -34.08 -0.49 20.20
CA ASN A 1177 -35.48 -0.89 20.04
C ASN A 1177 -36.51 0.22 20.33
N ASP A 1178 -36.06 1.46 20.53
CA ASP A 1178 -36.92 2.61 20.87
C ASP A 1178 -37.86 2.33 22.06
N ILE A 1179 -37.28 1.75 23.11
CA ILE A 1179 -38.01 1.36 24.33
C ILE A 1179 -38.54 2.58 25.09
N GLY A 1180 -37.76 3.67 25.12
CA GLY A 1180 -38.10 4.93 25.78
C GLY A 1180 -38.23 4.84 27.31
N ASP A 1181 -38.45 5.99 27.94
CA ASP A 1181 -38.47 6.14 29.40
C ASP A 1181 -39.55 5.25 30.06
N LYS A 1182 -40.73 5.15 29.45
CA LYS A 1182 -41.84 4.31 29.92
C LYS A 1182 -41.58 2.81 29.75
N GLY A 1183 -40.90 2.41 28.67
CA GLY A 1183 -40.49 1.02 28.52
C GLY A 1183 -39.45 0.64 29.58
N ALA A 1184 -38.54 1.56 29.94
CA ALA A 1184 -37.64 1.38 31.07
C ALA A 1184 -38.35 1.35 32.43
N GLU A 1185 -39.44 2.11 32.62
CA GLU A 1185 -40.31 2.02 33.80
C GLU A 1185 -40.89 0.59 33.94
N HIS A 1186 -41.45 0.02 32.88
CA HIS A 1186 -41.96 -1.36 32.92
C HIS A 1186 -40.87 -2.40 33.23
N LEU A 1187 -39.70 -2.30 32.60
CA LEU A 1187 -38.58 -3.20 32.89
C LEU A 1187 -38.08 -3.03 34.34
N THR A 1188 -38.10 -1.80 34.86
CA THR A 1188 -37.76 -1.49 36.24
C THR A 1188 -38.69 -2.18 37.22
N ASP A 1189 -40.00 -2.16 36.96
CA ASP A 1189 -40.98 -2.86 37.81
C ASP A 1189 -40.73 -4.36 37.82
N ALA A 1190 -40.42 -4.96 36.67
CA ALA A 1190 -40.07 -6.38 36.60
C ALA A 1190 -38.79 -6.72 37.39
N LEU A 1191 -37.75 -5.87 37.32
CA LEU A 1191 -36.49 -6.07 38.04
C LEU A 1191 -36.63 -5.99 39.56
N LYS A 1192 -37.68 -5.33 40.07
CA LYS A 1192 -37.98 -5.25 41.51
C LYS A 1192 -38.69 -6.51 42.03
N GLU A 1193 -39.18 -7.38 41.14
CA GLU A 1193 -39.90 -8.60 41.51
C GLU A 1193 -38.95 -9.74 41.88
N ARG A 1194 -39.31 -10.53 42.90
CA ARG A 1194 -38.46 -11.64 43.41
C ARG A 1194 -38.19 -12.73 42.38
N ASN A 1195 -39.17 -12.94 41.48
CA ASN A 1195 -39.15 -13.99 40.48
C ASN A 1195 -38.27 -13.63 39.27
N CYS A 1196 -37.93 -12.35 39.07
CA CYS A 1196 -37.05 -11.96 37.98
C CYS A 1196 -35.67 -12.62 38.15
N LYS A 1197 -35.21 -13.31 37.10
CA LYS A 1197 -33.91 -14.02 37.09
C LYS A 1197 -32.84 -13.27 36.29
N LEU A 1198 -33.17 -12.08 35.77
CA LEU A 1198 -32.30 -11.33 34.87
C LEU A 1198 -31.03 -10.86 35.59
N THR A 1199 -29.89 -11.22 35.02
CA THR A 1199 -28.55 -10.83 35.46
C THR A 1199 -27.84 -9.94 34.44
N VAL A 1200 -28.21 -10.02 33.16
CA VAL A 1200 -27.66 -9.17 32.10
C VAL A 1200 -28.78 -8.45 31.37
N LEU A 1201 -28.70 -7.13 31.30
CA LEU A 1201 -29.64 -6.30 30.56
C LEU A 1201 -28.90 -5.30 29.68
N ILE A 1202 -29.09 -5.41 28.36
CA ILE A 1202 -28.52 -4.48 27.39
C ILE A 1202 -29.64 -3.60 26.84
N LEU A 1203 -29.56 -2.30 27.14
CA LEU A 1203 -30.49 -1.27 26.70
C LEU A 1203 -29.78 -0.17 25.88
N GLU A 1204 -28.61 -0.44 25.32
CA GLU A 1204 -27.89 0.52 24.47
C GLU A 1204 -28.81 1.11 23.37
N ARG A 1205 -28.74 2.43 23.12
CA ARG A 1205 -29.47 3.11 22.03
C ARG A 1205 -31.00 3.01 22.07
N ASN A 1206 -31.62 3.13 23.24
CA ASN A 1206 -33.07 3.06 23.46
C ASN A 1206 -33.76 4.36 23.85
N ASN A 1207 -33.06 5.50 23.78
CA ASN A 1207 -33.66 6.83 24.00
C ASN A 1207 -34.33 6.97 25.39
N LEU A 1208 -33.69 6.43 26.43
CA LEU A 1208 -34.22 6.41 27.81
C LEU A 1208 -34.16 7.75 28.55
N LYS A 1209 -33.27 8.66 28.11
CA LYS A 1209 -33.08 10.00 28.71
C LYS A 1209 -32.85 9.95 30.24
N ASP A 1210 -32.96 11.10 30.90
CA ASP A 1210 -32.78 11.20 32.35
C ASP A 1210 -33.86 10.46 33.15
N GLN A 1211 -35.11 10.50 32.69
CA GLN A 1211 -36.22 9.85 33.39
C GLN A 1211 -36.11 8.32 33.35
N GLY A 1212 -35.76 7.72 32.21
CA GLY A 1212 -35.52 6.28 32.11
C GLY A 1212 -34.31 5.85 32.94
N ALA A 1213 -33.23 6.65 32.98
CA ALA A 1213 -32.10 6.39 33.89
C ALA A 1213 -32.52 6.44 35.37
N ALA A 1214 -33.42 7.35 35.74
CA ALA A 1214 -33.97 7.44 37.09
C ALA A 1214 -34.79 6.19 37.48
N HIS A 1215 -35.59 5.65 36.56
CA HIS A 1215 -36.31 4.38 36.77
C HIS A 1215 -35.33 3.21 37.00
N ILE A 1216 -34.33 3.05 36.12
CA ILE A 1216 -33.33 1.98 36.26
C ILE A 1216 -32.54 2.11 37.58
N SER A 1217 -32.20 3.34 37.99
CA SER A 1217 -31.60 3.62 39.31
C SER A 1217 -32.46 3.09 40.47
N GLU A 1218 -33.78 3.21 40.38
CA GLU A 1218 -34.70 2.70 41.40
C GLU A 1218 -34.71 1.16 41.46
N ALA A 1219 -34.66 0.47 40.31
CA ALA A 1219 -34.50 -0.99 40.28
C ALA A 1219 -33.18 -1.42 40.93
N LEU A 1220 -32.06 -0.77 40.60
CA LEU A 1220 -30.75 -1.09 41.14
C LEU A 1220 -30.66 -0.89 42.67
N LYS A 1221 -31.47 -0.01 43.25
CA LYS A 1221 -31.55 0.20 44.71
C LYS A 1221 -32.35 -0.90 45.42
N ASN A 1222 -33.11 -1.72 44.69
CA ASN A 1222 -33.97 -2.76 45.25
C ASN A 1222 -33.20 -4.05 45.54
N VAL A 1223 -33.46 -4.67 46.69
CA VAL A 1223 -32.82 -5.92 47.14
C VAL A 1223 -33.08 -7.13 46.24
N ASN A 1224 -34.15 -7.09 45.44
CA ASN A 1224 -34.51 -8.19 44.55
C ASN A 1224 -33.83 -8.08 43.17
N CYS A 1225 -33.22 -6.94 42.83
CA CYS A 1225 -32.53 -6.77 41.56
C CYS A 1225 -31.27 -7.65 41.53
N LYS A 1226 -31.14 -8.49 40.50
CA LYS A 1226 -30.05 -9.47 40.35
C LYS A 1226 -29.06 -9.10 39.24
N LEU A 1227 -29.18 -7.91 38.66
CA LEU A 1227 -28.30 -7.48 37.56
C LEU A 1227 -26.84 -7.48 38.01
N ILE A 1228 -26.02 -8.13 37.18
CA ILE A 1228 -24.56 -8.22 37.26
C ILE A 1228 -23.95 -7.35 36.16
N GLU A 1229 -24.56 -7.32 34.97
CA GLU A 1229 -24.16 -6.48 33.84
C GLU A 1229 -25.32 -5.61 33.35
N LEU A 1230 -25.05 -4.31 33.14
CA LEU A 1230 -26.02 -3.35 32.63
C LEU A 1230 -25.40 -2.40 31.60
N ASN A 1231 -25.89 -2.43 30.37
CA ASN A 1231 -25.44 -1.52 29.32
C ASN A 1231 -26.52 -0.48 28.98
N LEU A 1232 -26.27 0.78 29.35
CA LEU A 1232 -27.09 1.96 29.09
C LEU A 1232 -26.42 2.93 28.11
N SER A 1233 -25.41 2.50 27.35
CA SER A 1233 -24.69 3.37 26.41
C SER A 1233 -25.60 4.00 25.35
N ALA A 1234 -25.27 5.22 24.94
CA ALA A 1234 -25.95 5.95 23.86
C ALA A 1234 -27.48 6.07 24.00
N ASN A 1235 -27.97 6.39 25.20
CA ASN A 1235 -29.40 6.53 25.54
C ASN A 1235 -29.88 7.98 25.71
N CYS A 1236 -29.04 8.97 25.37
CA CYS A 1236 -29.31 10.38 25.60
C CYS A 1236 -29.51 10.74 27.08
N ILE A 1237 -28.87 10.02 27.99
CA ILE A 1237 -28.85 10.31 29.43
C ILE A 1237 -27.98 11.56 29.66
N GLY A 1238 -28.49 12.55 30.39
CA GLY A 1238 -27.79 13.75 30.80
C GLY A 1238 -27.23 13.66 32.22
N ASP A 1239 -26.76 14.80 32.74
CA ASP A 1239 -26.15 14.86 34.08
C ASP A 1239 -27.14 14.49 35.20
N GLU A 1240 -28.44 14.81 35.04
CA GLU A 1240 -29.48 14.49 36.03
C GLU A 1240 -29.70 12.98 36.17
N GLY A 1241 -29.83 12.26 35.04
CA GLY A 1241 -29.95 10.81 35.04
C GLY A 1241 -28.67 10.12 35.52
N ALA A 1242 -27.50 10.66 35.15
CA ALA A 1242 -26.21 10.17 35.64
C ALA A 1242 -26.08 10.29 37.16
N GLU A 1243 -26.55 11.40 37.75
CA GLU A 1243 -26.56 11.57 39.20
C GLU A 1243 -27.46 10.54 39.90
N LYS A 1244 -28.62 10.22 39.34
CA LYS A 1244 -29.48 9.14 39.85
C LYS A 1244 -28.82 7.78 39.78
N LEU A 1245 -28.13 7.45 38.69
CA LEU A 1245 -27.38 6.19 38.58
C LEU A 1245 -26.24 6.13 39.61
N LEU A 1246 -25.50 7.24 39.79
CA LEU A 1246 -24.43 7.34 40.79
C LEU A 1246 -24.95 7.13 42.22
N GLU A 1247 -26.12 7.66 42.57
CA GLU A 1247 -26.77 7.39 43.85
C GLU A 1247 -27.08 5.89 44.04
N ALA A 1248 -27.57 5.21 43.00
CA ALA A 1248 -27.83 3.78 43.06
C ALA A 1248 -26.54 2.98 43.23
N PHE A 1249 -25.49 3.37 42.52
CA PHE A 1249 -24.19 2.75 42.67
C PHE A 1249 -23.67 2.91 44.09
N LYS A 1250 -23.91 4.00 44.81
CA LYS A 1250 -23.44 4.15 46.21
C LYS A 1250 -24.10 3.21 47.23
N ASN A 1251 -25.18 2.51 46.88
CA ASN A 1251 -25.90 1.61 47.77
C ASN A 1251 -25.03 0.39 48.19
N GLU A 1252 -25.31 -0.20 49.36
CA GLU A 1252 -24.55 -1.33 49.93
C GLU A 1252 -24.99 -2.70 49.36
N ASN A 1253 -26.20 -2.80 48.82
CA ASN A 1253 -26.73 -4.02 48.19
C ASN A 1253 -26.32 -4.14 46.70
N ARG A 1254 -25.01 -4.28 46.41
CA ARG A 1254 -24.53 -4.35 45.01
C ARG A 1254 -24.40 -5.79 44.50
N THR A 1255 -25.16 -6.13 43.46
CA THR A 1255 -24.90 -7.30 42.60
C THR A 1255 -24.20 -6.93 41.28
N LEU A 1256 -24.29 -5.66 40.87
CA LEU A 1256 -23.78 -5.14 39.61
C LEU A 1256 -22.25 -5.02 39.65
N THR A 1257 -21.57 -5.69 38.73
CA THR A 1257 -20.10 -5.66 38.59
C THR A 1257 -19.66 -4.98 37.30
N GLU A 1258 -20.51 -5.00 36.27
CA GLU A 1258 -20.21 -4.41 34.96
C GLU A 1258 -21.31 -3.43 34.56
N TYR A 1259 -20.92 -2.23 34.12
CA TYR A 1259 -21.85 -1.25 33.61
C TYR A 1259 -21.23 -0.42 32.48
N ASN A 1260 -22.04 0.02 31.53
CA ASN A 1260 -21.60 0.91 30.45
C ASN A 1260 -22.60 2.05 30.25
N VAL A 1261 -22.13 3.29 30.33
CA VAL A 1261 -22.89 4.53 30.07
C VAL A 1261 -22.25 5.40 28.99
N GLU A 1262 -21.31 4.88 28.21
CA GLU A 1262 -20.62 5.63 27.16
C GLU A 1262 -21.56 6.15 26.06
N GLY A 1263 -21.19 7.24 25.41
CA GLY A 1263 -21.99 7.83 24.31
C GLY A 1263 -23.29 8.51 24.76
N ASN A 1264 -23.48 8.73 26.07
CA ASN A 1264 -24.55 9.56 26.63
C ASN A 1264 -24.14 11.05 26.69
N ASN A 1265 -25.09 11.94 27.00
CA ASN A 1265 -24.90 13.38 27.09
C ASN A 1265 -24.42 13.82 28.50
N ILE A 1266 -23.49 13.06 29.09
CA ILE A 1266 -22.97 13.27 30.44
C ILE A 1266 -21.68 14.11 30.33
N ARG A 1267 -21.56 15.18 31.12
CA ARG A 1267 -20.32 15.99 31.14
C ARG A 1267 -19.15 15.18 31.70
N GLU A 1268 -17.93 15.42 31.20
CA GLU A 1268 -16.72 14.69 31.61
C GLU A 1268 -16.52 14.67 33.13
N GLU A 1269 -16.76 15.79 33.81
CA GLU A 1269 -16.67 15.89 35.27
C GLU A 1269 -17.64 14.94 35.99
N GLN A 1270 -18.85 14.77 35.45
CA GLN A 1270 -19.86 13.89 36.03
C GLN A 1270 -19.63 12.42 35.65
N LEU A 1271 -19.07 12.15 34.47
CA LEU A 1271 -18.69 10.81 34.03
C LEU A 1271 -17.47 10.26 34.80
N ALA A 1272 -16.56 11.14 35.22
CA ALA A 1272 -15.39 10.77 36.02
C ALA A 1272 -15.74 10.42 37.49
N ARG A 1273 -16.91 10.83 37.98
CA ARG A 1273 -17.41 10.54 39.33
C ARG A 1273 -18.14 9.21 39.38
#